data_AF-A0A954BBZ3-F1
#
_entry.id   AF-A0A954BBZ3-F1
#
_cell.length_a   1.000
_cell.length_b   1.000
_cell.length_c   1.000
_cell.angle_alpha   90.00
_cell.angle_beta   90.00
_cell.angle_gamma   90.00
#
_symmetry.space_group_name_H-M   'P 1'
#
loop_
_entity.id
_entity.type
_entity.pdbx_description
1 polymer ?
#
loop_
_entity_poly.entity_id
_entity_poly.type
_entity_poly.pdbx_seq_one_letter_code
_entity_poly.pdbx_strand_id
1 'polypeptide(L)'
;MLAASASILTLFGPSALGVYGGGRARAQALPSGCTDGDNDIAEAGETVTCLPPPSPIGELSTNVDDLTINIGSASTAAAIEAPLLGPGGYGVGYAVKAQGNGTTTINVLNAGSSVTGSDYSAGVLWRPLNSSATANLVLNNEGSIYAPYSSGVYAKHAGPGSISITNSGSISAHYGIGLFIQSGSGNVDVNSTGSISSGDNVGAYIIGDGGGVFTVSVANASGNNPVGGGVTLRGADEIDFTSTGLIEGGVRGIDFGSAVFRVNNMTGRSAFYVGAATTSLTIASTTPGSGAVGNLDITEDVGSSGVIDVDIHDAGEIDVRSFGDGDISVTSTGAVSAHDSAVGVYAYGTGGGAVTVEVNDATSSTLSAVYVLQQGSGALSVTATGAVLGNYQGIETSNTGLGVTNITLASGATVTGHYLEGVRATSTNASSNITVQGSSGDIVGATDGIYLSTAGADITVQNLDSVTGQTDDGIDVRSNGGDITISNVGTILGTGSNGIFADSDGGGISIQGVGLVGGVTGTGANGIYANSGAGDIDIGGATAVGDVSGAEAGIYARSTTGDITIASSGNIASTGINYRGVDVLSTGGGDISITTVDASGYAGGIRAEGSGGALSVTSTGTVSANSGIGTAIFTRNTGAGSTTISVADVQVGAGSGINAQQDGTGDLTVIATGTVTSGGASGINTVQLGSGALSITANAVSGAGGGGGIYAATLGSGLDISVSGAVSGATTGIEARNYGVGVTDITLASSATVTGQGVEGIRATSTNAASNITVQGSSGDIVGATDGIYISTAGADITVQNLDSVTGQAGSGLDLRSNGGDIVITNIGTIDGQNGAGIDANSGSVTGSGSISIQGVGLVGGVTGAFSAGILARAQVNDYRGDINIGGVTPIGAVTSNNFGVFAVGRDITINAAGDINSFFGAVGANGTEAISITLGNAVSTNFGAVNAQLSADGTDISITSTGLASGGVYGIVAYNLGTGATTINVNDVASGLTDAIYAVHYGAGALSVTVNGTVQGAQRGISTRNTGLGVTDITLASSATIIGDAVEGVRAVSTNAASNITVQGSSGDITGATDGIYLSTNGADITVQNLDSVTGRAGDGIDVRSKGGDITIANVGTISGVDNGIIANSSSGSGIGAISIQGVGLVGGIYSYSGAGIRANAVSGANRNDIDIGGVTPIGAITTVDGDGVSALGRNVTINVAGDVNAYFGVFASSTGSASITVGNVTSTYAGAVFVRTETAGTDLSITSTGQIIGGWYGVYAENKGSGDLSI
;
A
#
# COMPACT_ATOMS: atom_id res chain seq x y z
N MET A 1 14.48 71.31 44.99
CA MET A 1 13.65 72.44 44.55
C MET A 1 12.82 72.88 45.76
N LEU A 2 12.88 74.18 46.07
CA LEU A 2 12.08 75.01 46.99
C LEU A 2 10.92 74.36 47.79
N ALA A 3 10.54 74.83 48.97
CA ALA A 3 11.08 75.79 49.93
C ALA A 3 10.04 75.90 51.05
N ALA A 4 10.54 76.23 52.24
CA ALA A 4 9.91 77.10 53.24
C ALA A 4 8.64 76.57 53.95
N SER A 5 8.37 76.88 55.22
CA SER A 5 8.83 78.01 56.03
C SER A 5 8.54 77.78 57.51
N ALA A 6 9.41 78.33 58.37
CA ALA A 6 9.10 79.16 59.56
C ALA A 6 8.34 78.52 60.76
N SER A 7 8.67 78.74 62.04
CA SER A 7 9.62 79.64 62.70
C SER A 7 9.44 79.54 64.23
N ILE A 8 10.56 79.66 64.99
CA ILE A 8 10.73 80.54 66.20
C ILE A 8 10.06 80.07 67.54
N LEU A 9 10.63 80.06 68.78
CA LEU A 9 11.57 80.94 69.51
C LEU A 9 12.03 80.33 70.89
N THR A 10 13.31 80.55 71.29
CA THR A 10 13.86 80.86 72.66
C THR A 10 13.77 79.85 73.83
N LEU A 11 14.64 79.76 74.86
CA LEU A 11 15.75 80.52 75.47
C LEU A 11 16.43 79.51 76.46
N PHE A 12 17.73 79.22 76.54
CA PHE A 12 18.82 79.95 77.22
C PHE A 12 20.12 79.14 77.01
N GLY A 13 21.21 79.78 76.61
CA GLY A 13 22.58 79.22 76.64
C GLY A 13 23.44 79.92 77.70
N PRO A 14 24.78 79.92 77.58
CA PRO A 14 25.65 78.85 77.09
C PRO A 14 26.83 78.60 78.05
N SER A 15 27.27 77.36 78.17
CA SER A 15 28.54 76.96 78.78
C SER A 15 29.65 77.04 77.72
N ALA A 16 30.65 77.88 77.96
CA ALA A 16 31.74 78.13 77.03
C ALA A 16 33.11 77.67 77.55
N LEU A 17 33.72 76.79 76.75
CA LEU A 17 35.12 76.68 76.35
C LEU A 17 36.24 76.41 77.37
N GLY A 18 36.92 75.28 77.11
CA GLY A 18 38.28 74.98 77.55
C GLY A 18 38.90 73.81 76.76
N VAL A 19 39.32 74.10 75.52
CA VAL A 19 40.45 73.56 74.72
C VAL A 19 40.84 72.06 74.79
N TYR A 20 40.80 71.46 73.59
CA TYR A 20 41.44 70.21 73.16
C TYR A 20 42.98 70.23 73.28
N GLY A 21 43.56 69.16 73.81
CA GLY A 21 45.00 68.84 73.74
C GLY A 21 45.29 67.49 74.41
N GLY A 22 45.90 66.55 73.67
CA GLY A 22 45.93 65.12 73.98
C GLY A 22 46.80 64.64 75.16
N GLY A 23 46.46 63.44 75.65
CA GLY A 23 47.39 62.43 76.16
C GLY A 23 47.76 62.46 77.65
N ARG A 24 47.14 61.57 78.43
CA ARG A 24 47.78 60.64 79.41
C ARG A 24 46.70 59.81 80.13
N ALA A 25 46.92 58.50 80.16
CA ALA A 25 45.98 57.47 80.60
C ALA A 25 45.67 57.53 82.11
N ARG A 26 44.45 57.12 82.46
CA ARG A 26 43.99 56.88 83.83
C ARG A 26 44.70 55.64 84.36
N ALA A 27 45.22 55.68 85.59
CA ALA A 27 45.80 54.52 86.27
C ALA A 27 44.75 53.88 87.21
N GLN A 28 44.68 52.55 87.30
CA GLN A 28 43.64 51.82 88.05
C GLN A 28 44.21 50.82 89.06
N ALA A 29 43.75 50.87 90.32
CA ALA A 29 44.14 49.91 91.35
C ALA A 29 43.67 48.48 91.00
N LEU A 30 44.57 47.51 91.16
CA LEU A 30 44.36 46.10 90.86
C LEU A 30 43.83 45.33 92.08
N PRO A 31 42.92 44.35 91.91
CA PRO A 31 42.50 43.44 92.97
C PRO A 31 43.66 42.59 93.52
N SER A 32 43.60 42.20 94.79
CA SER A 32 44.61 41.31 95.38
C SER A 32 44.70 39.98 94.62
N GLY A 33 45.89 39.67 94.09
CA GLY A 33 46.11 38.53 93.20
C GLY A 33 46.43 38.93 91.76
N CYS A 34 46.28 40.21 91.39
CA CYS A 34 46.65 40.76 90.09
C CYS A 34 47.79 41.80 90.23
N THR A 35 48.86 41.68 89.43
CA THR A 35 50.02 42.61 89.44
C THR A 35 50.49 42.94 88.02
N ASP A 36 51.06 44.12 87.81
CA ASP A 36 51.74 44.55 86.57
C ASP A 36 53.24 44.16 86.52
N GLY A 37 53.78 43.64 87.63
CA GLY A 37 55.20 43.33 87.82
C GLY A 37 55.95 44.26 88.77
N ASP A 38 55.49 45.50 89.02
CA ASP A 38 56.21 46.53 89.77
C ASP A 38 55.36 47.35 90.77
N ASN A 39 54.02 47.47 90.69
CA ASN A 39 53.10 48.04 91.71
C ASN A 39 51.60 47.66 91.46
N ASP A 40 50.72 47.73 92.48
CA ASP A 40 49.29 47.35 92.38
C ASP A 40 48.39 48.32 91.55
N ILE A 41 48.91 48.99 90.53
CA ILE A 41 48.20 49.97 89.69
C ILE A 41 48.53 49.73 88.22
N ALA A 42 47.52 49.52 87.37
CA ALA A 42 47.70 49.35 85.93
C ALA A 42 47.67 50.69 85.17
N GLU A 43 48.69 50.96 84.34
CA GLU A 43 48.77 52.06 83.37
C GLU A 43 48.60 51.59 81.90
N ALA A 44 48.48 52.55 80.98
CA ALA A 44 48.30 52.22 79.55
C ALA A 44 49.57 51.62 78.94
N GLY A 45 49.41 50.52 78.19
CA GLY A 45 50.51 49.76 77.59
C GLY A 45 51.05 48.62 78.46
N GLU A 46 50.57 48.46 79.70
CA GLU A 46 51.07 47.45 80.63
C GLU A 46 50.31 46.11 80.56
N THR A 47 50.90 45.08 81.19
CA THR A 47 50.34 43.73 81.29
C THR A 47 50.05 43.35 82.73
N VAL A 48 48.78 43.27 83.08
CA VAL A 48 48.27 42.84 84.39
C VAL A 48 48.14 41.34 84.41
N THR A 49 48.81 40.64 85.32
CA THR A 49 48.72 39.18 85.48
C THR A 49 48.09 38.82 86.81
N CYS A 50 46.97 38.10 86.75
CA CYS A 50 46.19 37.60 87.88
C CYS A 50 46.51 36.13 88.14
N LEU A 51 47.14 35.83 89.29
CA LEU A 51 47.51 34.48 89.73
C LEU A 51 46.81 34.16 91.06
N PRO A 52 46.51 32.88 91.37
CA PRO A 52 45.59 32.52 92.45
C PRO A 52 46.11 32.86 93.86
N PRO A 53 45.31 33.56 94.71
CA PRO A 53 45.36 33.43 96.17
C PRO A 53 44.43 32.29 96.66
N PRO A 54 44.40 31.93 97.97
CA PRO A 54 43.56 30.84 98.50
C PRO A 54 42.03 31.07 98.40
N SER A 55 41.58 32.21 97.88
CA SER A 55 40.18 32.55 97.61
C SER A 55 40.04 33.16 96.22
N PRO A 56 38.87 33.04 95.56
CA PRO A 56 38.64 33.63 94.23
C PRO A 56 38.96 35.13 94.19
N ILE A 57 39.53 35.59 93.08
CA ILE A 57 39.84 37.01 92.85
C ILE A 57 38.51 37.72 92.57
N GLY A 58 38.26 38.86 93.25
CA GLY A 58 37.03 39.65 93.06
C GLY A 58 36.98 40.42 91.74
N GLU A 59 35.93 41.23 91.54
CA GLU A 59 35.69 42.01 90.31
C GLU A 59 36.93 42.79 89.83
N LEU A 60 37.31 42.56 88.57
CA LEU A 60 38.35 43.29 87.86
C LEU A 60 37.70 44.26 86.87
N SER A 61 37.50 45.51 87.30
CA SER A 61 36.98 46.60 86.46
C SER A 61 38.12 47.54 86.07
N THR A 62 38.21 47.98 84.82
CA THR A 62 39.26 48.85 84.27
C THR A 62 38.77 49.83 83.22
N ASN A 63 39.25 51.08 83.26
CA ASN A 63 39.01 52.12 82.24
C ASN A 63 40.32 52.56 81.53
N VAL A 64 41.37 51.74 81.62
CA VAL A 64 42.72 52.05 81.10
C VAL A 64 42.79 51.72 79.61
N ASP A 65 43.41 52.62 78.83
CA ASP A 65 43.65 52.41 77.39
C ASP A 65 44.85 51.46 77.19
N ASP A 66 44.88 50.70 76.09
CA ASP A 66 46.04 49.85 75.71
C ASP A 66 46.48 48.81 76.76
N LEU A 67 45.53 48.21 77.49
CA LEU A 67 45.80 47.30 78.62
C LEU A 67 45.78 45.81 78.20
N THR A 68 46.75 45.03 78.67
CA THR A 68 46.71 43.55 78.60
C THR A 68 46.39 42.95 79.97
N ILE A 69 45.42 42.04 80.06
CA ILE A 69 45.00 41.36 81.28
C ILE A 69 45.18 39.86 81.11
N ASN A 70 46.12 39.24 81.80
CA ASN A 70 46.31 37.80 81.88
C ASN A 70 45.63 37.25 83.14
N ILE A 71 44.73 36.29 82.98
CA ILE A 71 44.03 35.58 84.05
C ILE A 71 44.56 34.16 84.05
N GLY A 72 45.38 33.83 85.05
CA GLY A 72 46.21 32.64 85.08
C GLY A 72 47.53 32.82 84.32
N SER A 73 48.28 31.73 84.22
CA SER A 73 49.48 31.57 83.38
C SER A 73 49.48 30.18 82.75
N ALA A 74 50.39 29.91 81.82
CA ALA A 74 50.49 28.61 81.15
C ALA A 74 50.48 27.40 82.11
N SER A 75 51.06 27.51 83.31
CA SER A 75 51.15 26.42 84.30
C SER A 75 50.22 26.55 85.51
N THR A 76 49.46 27.65 85.65
CA THR A 76 48.76 27.96 86.91
C THR A 76 47.43 28.63 86.64
N ALA A 77 46.34 27.97 87.04
CA ALA A 77 44.98 28.44 86.86
C ALA A 77 44.59 29.54 87.86
N ALA A 78 43.76 30.49 87.45
CA ALA A 78 43.18 31.51 88.32
C ALA A 78 41.66 31.62 88.12
N ALA A 79 40.92 31.88 89.20
CA ALA A 79 39.47 32.07 89.18
C ALA A 79 39.11 33.51 89.57
N ILE A 80 38.39 34.21 88.70
CA ILE A 80 37.78 35.51 88.98
C ILE A 80 36.27 35.31 89.12
N GLU A 81 35.71 35.66 90.26
CA GLU A 81 34.28 35.54 90.54
C GLU A 81 33.69 36.89 90.96
N ALA A 82 32.56 37.25 90.38
CA ALA A 82 31.80 38.42 90.81
C ALA A 82 31.26 38.22 92.25
N PRO A 83 31.16 39.28 93.06
CA PRO A 83 30.69 39.15 94.44
C PRO A 83 29.24 38.65 94.54
N LEU A 84 29.01 37.60 95.35
CA LEU A 84 27.68 37.07 95.67
C LEU A 84 26.86 38.12 96.44
N LEU A 85 25.81 38.66 95.81
CA LEU A 85 24.85 39.55 96.48
C LEU A 85 23.76 38.71 97.14
N GLY A 86 23.48 38.97 98.43
CA GLY A 86 22.47 38.25 99.20
C GLY A 86 21.05 38.35 98.62
N PRO A 87 20.12 37.49 99.07
CA PRO A 87 18.79 37.35 98.47
C PRO A 87 17.99 38.66 98.56
N GLY A 88 17.85 39.37 97.44
CA GLY A 88 17.03 40.59 97.31
C GLY A 88 17.73 41.86 96.78
N GLY A 89 19.01 41.83 96.42
CA GLY A 89 19.76 42.99 95.93
C GLY A 89 19.96 43.03 94.40
N TYR A 90 19.39 44.02 93.71
CA TYR A 90 19.62 44.29 92.29
C TYR A 90 20.90 45.14 92.05
N GLY A 91 22.08 44.57 92.30
CA GLY A 91 23.38 45.23 92.08
C GLY A 91 24.20 44.58 90.95
N VAL A 92 24.86 45.40 90.12
CA VAL A 92 25.68 44.96 88.98
C VAL A 92 27.16 44.77 89.39
N GLY A 93 27.57 43.57 89.79
CA GLY A 93 28.99 43.23 89.98
C GLY A 93 29.50 42.38 88.83
N TYR A 94 30.48 42.84 88.05
CA TYR A 94 31.07 42.12 86.90
C TYR A 94 32.26 41.26 87.34
N ALA A 95 32.65 40.23 86.57
CA ALA A 95 33.91 39.52 86.87
C ALA A 95 35.10 40.23 86.22
N VAL A 96 35.03 40.51 84.92
CA VAL A 96 36.00 41.37 84.21
C VAL A 96 35.25 42.44 83.43
N LYS A 97 35.54 43.71 83.68
CA LYS A 97 34.94 44.86 82.98
C LYS A 97 36.03 45.78 82.44
N ALA A 98 36.14 45.93 81.13
CA ALA A 98 37.12 46.80 80.48
C ALA A 98 36.46 47.88 79.61
N GLN A 99 36.80 49.14 79.82
CA GLN A 99 36.19 50.29 79.13
C GLN A 99 37.18 51.29 78.53
N GLY A 100 38.45 50.88 78.34
CA GLY A 100 39.46 51.69 77.64
C GLY A 100 39.04 52.00 76.19
N ASN A 101 39.44 53.17 75.71
CA ASN A 101 39.30 53.62 74.32
C ASN A 101 40.45 53.16 73.41
N GLY A 102 41.52 52.58 73.97
CA GLY A 102 42.62 51.93 73.25
C GLY A 102 42.42 50.43 73.04
N THR A 103 43.49 49.70 72.73
CA THR A 103 43.45 48.24 72.51
C THR A 103 43.44 47.48 73.84
N THR A 104 42.35 46.80 74.17
CA THR A 104 42.30 45.92 75.35
C THR A 104 42.60 44.48 74.94
N THR A 105 43.60 43.86 75.55
CA THR A 105 43.85 42.42 75.43
C THR A 105 43.45 41.71 76.72
N ILE A 106 42.67 40.64 76.65
CA ILE A 106 42.28 39.80 77.80
C ILE A 106 42.67 38.36 77.46
N ASN A 107 43.55 37.77 78.26
CA ASN A 107 44.02 36.41 78.09
C ASN A 107 43.57 35.57 79.30
N VAL A 108 42.61 34.68 79.15
CA VAL A 108 42.30 33.64 80.15
C VAL A 108 43.15 32.43 79.81
N LEU A 109 44.29 32.30 80.48
CA LEU A 109 45.31 31.31 80.20
C LEU A 109 45.09 30.06 81.06
N ASN A 110 45.34 28.87 80.53
CA ASN A 110 45.15 27.56 81.17
C ASN A 110 43.67 27.11 81.29
N ALA A 111 43.40 25.86 80.92
CA ALA A 111 42.06 25.25 80.94
C ALA A 111 41.38 25.19 82.31
N GLY A 112 42.15 25.27 83.40
CA GLY A 112 41.61 25.34 84.77
C GLY A 112 41.20 26.75 85.22
N SER A 113 41.53 27.80 84.47
CA SER A 113 41.17 29.18 84.82
C SER A 113 39.69 29.45 84.54
N SER A 114 39.05 30.27 85.37
CA SER A 114 37.63 30.61 85.22
C SER A 114 37.31 32.09 85.47
N VAL A 115 36.31 32.59 84.77
CA VAL A 115 35.74 33.94 84.92
C VAL A 115 34.22 33.81 85.05
N THR A 116 33.70 34.02 86.26
CA THR A 116 32.28 33.78 86.56
C THR A 116 31.56 35.08 86.96
N GLY A 117 30.62 35.52 86.13
CA GLY A 117 29.75 36.69 86.38
C GLY A 117 28.71 36.47 87.48
N SER A 118 28.05 37.54 87.92
CA SER A 118 26.94 37.45 88.90
C SER A 118 25.60 37.21 88.19
N ASP A 119 24.52 37.00 88.94
CA ASP A 119 23.19 36.72 88.39
C ASP A 119 22.82 37.66 87.24
N TYR A 120 23.11 38.97 87.32
CA TYR A 120 22.69 39.96 86.32
C TYR A 120 23.82 40.58 85.48
N SER A 121 25.06 40.08 85.56
CA SER A 121 26.22 40.69 84.90
C SER A 121 27.02 39.71 84.05
N ALA A 122 27.72 40.24 83.05
CA ALA A 122 28.53 39.42 82.16
C ALA A 122 29.80 38.90 82.86
N GLY A 123 30.29 37.73 82.43
CA GLY A 123 31.61 37.22 82.83
C GLY A 123 32.71 38.19 82.38
N VAL A 124 32.72 38.52 81.09
CA VAL A 124 33.57 39.59 80.53
C VAL A 124 32.70 40.66 79.89
N LEU A 125 32.85 41.92 80.29
CA LEU A 125 32.20 43.10 79.71
C LEU A 125 33.26 44.01 79.08
N TRP A 126 33.21 44.21 77.76
CA TRP A 126 34.03 45.20 77.07
C TRP A 126 33.18 46.27 76.39
N ARG A 127 33.32 47.53 76.83
CA ARG A 127 32.58 48.69 76.29
C ARG A 127 33.40 49.97 76.42
N PRO A 128 34.08 50.47 75.37
CA PRO A 128 34.85 51.71 75.43
C PRO A 128 33.99 52.89 75.87
N LEU A 129 34.56 53.80 76.65
CA LEU A 129 33.86 54.99 77.16
C LEU A 129 33.41 55.93 76.04
N ASN A 130 34.23 56.08 75.00
CA ASN A 130 33.88 56.80 73.79
C ASN A 130 33.46 55.80 72.72
N SER A 131 32.16 55.75 72.45
CA SER A 131 31.58 54.87 71.45
C SER A 131 32.08 55.12 70.03
N SER A 132 32.74 56.26 69.74
CA SER A 132 33.29 56.62 68.42
C SER A 132 34.81 56.43 68.24
N ALA A 133 35.54 56.02 69.30
CA ALA A 133 37.00 55.86 69.23
C ALA A 133 37.44 54.65 68.38
N THR A 134 38.69 54.62 67.91
CA THR A 134 39.32 53.38 67.40
C THR A 134 39.75 52.52 68.59
N ALA A 135 38.84 51.73 69.15
CA ALA A 135 39.11 50.84 70.30
C ALA A 135 39.06 49.37 69.86
N ASN A 136 40.11 48.60 70.16
CA ASN A 136 40.19 47.20 69.79
C ASN A 136 40.01 46.28 71.01
N LEU A 137 39.42 45.11 70.81
CA LEU A 137 39.42 44.01 71.79
C LEU A 137 40.17 42.82 71.21
N VAL A 138 41.08 42.22 71.99
CA VAL A 138 41.68 40.91 71.72
C VAL A 138 41.41 40.02 72.94
N LEU A 139 40.53 39.03 72.82
CA LEU A 139 40.23 38.06 73.89
C LEU A 139 40.79 36.69 73.51
N ASN A 140 41.74 36.15 74.28
CA ASN A 140 42.24 34.79 74.13
C ASN A 140 41.77 33.95 75.33
N ASN A 141 40.84 33.01 75.14
CA ASN A 141 40.30 32.16 76.20
C ASN A 141 40.68 30.69 76.03
N GLU A 142 41.48 30.17 76.96
CA GLU A 142 41.77 28.74 77.11
C GLU A 142 40.94 28.08 78.22
N GLY A 143 40.31 28.86 79.10
CA GLY A 143 39.58 28.43 80.30
C GLY A 143 38.05 28.54 80.20
N SER A 144 37.34 28.76 81.31
CA SER A 144 35.88 28.85 81.34
C SER A 144 35.37 30.26 81.68
N ILE A 145 34.54 30.84 80.81
CA ILE A 145 33.82 32.10 81.05
C ILE A 145 32.33 31.77 81.19
N TYR A 146 31.72 32.09 82.34
CA TYR A 146 30.34 31.72 82.64
C TYR A 146 29.51 32.89 83.23
N ALA A 147 28.24 33.00 82.85
CA ALA A 147 27.27 33.93 83.47
C ALA A 147 25.86 33.32 83.63
N PRO A 148 25.19 33.43 84.80
CA PRO A 148 23.88 32.84 85.02
C PRO A 148 22.73 33.49 84.22
N TYR A 149 22.42 34.79 84.39
CA TYR A 149 21.32 35.46 83.64
C TYR A 149 21.78 36.53 82.63
N SER A 150 23.09 36.78 82.51
CA SER A 150 23.67 37.70 81.52
C SER A 150 24.57 36.96 80.52
N SER A 151 25.34 37.70 79.73
CA SER A 151 26.21 37.09 78.72
C SER A 151 27.53 36.58 79.28
N GLY A 152 28.03 35.43 78.79
CA GLY A 152 29.37 34.96 79.16
C GLY A 152 30.42 36.01 78.79
N VAL A 153 30.40 36.44 77.51
CA VAL A 153 31.16 37.59 77.02
C VAL A 153 30.19 38.60 76.39
N TYR A 154 30.32 39.88 76.76
CA TYR A 154 29.57 41.00 76.19
C TYR A 154 30.55 42.07 75.69
N ALA A 155 30.70 42.19 74.37
CA ALA A 155 31.55 43.18 73.71
C ALA A 155 30.69 44.13 72.86
N LYS A 156 30.78 45.45 73.10
CA LYS A 156 30.01 46.43 72.31
C LYS A 156 30.78 47.71 72.01
N HIS A 157 30.89 48.05 70.72
CA HIS A 157 31.55 49.23 70.17
C HIS A 157 30.80 49.81 68.96
N ALA A 158 30.90 51.12 68.69
CA ALA A 158 30.21 51.79 67.57
C ALA A 158 31.16 52.56 66.63
N GLY A 159 32.48 52.56 66.88
CA GLY A 159 33.49 53.18 66.05
C GLY A 159 34.21 52.17 65.13
N PRO A 160 35.33 52.56 64.52
CA PRO A 160 36.04 51.74 63.52
C PRO A 160 37.04 50.72 64.09
N GLY A 161 37.09 50.49 65.40
CA GLY A 161 38.01 49.51 66.01
C GLY A 161 37.55 48.05 65.85
N SER A 162 38.49 47.11 65.89
CA SER A 162 38.26 45.68 65.63
C SER A 162 38.08 44.83 66.90
N ILE A 163 37.27 43.78 66.82
CA ILE A 163 37.08 42.80 67.91
C ILE A 163 37.63 41.45 67.45
N SER A 164 38.64 40.92 68.13
CA SER A 164 39.21 39.60 67.88
C SER A 164 39.03 38.70 69.11
N ILE A 165 38.46 37.50 68.94
CA ILE A 165 38.26 36.52 70.01
C ILE A 165 38.80 35.17 69.54
N THR A 166 39.79 34.63 70.26
CA THR A 166 40.26 33.25 70.11
C THR A 166 39.81 32.44 71.33
N ASN A 167 38.99 31.40 71.15
CA ASN A 167 38.47 30.58 72.23
C ASN A 167 38.78 29.09 72.05
N SER A 168 39.65 28.51 72.88
CA SER A 168 39.84 27.07 72.98
C SER A 168 39.22 26.44 74.23
N GLY A 169 38.66 27.24 75.13
CA GLY A 169 37.94 26.84 76.34
C GLY A 169 36.41 26.89 76.20
N SER A 170 35.68 27.19 77.28
CA SER A 170 34.21 27.29 77.24
C SER A 170 33.71 28.70 77.52
N ILE A 171 32.81 29.24 76.69
CA ILE A 171 32.05 30.46 76.96
C ILE A 171 30.59 30.04 77.11
N SER A 172 29.97 30.29 78.26
CA SER A 172 28.62 29.81 78.51
C SER A 172 27.74 30.78 79.31
N ALA A 173 26.43 30.70 79.10
CA ALA A 173 25.44 31.38 79.92
C ALA A 173 24.23 30.48 80.20
N HIS A 174 23.49 30.67 81.30
CA HIS A 174 22.29 29.87 81.56
C HIS A 174 21.03 30.48 80.90
N TYR A 175 20.65 31.72 81.26
CA TYR A 175 19.50 32.43 80.68
C TYR A 175 19.88 33.55 79.68
N GLY A 176 21.16 33.96 79.65
CA GLY A 176 21.69 34.99 78.76
C GLY A 176 22.38 34.44 77.51
N ILE A 177 23.00 35.30 76.70
CA ILE A 177 23.69 34.92 75.45
C ILE A 177 25.12 34.49 75.77
N GLY A 178 25.58 33.32 75.35
CA GLY A 178 26.95 32.85 75.63
C GLY A 178 28.00 33.89 75.21
N LEU A 179 27.99 34.28 73.94
CA LEU A 179 28.84 35.32 73.36
C LEU A 179 27.99 36.41 72.68
N PHE A 180 28.05 37.65 73.17
CA PHE A 180 27.41 38.81 72.53
C PHE A 180 28.47 39.79 72.02
N ILE A 181 28.41 40.11 70.72
CA ILE A 181 29.27 41.10 70.06
C ILE A 181 28.40 42.10 69.29
N GLN A 182 28.70 43.39 69.44
CA GLN A 182 28.18 44.43 68.55
C GLN A 182 29.33 45.37 68.17
N SER A 183 29.66 45.43 66.89
CA SER A 183 30.69 46.30 66.31
C SER A 183 30.07 47.38 65.40
N GLY A 184 30.73 48.54 65.31
CA GLY A 184 30.41 49.60 64.36
C GLY A 184 30.92 49.25 62.97
N SER A 185 32.04 49.85 62.55
CA SER A 185 32.62 49.67 61.20
C SER A 185 33.96 48.94 61.16
N GLY A 186 34.41 48.35 62.27
CA GLY A 186 35.66 47.59 62.34
C GLY A 186 35.44 46.08 62.22
N ASN A 187 36.48 45.35 61.83
CA ASN A 187 36.44 43.90 61.63
C ASN A 187 36.10 43.15 62.93
N VAL A 188 35.37 42.05 62.79
CA VAL A 188 35.09 41.11 63.88
C VAL A 188 35.62 39.75 63.47
N ASP A 189 36.65 39.27 64.18
CA ASP A 189 37.25 37.95 63.97
C ASP A 189 37.01 37.07 65.21
N VAL A 190 36.14 36.07 65.11
CA VAL A 190 35.89 35.08 66.17
C VAL A 190 36.42 33.74 65.70
N ASN A 191 37.33 33.12 66.45
CA ASN A 191 37.84 31.79 66.18
C ASN A 191 37.73 30.93 67.44
N SER A 192 36.73 30.06 67.50
CA SER A 192 36.43 29.22 68.66
C SER A 192 36.60 27.74 68.34
N THR A 193 37.68 27.11 68.81
CA THR A 193 37.80 25.63 68.84
C THR A 193 37.11 25.01 70.06
N GLY A 194 36.79 25.83 71.07
CA GLY A 194 36.06 25.45 72.26
C GLY A 194 34.54 25.67 72.16
N SER A 195 33.78 25.41 73.23
CA SER A 195 32.31 25.49 73.22
C SER A 195 31.76 26.87 73.54
N ILE A 196 30.70 27.28 72.84
CA ILE A 196 29.93 28.50 73.12
C ILE A 196 28.46 28.12 73.36
N SER A 197 27.97 28.17 74.61
CA SER A 197 26.62 27.68 74.92
C SER A 197 25.73 28.67 75.67
N SER A 198 24.42 28.53 75.48
CA SER A 198 23.38 29.16 76.28
C SER A 198 22.35 28.11 76.74
N GLY A 199 21.82 28.23 77.96
CA GLY A 199 20.78 27.33 78.47
C GLY A 199 19.42 27.57 77.82
N ASP A 200 18.92 28.82 77.84
CA ASP A 200 17.58 29.20 77.34
C ASP A 200 17.60 30.22 76.18
N ASN A 201 18.78 30.71 75.77
CA ASN A 201 18.93 31.79 74.79
C ASN A 201 19.85 31.38 73.62
N VAL A 202 20.39 32.36 72.88
CA VAL A 202 21.32 32.13 71.75
C VAL A 202 22.74 31.86 72.26
N GLY A 203 23.43 30.85 71.71
CA GLY A 203 24.84 30.56 72.00
C GLY A 203 25.76 31.74 71.66
N ALA A 204 25.79 32.18 70.39
CA ALA A 204 26.53 33.36 69.95
C ALA A 204 25.65 34.36 69.18
N TYR A 205 25.72 35.65 69.51
CA TYR A 205 24.97 36.73 68.87
C TYR A 205 25.93 37.85 68.45
N ILE A 206 26.17 38.01 67.15
CA ILE A 206 27.20 38.91 66.60
C ILE A 206 26.54 39.92 65.65
N ILE A 207 26.77 41.22 65.90
CA ILE A 207 26.20 42.34 65.15
C ILE A 207 27.31 43.22 64.57
N GLY A 208 27.14 43.63 63.31
CA GLY A 208 27.93 44.65 62.62
C GLY A 208 27.05 45.76 62.04
N ASP A 209 27.20 46.99 62.53
CA ASP A 209 26.39 48.14 62.09
C ASP A 209 27.07 48.98 60.98
N GLY A 210 28.16 48.50 60.34
CA GLY A 210 28.98 49.25 59.36
C GLY A 210 29.90 48.38 58.49
N GLY A 211 30.76 49.02 57.66
CA GLY A 211 31.44 48.37 56.52
C GLY A 211 32.73 47.57 56.76
N GLY A 212 32.77 46.74 57.80
CA GLY A 212 33.89 45.84 58.11
C GLY A 212 33.65 44.39 57.63
N VAL A 213 34.71 43.57 57.61
CA VAL A 213 34.63 42.12 57.32
C VAL A 213 34.43 41.33 58.62
N PHE A 214 33.52 40.36 58.61
CA PHE A 214 33.21 39.50 59.75
C PHE A 214 33.65 38.07 59.46
N THR A 215 34.73 37.61 60.10
CA THR A 215 35.19 36.22 60.00
C THR A 215 34.81 35.49 61.29
N VAL A 216 33.93 34.49 61.21
CA VAL A 216 33.44 33.75 62.38
C VAL A 216 33.65 32.26 62.17
N SER A 217 34.60 31.68 62.89
CA SER A 217 34.87 30.24 62.98
C SER A 217 34.42 29.71 64.34
N VAL A 218 33.49 28.77 64.38
CA VAL A 218 32.97 28.18 65.63
C VAL A 218 32.91 26.65 65.53
N ALA A 219 33.58 25.97 66.46
CA ALA A 219 33.59 24.51 66.52
C ALA A 219 32.33 23.93 67.17
N ASN A 220 31.88 24.45 68.32
CA ASN A 220 30.64 23.98 68.93
C ASN A 220 29.87 25.15 69.52
N ALA A 221 28.60 25.30 69.14
CA ALA A 221 27.68 26.22 69.79
C ALA A 221 26.30 25.61 70.03
N SER A 222 25.66 25.99 71.13
CA SER A 222 24.32 25.51 71.46
C SER A 222 23.47 26.55 72.17
N GLY A 223 22.15 26.49 71.95
CA GLY A 223 21.18 27.25 72.74
C GLY A 223 19.74 26.84 72.45
N ASN A 224 18.86 26.98 73.45
CA ASN A 224 17.46 26.52 73.39
C ASN A 224 16.46 27.59 72.91
N ASN A 225 16.92 28.71 72.33
CA ASN A 225 16.00 29.71 71.80
C ASN A 225 15.28 29.17 70.55
N PRO A 226 13.93 29.13 70.52
CA PRO A 226 13.17 28.61 69.38
C PRO A 226 13.29 29.44 68.09
N VAL A 227 13.98 30.60 68.10
CA VAL A 227 14.09 31.52 66.96
C VAL A 227 15.55 31.69 66.46
N GLY A 228 16.45 30.74 66.74
CA GLY A 228 17.83 30.71 66.20
C GLY A 228 18.91 30.31 67.22
N GLY A 229 18.64 29.28 68.03
CA GLY A 229 19.35 28.93 69.27
C GLY A 229 20.88 28.77 69.24
N GLY A 230 21.52 28.47 68.12
CA GLY A 230 22.98 28.26 68.06
C GLY A 230 23.79 29.55 67.89
N VAL A 231 23.75 30.12 66.69
CA VAL A 231 24.49 31.33 66.30
C VAL A 231 23.58 32.28 65.55
N THR A 232 23.57 33.57 65.90
CA THR A 232 22.88 34.64 65.17
C THR A 232 23.87 35.70 64.70
N LEU A 233 23.79 36.07 63.42
CA LEU A 233 24.67 37.01 62.74
C LEU A 233 23.84 38.14 62.10
N ARG A 234 24.30 39.39 62.18
CA ARG A 234 23.70 40.58 61.55
C ARG A 234 24.80 41.51 61.06
N GLY A 235 24.79 41.98 59.80
CA GLY A 235 25.92 42.75 59.25
C GLY A 235 25.62 43.55 57.98
N ALA A 236 26.41 44.59 57.66
CA ALA A 236 26.18 45.49 56.52
C ALA A 236 26.99 45.19 55.23
N ASP A 237 28.16 44.50 55.25
CA ASP A 237 29.07 44.40 54.07
C ASP A 237 29.67 43.01 53.69
N GLU A 238 30.17 42.14 54.59
CA GLU A 238 30.60 40.75 54.25
C GLU A 238 30.73 39.88 55.50
N ILE A 239 30.20 38.65 55.47
CA ILE A 239 30.35 37.66 56.56
C ILE A 239 30.81 36.32 56.01
N ASP A 240 31.95 35.84 56.50
CA ASP A 240 32.46 34.49 56.27
C ASP A 240 32.32 33.68 57.56
N PHE A 241 31.36 32.76 57.58
CA PHE A 241 31.11 31.86 58.70
C PHE A 241 31.64 30.46 58.37
N THR A 242 32.47 29.91 59.23
CA THR A 242 32.95 28.53 59.14
C THR A 242 32.51 27.77 60.39
N SER A 243 31.79 26.66 60.22
CA SER A 243 31.64 25.70 61.32
C SER A 243 32.75 24.67 61.23
N THR A 244 33.30 24.23 62.35
CA THR A 244 34.22 23.07 62.39
C THR A 244 33.70 21.95 63.30
N GLY A 245 32.45 22.04 63.75
CA GLY A 245 31.77 21.03 64.57
C GLY A 245 30.26 21.29 64.69
N LEU A 246 29.62 20.84 65.78
CA LEU A 246 28.15 20.82 65.88
C LEU A 246 27.59 22.15 66.38
N ILE A 247 26.64 22.73 65.62
CA ILE A 247 25.85 23.91 66.03
C ILE A 247 24.42 23.46 66.34
N GLU A 248 24.11 23.23 67.61
CA GLU A 248 22.76 22.89 68.07
C GLU A 248 21.87 24.14 68.12
N GLY A 249 20.71 24.10 67.47
CA GLY A 249 19.78 25.23 67.38
C GLY A 249 19.93 26.11 66.12
N GLY A 250 20.85 25.75 65.21
CA GLY A 250 20.99 26.37 63.89
C GLY A 250 21.77 27.68 63.84
N VAL A 251 22.01 28.18 62.63
CA VAL A 251 22.65 29.47 62.35
C VAL A 251 21.61 30.39 61.72
N ARG A 252 21.47 31.62 62.22
CA ARG A 252 20.49 32.59 61.73
C ARG A 252 21.16 33.87 61.28
N GLY A 253 20.92 34.30 60.04
CA GLY A 253 21.27 35.61 59.52
C GLY A 253 20.10 36.59 59.53
N ILE A 254 20.31 37.85 59.91
CA ILE A 254 19.27 38.90 59.95
C ILE A 254 19.82 40.19 59.30
N ASP A 255 19.08 40.78 58.35
CA ASP A 255 19.34 42.08 57.71
C ASP A 255 20.75 42.24 57.14
N PHE A 256 21.06 41.57 56.01
CA PHE A 256 22.30 41.80 55.29
C PHE A 256 22.09 42.85 54.18
N GLY A 257 22.93 43.90 54.16
CA GLY A 257 22.91 44.96 53.15
C GLY A 257 23.34 44.47 51.76
N SER A 258 24.43 45.01 51.21
CA SER A 258 25.04 44.57 49.93
C SER A 258 26.08 43.44 50.10
N ALA A 259 25.99 42.67 51.19
CA ALA A 259 26.97 41.69 51.62
C ALA A 259 26.89 40.28 51.01
N VAL A 260 28.05 39.63 50.82
CA VAL A 260 28.15 38.18 50.56
C VAL A 260 28.18 37.43 51.89
N PHE A 261 27.32 36.42 52.04
CA PHE A 261 27.32 35.51 53.18
C PHE A 261 27.85 34.15 52.76
N ARG A 262 29.00 33.72 53.30
CA ARG A 262 29.59 32.39 53.02
C ARG A 262 29.49 31.49 54.24
N VAL A 263 29.02 30.27 54.04
CA VAL A 263 29.03 29.21 55.07
C VAL A 263 29.89 28.05 54.60
N ASN A 264 30.96 27.75 55.33
CA ASN A 264 31.86 26.65 55.02
C ASN A 264 31.81 25.53 56.07
N ASN A 265 31.84 24.27 55.63
CA ASN A 265 32.04 23.05 56.43
C ASN A 265 31.01 22.81 57.57
N MET A 266 29.70 22.93 57.28
CA MET A 266 28.69 22.57 58.28
C MET A 266 28.70 21.07 58.61
N THR A 267 28.72 20.73 59.90
CA THR A 267 28.60 19.34 60.36
C THR A 267 27.41 19.20 61.34
N GLY A 268 26.51 18.24 61.10
CA GLY A 268 25.36 17.95 61.96
C GLY A 268 24.01 18.53 61.49
N ARG A 269 22.95 18.37 62.30
CA ARG A 269 21.61 18.94 62.03
C ARG A 269 21.62 20.44 62.34
N SER A 270 21.69 21.28 61.32
CA SER A 270 21.65 22.74 61.49
C SER A 270 20.66 23.35 60.50
N ALA A 271 19.56 23.92 61.00
CA ALA A 271 18.68 24.77 60.21
C ALA A 271 19.36 26.12 59.98
N PHE A 272 19.31 26.64 58.76
CA PHE A 272 19.98 27.88 58.36
C PHE A 272 18.98 28.92 57.85
N TYR A 273 18.57 29.86 58.70
CA TYR A 273 17.57 30.87 58.31
C TYR A 273 18.22 32.22 57.97
N VAL A 274 17.97 32.75 56.77
CA VAL A 274 18.40 34.11 56.36
C VAL A 274 17.17 34.99 56.12
N GLY A 275 17.05 36.11 56.83
CA GLY A 275 16.00 37.09 56.54
C GLY A 275 16.42 38.08 55.44
N ALA A 276 15.54 38.31 54.47
CA ALA A 276 15.57 39.33 53.39
C ALA A 276 16.93 40.03 53.17
N ALA A 277 17.70 39.55 52.18
CA ALA A 277 18.96 40.18 51.76
C ALA A 277 18.86 40.67 50.32
N THR A 278 19.54 41.77 49.98
CA THR A 278 19.61 42.25 48.58
C THR A 278 20.68 41.54 47.75
N THR A 279 21.18 40.35 48.17
CA THR A 279 22.53 39.85 47.81
C THR A 279 22.66 38.35 47.56
N SER A 280 23.89 37.88 47.26
CA SER A 280 24.23 36.47 47.00
C SER A 280 24.60 35.71 48.29
N LEU A 281 24.04 34.52 48.44
CA LEU A 281 24.27 33.56 49.53
C LEU A 281 25.04 32.36 48.96
N THR A 282 26.19 32.01 49.54
CA THR A 282 26.93 30.79 49.16
C THR A 282 27.08 29.86 50.35
N ILE A 283 26.63 28.61 50.22
CA ILE A 283 26.80 27.56 51.23
C ILE A 283 27.63 26.45 50.60
N ALA A 284 28.78 26.11 51.19
CA ALA A 284 29.69 25.10 50.68
C ALA A 284 30.07 24.06 51.75
N SER A 285 30.01 22.77 51.40
CA SER A 285 30.55 21.65 52.19
C SER A 285 31.50 20.80 51.35
N THR A 286 32.79 20.82 51.69
CA THR A 286 33.86 20.36 50.77
C THR A 286 34.53 19.04 51.15
N THR A 287 34.12 18.38 52.26
CA THR A 287 34.83 17.20 52.78
C THR A 287 34.03 15.90 52.67
N PRO A 288 34.47 14.92 51.87
CA PRO A 288 33.95 13.56 51.90
C PRO A 288 34.14 12.90 53.28
N GLY A 289 33.07 12.41 53.89
CA GLY A 289 33.11 11.67 55.15
C GLY A 289 32.94 12.49 56.45
N SER A 290 32.70 13.81 56.36
CA SER A 290 32.08 14.54 57.47
C SER A 290 30.60 14.17 57.50
N GLY A 291 30.09 13.58 58.58
CA GLY A 291 28.71 13.08 58.66
C GLY A 291 27.68 14.05 58.07
N ALA A 292 26.69 13.51 57.35
CA ALA A 292 25.71 14.25 56.54
C ALA A 292 25.28 15.57 57.17
N VAL A 293 25.29 16.64 56.37
CA VAL A 293 24.55 17.86 56.71
C VAL A 293 23.09 17.42 56.95
N GLY A 294 22.47 17.80 58.05
CA GLY A 294 21.05 17.49 58.27
C GLY A 294 20.14 18.22 57.27
N ASN A 295 18.89 18.50 57.63
CA ASN A 295 17.99 19.28 56.78
C ASN A 295 18.52 20.73 56.65
N LEU A 296 18.77 21.16 55.42
CA LEU A 296 19.09 22.53 55.06
C LEU A 296 17.82 23.20 54.54
N ASP A 297 17.27 24.18 55.26
CA ASP A 297 16.10 24.97 54.84
C ASP A 297 16.56 26.43 54.67
N ILE A 298 16.55 26.93 53.44
CA ILE A 298 16.85 28.31 53.06
C ILE A 298 15.56 28.93 52.54
N THR A 299 15.05 29.95 53.23
CA THR A 299 13.91 30.73 52.78
C THR A 299 14.31 32.20 52.69
N GLU A 300 14.50 32.74 51.47
CA GLU A 300 15.05 34.08 51.27
C GLU A 300 14.24 34.93 50.26
N ASP A 301 14.15 36.23 50.53
CA ASP A 301 13.67 37.26 49.59
C ASP A 301 14.90 37.99 49.04
N VAL A 302 15.57 37.37 48.05
CA VAL A 302 16.77 37.95 47.43
C VAL A 302 16.38 39.12 46.53
N GLY A 303 17.04 40.28 46.67
CA GLY A 303 16.84 41.42 45.76
C GLY A 303 17.09 41.10 44.28
N SER A 304 16.83 42.06 43.38
CA SER A 304 16.80 41.88 41.91
C SER A 304 18.10 41.38 41.21
N SER A 305 19.15 41.00 41.96
CA SER A 305 20.43 40.52 41.42
C SER A 305 21.21 39.56 42.34
N GLY A 306 20.62 39.01 43.41
CA GLY A 306 21.28 38.05 44.30
C GLY A 306 21.40 36.66 43.66
N VAL A 307 22.34 35.80 44.10
CA VAL A 307 22.40 34.38 43.71
C VAL A 307 22.44 33.53 44.97
N ILE A 308 21.57 32.52 45.08
CA ILE A 308 21.67 31.48 46.12
C ILE A 308 22.43 30.31 45.51
N ASP A 309 23.64 30.05 45.98
CA ASP A 309 24.51 28.96 45.52
C ASP A 309 24.79 27.99 46.66
N VAL A 310 24.29 26.76 46.52
CA VAL A 310 24.39 25.70 47.54
C VAL A 310 25.18 24.54 46.94
N ASP A 311 26.44 24.37 47.36
CA ASP A 311 27.33 23.28 46.94
C ASP A 311 27.62 22.35 48.13
N ILE A 312 26.99 21.17 48.16
CA ILE A 312 27.08 20.25 49.29
C ILE A 312 27.57 18.88 48.81
N HIS A 313 28.41 18.23 49.61
CA HIS A 313 28.74 16.83 49.38
C HIS A 313 27.59 15.90 49.81
N ASP A 314 27.41 15.65 51.11
CA ASP A 314 26.35 14.76 51.63
C ASP A 314 25.30 15.53 52.45
N ALA A 315 24.01 15.26 52.23
CA ALA A 315 22.90 15.93 52.92
C ALA A 315 21.75 14.97 53.29
N GLY A 316 20.93 15.35 54.27
CA GLY A 316 19.65 14.73 54.56
C GLY A 316 18.57 15.22 53.60
N GLU A 317 18.12 16.46 53.79
CA GLU A 317 17.15 17.16 52.94
C GLU A 317 17.73 18.53 52.58
N ILE A 318 17.50 18.99 51.35
CA ILE A 318 17.83 20.34 50.89
C ILE A 318 16.52 21.02 50.46
N ASP A 319 16.11 22.09 51.14
CA ASP A 319 14.96 22.94 50.83
C ASP A 319 15.48 24.38 50.59
N VAL A 320 15.34 24.87 49.36
CA VAL A 320 15.80 26.21 48.96
C VAL A 320 14.66 26.98 48.32
N ARG A 321 14.36 28.17 48.84
CA ARG A 321 13.28 29.03 48.38
C ARG A 321 13.76 30.46 48.19
N SER A 322 13.50 31.01 47.01
CA SER A 322 13.81 32.39 46.63
C SER A 322 12.53 33.10 46.15
N PHE A 323 12.25 34.26 46.72
CA PHE A 323 11.10 35.08 46.33
C PHE A 323 11.41 36.24 45.36
N GLY A 324 12.68 36.48 45.03
CA GLY A 324 13.08 37.58 44.13
C GLY A 324 13.84 37.14 42.88
N ASP A 325 14.37 38.10 42.10
CA ASP A 325 14.87 37.85 40.72
C ASP A 325 16.25 37.18 40.65
N GLY A 326 16.76 36.70 41.77
CA GLY A 326 18.05 36.04 41.85
C GLY A 326 18.05 34.59 41.41
N ASP A 327 19.19 34.12 40.88
CA ASP A 327 19.35 32.71 40.51
C ASP A 327 19.44 31.81 41.76
N ILE A 328 18.85 30.63 41.69
CA ILE A 328 19.07 29.52 42.62
C ILE A 328 19.95 28.48 41.92
N SER A 329 21.04 28.07 42.56
CA SER A 329 21.93 26.99 42.16
C SER A 329 22.07 26.04 43.34
N VAL A 330 21.72 24.78 43.15
CA VAL A 330 21.89 23.71 44.13
C VAL A 330 22.70 22.59 43.48
N THR A 331 23.87 22.28 44.01
CA THR A 331 24.74 21.20 43.56
C THR A 331 25.00 20.25 44.73
N SER A 332 24.68 18.97 44.53
CA SER A 332 25.01 17.88 45.46
C SER A 332 26.01 16.92 44.81
N THR A 333 27.26 16.94 45.27
CA THR A 333 28.34 16.07 44.75
C THR A 333 28.40 14.69 45.40
N GLY A 334 27.75 14.51 46.55
CA GLY A 334 27.55 13.25 47.27
C GLY A 334 26.06 12.91 47.41
N ALA A 335 25.70 12.10 48.40
CA ALA A 335 24.35 11.54 48.53
C ALA A 335 23.41 12.44 49.34
N VAL A 336 22.21 12.69 48.80
CA VAL A 336 21.07 13.28 49.49
C VAL A 336 20.10 12.17 49.91
N SER A 337 19.81 12.04 51.20
CA SER A 337 18.92 10.99 51.74
C SER A 337 17.89 11.56 52.71
N ALA A 338 16.72 11.90 52.19
CA ALA A 338 15.64 12.46 52.99
C ALA A 338 14.82 11.36 53.68
N HIS A 339 14.57 11.58 54.98
CA HIS A 339 13.70 10.78 55.84
C HIS A 339 12.57 11.67 56.38
N ASP A 340 11.45 11.06 56.83
CA ASP A 340 10.33 11.75 57.52
C ASP A 340 9.50 12.77 56.69
N SER A 341 8.81 12.32 55.63
CA SER A 341 7.83 13.14 54.85
C SER A 341 8.43 14.29 54.03
N ALA A 342 9.74 14.25 53.79
CA ALA A 342 10.51 15.28 53.09
C ALA A 342 10.76 14.94 51.61
N VAL A 343 11.00 15.97 50.80
CA VAL A 343 11.59 15.84 49.45
C VAL A 343 13.11 15.74 49.63
N GLY A 344 13.82 15.02 48.76
CA GLY A 344 15.29 14.98 48.82
C GLY A 344 15.89 16.37 48.60
N VAL A 345 15.62 16.94 47.44
CA VAL A 345 15.96 18.32 47.07
C VAL A 345 14.72 19.06 46.60
N TYR A 346 14.31 20.08 47.35
CA TYR A 346 13.24 21.01 47.01
C TYR A 346 13.84 22.38 46.65
N ALA A 347 13.49 22.90 45.48
CA ALA A 347 13.92 24.24 45.05
C ALA A 347 12.72 25.04 44.50
N TYR A 348 12.53 26.26 44.99
CA TYR A 348 11.39 27.11 44.67
C TYR A 348 11.82 28.55 44.33
N GLY A 349 11.52 29.01 43.12
CA GLY A 349 11.76 30.40 42.69
C GLY A 349 10.46 31.11 42.28
N THR A 350 10.32 32.40 42.62
CA THR A 350 9.22 33.24 42.09
C THR A 350 9.65 34.44 41.24
N GLY A 351 10.92 34.82 41.24
CA GLY A 351 11.43 35.95 40.44
C GLY A 351 12.07 35.54 39.11
N GLY A 352 12.63 36.52 38.41
CA GLY A 352 13.19 36.35 37.06
C GLY A 352 14.48 35.51 36.94
N GLY A 353 15.11 35.12 38.05
CA GLY A 353 16.35 34.33 38.07
C GLY A 353 16.12 32.83 37.80
N ALA A 354 17.13 32.15 37.27
CA ALA A 354 17.09 30.73 36.94
C ALA A 354 17.14 29.86 38.21
N VAL A 355 16.52 28.67 38.16
CA VAL A 355 16.60 27.66 39.22
C VAL A 355 17.29 26.43 38.65
N THR A 356 18.49 26.14 39.14
CA THR A 356 19.36 25.05 38.66
C THR A 356 19.62 24.09 39.80
N VAL A 357 19.37 22.79 39.58
CA VAL A 357 19.62 21.72 40.54
C VAL A 357 20.49 20.66 39.87
N GLU A 358 21.62 20.31 40.47
CA GLU A 358 22.48 19.19 40.07
C GLU A 358 22.62 18.23 41.24
N VAL A 359 22.31 16.95 41.04
CA VAL A 359 22.40 15.92 42.08
C VAL A 359 23.15 14.70 41.56
N ASN A 360 24.07 14.17 42.36
CA ASN A 360 24.66 12.85 42.13
C ASN A 360 23.67 11.76 42.55
N ASP A 361 23.54 11.49 43.85
CA ASP A 361 22.55 10.54 44.35
C ASP A 361 21.52 11.29 45.20
N ALA A 362 20.23 11.09 44.92
CA ALA A 362 19.13 11.69 45.68
C ALA A 362 18.06 10.65 45.99
N THR A 363 17.74 10.48 47.26
CA THR A 363 16.73 9.50 47.71
C THR A 363 15.72 10.14 48.65
N SER A 364 14.43 9.84 48.45
CA SER A 364 13.36 10.19 49.39
C SER A 364 12.47 8.98 49.65
N SER A 365 12.31 8.63 50.92
CA SER A 365 11.44 7.51 51.35
C SER A 365 9.94 7.84 51.35
N THR A 366 9.54 9.09 51.10
CA THR A 366 8.16 9.55 51.31
C THR A 366 7.57 10.35 50.17
N LEU A 367 8.34 11.23 49.53
CA LEU A 367 7.89 12.12 48.46
C LEU A 367 8.81 11.98 47.24
N SER A 368 8.86 13.02 46.39
CA SER A 368 9.77 13.08 45.26
C SER A 368 11.23 13.21 45.72
N ALA A 369 12.18 12.63 44.97
CA ALA A 369 13.59 12.79 45.31
C ALA A 369 14.08 14.21 44.95
N VAL A 370 13.66 14.74 43.81
CA VAL A 370 13.89 16.13 43.43
C VAL A 370 12.56 16.78 43.07
N TYR A 371 12.26 17.94 43.64
CA TYR A 371 11.10 18.75 43.28
C TYR A 371 11.50 20.22 43.07
N VAL A 372 11.37 20.71 41.84
CA VAL A 372 11.71 22.09 41.47
C VAL A 372 10.49 22.84 40.95
N LEU A 373 10.26 24.04 41.45
CA LEU A 373 9.12 24.88 41.08
C LEU A 373 9.61 26.31 40.74
N GLN A 374 9.26 26.81 39.56
CA GLN A 374 9.60 28.16 39.09
C GLN A 374 8.32 28.91 38.69
N GLN A 375 8.10 30.10 39.25
CA GLN A 375 6.96 30.96 38.89
C GLN A 375 7.34 32.20 38.07
N GLY A 376 8.60 32.61 38.08
CA GLY A 376 9.09 33.78 37.36
C GLY A 376 9.72 33.45 36.00
N SER A 377 10.30 34.44 35.32
CA SER A 377 10.77 34.29 33.94
C SER A 377 12.07 33.49 33.75
N GLY A 378 12.73 33.08 34.85
CA GLY A 378 14.00 32.36 34.78
C GLY A 378 13.84 30.90 34.32
N ALA A 379 14.90 30.35 33.75
CA ALA A 379 14.91 28.94 33.35
C ALA A 379 14.92 28.00 34.56
N LEU A 380 14.34 26.81 34.42
CA LEU A 380 14.38 25.72 35.39
C LEU A 380 15.26 24.62 34.81
N SER A 381 16.30 24.19 35.52
CA SER A 381 17.18 23.10 35.08
C SER A 381 17.42 22.09 36.21
N VAL A 382 17.32 20.80 35.89
CA VAL A 382 17.69 19.68 36.79
C VAL A 382 18.69 18.78 36.08
N THR A 383 19.81 18.46 36.71
CA THR A 383 20.82 17.54 36.21
C THR A 383 21.00 16.39 37.20
N ALA A 384 20.72 15.16 36.78
CA ALA A 384 20.98 13.96 37.55
C ALA A 384 22.26 13.28 37.05
N THR A 385 23.26 13.14 37.91
CA THR A 385 24.55 12.51 37.57
C THR A 385 24.71 11.09 38.12
N GLY A 386 23.87 10.69 39.08
CA GLY A 386 23.81 9.34 39.66
C GLY A 386 22.36 8.86 39.85
N ALA A 387 22.06 8.22 40.98
CA ALA A 387 20.77 7.57 41.22
C ALA A 387 19.77 8.49 41.94
N VAL A 388 18.62 8.77 41.30
CA VAL A 388 17.52 9.59 41.83
C VAL A 388 16.31 8.70 42.11
N LEU A 389 16.06 8.38 43.39
CA LEU A 389 15.00 7.45 43.83
C LEU A 389 13.98 8.16 44.73
N GLY A 390 12.82 8.49 44.17
CA GLY A 390 11.71 9.04 44.93
C GLY A 390 10.64 8.00 45.25
N ASN A 391 10.00 8.14 46.40
CA ASN A 391 8.84 7.31 46.74
C ASN A 391 7.63 7.66 45.87
N TYR A 392 7.42 8.95 45.54
CA TYR A 392 6.39 9.39 44.58
C TYR A 392 6.99 9.50 43.17
N GLN A 393 7.57 10.66 42.82
CA GLN A 393 8.31 10.85 41.58
C GLN A 393 9.83 10.80 41.79
N GLY A 394 10.59 10.35 40.78
CA GLY A 394 12.04 10.55 40.81
C GLY A 394 12.39 12.04 40.74
N ILE A 395 11.98 12.68 39.65
CA ILE A 395 12.13 14.13 39.44
C ILE A 395 10.75 14.73 39.13
N GLU A 396 10.35 15.74 39.89
CA GLU A 396 9.17 16.56 39.61
C GLU A 396 9.58 18.01 39.32
N THR A 397 9.06 18.59 38.23
CA THR A 397 9.25 20.00 37.92
C THR A 397 7.93 20.66 37.55
N SER A 398 7.78 21.92 37.94
CA SER A 398 6.63 22.74 37.57
C SER A 398 7.09 24.17 37.28
N ASN A 399 6.72 24.68 36.12
CA ASN A 399 7.10 26.00 35.67
C ASN A 399 5.85 26.79 35.27
N THR A 400 5.47 27.78 36.08
CA THR A 400 4.36 28.69 35.74
C THR A 400 4.85 29.98 35.08
N GLY A 401 6.17 30.12 34.92
CA GLY A 401 6.87 31.27 34.38
C GLY A 401 7.07 31.24 32.85
N LEU A 402 8.03 32.03 32.37
CA LEU A 402 8.37 32.14 30.94
C LEU A 402 9.67 31.39 30.55
N GLY A 403 10.50 31.02 31.52
CA GLY A 403 11.78 30.36 31.23
C GLY A 403 11.57 28.92 30.78
N VAL A 404 12.58 28.32 30.16
CA VAL A 404 12.51 26.91 29.72
C VAL A 404 12.73 25.95 30.89
N THR A 405 12.23 24.72 30.79
CA THR A 405 12.47 23.62 31.73
C THR A 405 13.39 22.58 31.07
N ASN A 406 14.57 22.34 31.63
CA ASN A 406 15.52 21.33 31.14
C ASN A 406 15.80 20.28 32.22
N ILE A 407 15.69 19.00 31.88
CA ILE A 407 16.06 17.87 32.76
C ILE A 407 17.11 17.05 32.01
N THR A 408 18.31 16.93 32.58
CA THR A 408 19.45 16.25 31.95
C THR A 408 19.93 15.07 32.79
N LEU A 409 20.05 13.89 32.19
CA LEU A 409 20.61 12.69 32.80
C LEU A 409 22.03 12.43 32.28
N ALA A 410 23.02 12.36 33.16
CA ALA A 410 24.37 11.96 32.80
C ALA A 410 24.44 10.45 32.52
N SER A 411 25.53 10.01 31.87
CA SER A 411 25.70 8.61 31.52
C SER A 411 25.68 7.71 32.76
N GLY A 412 24.82 6.69 32.74
CA GLY A 412 24.62 5.76 33.83
C GLY A 412 23.72 6.27 34.97
N ALA A 413 23.17 7.49 34.87
CA ALA A 413 22.19 7.99 35.82
C ALA A 413 20.90 7.16 35.74
N THR A 414 20.24 6.96 36.88
CA THR A 414 18.97 6.24 36.97
C THR A 414 17.95 7.09 37.71
N VAL A 415 16.72 7.18 37.19
CA VAL A 415 15.65 7.95 37.82
C VAL A 415 14.47 7.03 38.06
N THR A 416 14.08 6.84 39.33
CA THR A 416 13.00 5.93 39.72
C THR A 416 11.94 6.65 40.57
N GLY A 417 10.68 6.56 40.16
CA GLY A 417 9.50 6.89 40.96
C GLY A 417 8.75 5.62 41.38
N HIS A 418 8.60 5.39 42.68
CA HIS A 418 8.02 4.12 43.18
C HIS A 418 6.48 4.08 43.23
N TYR A 419 5.80 5.22 43.28
CA TYR A 419 4.33 5.30 43.29
C TYR A 419 3.75 6.00 42.07
N LEU A 420 4.50 6.92 41.46
CA LEU A 420 4.07 7.72 40.31
C LEU A 420 5.16 7.73 39.23
N GLU A 421 5.41 8.86 38.59
CA GLU A 421 6.23 8.94 37.39
C GLU A 421 7.73 8.92 37.70
N GLY A 422 8.55 8.38 36.79
CA GLY A 422 10.00 8.53 36.90
C GLY A 422 10.39 10.01 36.82
N VAL A 423 9.91 10.68 35.77
CA VAL A 423 10.03 12.12 35.56
C VAL A 423 8.67 12.74 35.29
N ARG A 424 8.31 13.79 36.03
CA ARG A 424 7.12 14.62 35.81
C ARG A 424 7.53 16.07 35.56
N ALA A 425 7.10 16.67 34.46
CA ALA A 425 7.32 18.09 34.19
C ALA A 425 6.06 18.78 33.66
N THR A 426 5.74 19.95 34.21
CA THR A 426 4.58 20.73 33.77
C THR A 426 4.95 22.19 33.51
N SER A 427 4.40 22.76 32.44
CA SER A 427 4.54 24.16 32.09
C SER A 427 3.17 24.77 31.82
N THR A 428 2.76 25.78 32.60
CA THR A 428 1.46 26.44 32.39
C THR A 428 1.52 27.58 31.38
N ASN A 429 2.68 27.85 30.79
CA ASN A 429 2.90 28.94 29.85
C ASN A 429 3.12 28.41 28.43
N ALA A 430 2.49 29.05 27.44
CA ALA A 430 2.57 28.66 26.03
C ALA A 430 3.95 28.87 25.39
N SER A 431 4.94 29.44 26.09
CA SER A 431 6.30 29.67 25.56
C SER A 431 7.41 29.02 26.39
N SER A 432 7.08 28.30 27.45
CA SER A 432 8.06 27.62 28.32
C SER A 432 8.23 26.17 27.88
N ASN A 433 9.21 25.92 27.00
CA ASN A 433 9.53 24.59 26.49
C ASN A 433 9.98 23.64 27.62
N ILE A 434 9.72 22.35 27.45
CA ILE A 434 10.20 21.28 28.33
C ILE A 434 11.14 20.37 27.55
N THR A 435 12.37 20.20 28.02
CA THR A 435 13.34 19.24 27.46
C THR A 435 13.74 18.22 28.52
N VAL A 436 13.59 16.93 28.23
CA VAL A 436 14.19 15.82 28.98
C VAL A 436 15.24 15.17 28.08
N GLN A 437 16.49 15.11 28.53
CA GLN A 437 17.58 14.61 27.71
C GLN A 437 18.63 13.85 28.51
N GLY A 438 19.48 13.08 27.85
CA GLY A 438 20.66 12.50 28.49
C GLY A 438 21.84 12.27 27.55
N SER A 439 22.96 11.81 28.11
CA SER A 439 24.02 11.15 27.34
C SER A 439 23.86 9.61 27.32
N SER A 440 23.06 9.11 28.26
CA SER A 440 22.65 7.72 28.53
C SER A 440 21.81 7.78 29.84
N GLY A 441 20.93 6.83 30.14
CA GLY A 441 20.17 6.84 31.40
C GLY A 441 18.87 6.03 31.36
N ASP A 442 18.54 5.40 32.50
CA ASP A 442 17.34 4.59 32.69
C ASP A 442 16.31 5.34 33.55
N ILE A 443 15.08 5.42 33.06
CA ILE A 443 13.96 6.05 33.78
C ILE A 443 12.88 5.00 34.03
N VAL A 444 12.45 4.87 35.28
CA VAL A 444 11.41 3.93 35.71
C VAL A 444 10.37 4.66 36.55
N GLY A 445 9.12 4.68 36.11
CA GLY A 445 7.99 5.12 36.92
C GLY A 445 7.01 3.99 37.20
N ALA A 446 6.36 4.04 38.36
CA ALA A 446 5.28 3.14 38.70
C ALA A 446 4.02 3.40 37.86
N THR A 447 3.72 4.66 37.51
CA THR A 447 2.71 5.04 36.50
C THR A 447 3.37 5.18 35.13
N ASP A 448 3.82 6.39 34.79
CA ASP A 448 4.52 6.70 33.55
C ASP A 448 6.03 6.72 33.75
N GLY A 449 6.82 6.29 32.76
CA GLY A 449 8.26 6.53 32.81
C GLY A 449 8.56 8.03 32.81
N ILE A 450 8.00 8.75 31.83
CA ILE A 450 8.07 10.20 31.69
C ILE A 450 6.66 10.76 31.44
N TYR A 451 6.25 11.78 32.19
CA TYR A 451 5.04 12.57 31.95
C TYR A 451 5.37 14.05 31.77
N LEU A 452 5.05 14.63 30.61
CA LEU A 452 5.29 16.05 30.30
C LEU A 452 4.03 16.73 29.78
N SER A 453 3.74 17.95 30.26
CA SER A 453 2.61 18.73 29.77
C SER A 453 2.93 20.23 29.65
N THR A 454 2.53 20.85 28.54
CA THR A 454 2.65 22.31 28.33
C THR A 454 1.32 22.95 27.88
N ALA A 455 1.14 24.23 28.18
CA ALA A 455 0.02 25.03 27.70
C ALA A 455 0.16 25.50 26.23
N GLY A 456 1.12 24.98 25.47
CA GLY A 456 1.36 25.32 24.05
C GLY A 456 2.83 25.48 23.64
N ALA A 457 3.77 25.17 24.53
CA ALA A 457 5.21 25.22 24.26
C ALA A 457 5.73 23.87 23.76
N ASP A 458 6.93 23.85 23.19
CA ASP A 458 7.51 22.63 22.64
C ASP A 458 7.96 21.67 23.74
N ILE A 459 7.87 20.37 23.46
CA ILE A 459 8.34 19.28 24.32
C ILE A 459 9.39 18.48 23.56
N THR A 460 10.55 18.25 24.18
CA THR A 460 11.62 17.41 23.63
C THR A 460 12.01 16.31 24.61
N VAL A 461 12.07 15.06 24.16
CA VAL A 461 12.63 13.91 24.89
C VAL A 461 13.72 13.26 24.05
N GLN A 462 14.96 13.17 24.53
CA GLN A 462 16.03 12.65 23.68
C GLN A 462 17.21 11.95 24.37
N ASN A 463 17.87 11.04 23.65
CA ASN A 463 19.17 10.45 24.02
C ASN A 463 19.14 9.73 25.40
N LEU A 464 18.19 8.80 25.57
CA LEU A 464 18.01 8.00 26.79
C LEU A 464 18.19 6.50 26.49
N ASP A 465 18.64 5.72 27.47
CA ASP A 465 18.88 4.27 27.27
C ASP A 465 17.57 3.49 27.38
N SER A 466 16.81 3.70 28.45
CA SER A 466 15.49 3.08 28.61
C SER A 466 14.50 3.95 29.37
N VAL A 467 13.22 3.81 29.03
CA VAL A 467 12.10 4.46 29.74
C VAL A 467 10.99 3.43 29.97
N THR A 468 10.64 3.20 31.23
CA THR A 468 9.64 2.21 31.64
C THR A 468 8.55 2.82 32.52
N GLY A 469 7.29 2.72 32.10
CA GLY A 469 6.10 2.94 32.93
C GLY A 469 5.45 1.60 33.31
N GLN A 470 5.31 1.33 34.61
CA GLN A 470 4.89 0.02 35.12
C GLN A 470 3.36 -0.19 35.14
N THR A 471 2.57 0.88 35.15
CA THR A 471 1.10 0.77 35.17
C THR A 471 0.42 1.68 34.17
N ASP A 472 1.18 2.50 33.43
CA ASP A 472 0.66 3.38 32.39
C ASP A 472 1.62 3.46 31.19
N ASP A 473 1.92 4.66 30.68
CA ASP A 473 2.70 4.86 29.45
C ASP A 473 4.22 4.81 29.70
N GLY A 474 5.01 4.39 28.71
CA GLY A 474 6.46 4.59 28.78
C GLY A 474 6.80 6.08 28.80
N ILE A 475 6.33 6.80 27.79
CA ILE A 475 6.45 8.25 27.64
C ILE A 475 5.07 8.84 27.33
N ASP A 476 4.57 9.73 28.18
CA ASP A 476 3.34 10.50 28.00
C ASP A 476 3.66 11.99 27.85
N VAL A 477 3.37 12.56 26.68
CA VAL A 477 3.66 13.97 26.37
C VAL A 477 2.45 14.67 25.74
N ARG A 478 2.06 15.81 26.33
CA ARG A 478 0.90 16.59 25.88
C ARG A 478 1.23 18.08 25.73
N SER A 479 1.01 18.65 24.54
CA SER A 479 1.20 20.09 24.27
C SER A 479 -0.06 20.71 23.67
N ASN A 480 -0.55 21.80 24.26
CA ASN A 480 -1.71 22.53 23.71
C ASN A 480 -1.31 23.45 22.52
N GLY A 481 -0.50 22.95 21.58
CA GLY A 481 -0.15 23.64 20.33
C GLY A 481 1.33 23.72 19.96
N GLY A 482 2.24 23.34 20.86
CA GLY A 482 3.69 23.29 20.58
C GLY A 482 4.12 21.95 19.97
N ASP A 483 5.31 21.93 19.39
CA ASP A 483 5.85 20.75 18.74
C ASP A 483 6.31 19.72 19.79
N ILE A 484 6.13 18.43 19.48
CA ILE A 484 6.61 17.32 20.31
C ILE A 484 7.70 16.60 19.54
N THR A 485 8.90 16.50 20.11
CA THR A 485 10.03 15.76 19.54
C THR A 485 10.49 14.66 20.50
N ILE A 486 10.52 13.42 20.05
CA ILE A 486 11.08 12.28 20.80
C ILE A 486 12.16 11.64 19.93
N SER A 487 13.40 11.55 20.40
CA SER A 487 14.47 10.99 19.56
C SER A 487 15.54 10.19 20.30
N ASN A 488 16.13 9.19 19.63
CA ASN A 488 17.27 8.42 20.13
C ASN A 488 17.05 7.84 21.54
N VAL A 489 15.86 7.29 21.80
CA VAL A 489 15.56 6.55 23.04
C VAL A 489 15.64 5.06 22.74
N GLY A 490 16.44 4.32 23.51
CA GLY A 490 16.68 2.88 23.31
C GLY A 490 15.41 2.04 23.49
N THR A 491 15.19 1.53 24.70
CA THR A 491 14.01 0.69 25.02
C THR A 491 12.91 1.53 25.65
N ILE A 492 11.68 1.42 25.15
CA ILE A 492 10.52 2.09 25.73
C ILE A 492 9.46 1.05 26.06
N LEU A 493 9.00 1.02 27.31
CA LEU A 493 8.01 0.05 27.78
C LEU A 493 6.93 0.73 28.62
N GLY A 494 5.69 0.70 28.15
CA GLY A 494 4.50 1.03 28.95
C GLY A 494 3.66 -0.22 29.20
N THR A 495 3.66 -0.72 30.43
CA THR A 495 3.01 -2.01 30.73
C THR A 495 1.50 -1.92 30.99
N GLY A 496 0.97 -0.72 31.27
CA GLY A 496 -0.47 -0.53 31.46
C GLY A 496 -1.20 0.14 30.31
N SER A 497 -0.46 0.86 29.45
CA SER A 497 -1.02 1.64 28.35
C SER A 497 -0.09 1.63 27.14
N ASN A 498 0.35 2.78 26.63
CA ASN A 498 1.13 2.94 25.41
C ASN A 498 2.64 2.88 25.67
N GLY A 499 3.44 2.48 24.68
CA GLY A 499 4.89 2.73 24.75
C GLY A 499 5.17 4.23 24.75
N ILE A 500 4.59 4.93 23.77
CA ILE A 500 4.61 6.39 23.66
C ILE A 500 3.18 6.91 23.44
N PHE A 501 2.76 7.89 24.21
CA PHE A 501 1.57 8.71 23.99
C PHE A 501 2.00 10.15 23.72
N ALA A 502 1.72 10.66 22.51
CA ALA A 502 2.03 12.02 22.10
C ALA A 502 0.78 12.72 21.55
N ASP A 503 0.40 13.83 22.18
CA ASP A 503 -0.78 14.61 21.82
C ASP A 503 -0.44 16.10 21.69
N SER A 504 -0.57 16.67 20.49
CA SER A 504 -0.36 18.10 20.24
C SER A 504 -1.60 18.73 19.59
N ASP A 505 -2.26 19.67 20.25
CA ASP A 505 -3.48 20.34 19.76
C ASP A 505 -3.27 21.19 18.48
N GLY A 506 -2.03 21.31 17.97
CA GLY A 506 -1.72 22.10 16.78
C GLY A 506 -0.30 22.00 16.24
N GLY A 507 0.68 21.66 17.08
CA GLY A 507 2.07 21.49 16.69
C GLY A 507 2.34 20.15 15.99
N GLY A 508 3.51 20.03 15.40
CA GLY A 508 3.99 18.79 14.81
C GLY A 508 4.44 17.78 15.86
N ILE A 509 4.36 16.49 15.53
CA ILE A 509 4.89 15.40 16.35
C ILE A 509 6.00 14.72 15.54
N SER A 510 7.22 14.69 16.06
CA SER A 510 8.38 14.03 15.46
C SER A 510 8.94 12.96 16.39
N ILE A 511 8.94 11.69 15.96
CA ILE A 511 9.47 10.55 16.71
C ILE A 511 10.53 9.85 15.88
N GLN A 512 11.81 9.97 16.23
CA GLN A 512 12.94 9.61 15.36
C GLN A 512 13.97 8.70 16.05
N GLY A 513 14.36 7.60 15.42
CA GLY A 513 15.43 6.72 15.93
C GLY A 513 15.14 6.10 17.31
N VAL A 514 13.87 5.98 17.70
CA VAL A 514 13.46 5.33 18.94
C VAL A 514 13.30 3.82 18.75
N GLY A 515 13.49 3.03 19.81
CA GLY A 515 13.25 1.59 19.76
C GLY A 515 14.29 0.79 18.99
N LEU A 516 15.37 1.42 18.49
CA LEU A 516 16.44 0.72 17.76
C LEU A 516 17.16 -0.34 18.61
N VAL A 517 17.09 -0.19 19.94
CA VAL A 517 17.61 -1.15 20.92
C VAL A 517 16.49 -1.52 21.89
N GLY A 518 15.90 -2.71 21.74
CA GLY A 518 14.87 -3.24 22.64
C GLY A 518 13.43 -2.87 22.31
N GLY A 519 13.19 -2.00 21.32
CA GLY A 519 11.86 -1.71 20.79
C GLY A 519 11.02 -0.73 21.62
N VAL A 520 9.86 -0.39 21.07
CA VAL A 520 8.79 0.39 21.73
C VAL A 520 7.61 -0.53 21.98
N THR A 521 7.27 -0.76 23.24
CA THR A 521 6.21 -1.71 23.62
C THR A 521 5.16 -1.05 24.50
N GLY A 522 3.90 -1.06 24.07
CA GLY A 522 2.72 -0.75 24.89
C GLY A 522 1.89 -2.00 25.12
N THR A 523 1.87 -2.56 26.33
CA THR A 523 1.17 -3.84 26.58
C THR A 523 -0.31 -3.69 26.95
N GLY A 524 -0.78 -2.45 27.19
CA GLY A 524 -2.20 -2.17 27.45
C GLY A 524 -2.91 -1.45 26.30
N ALA A 525 -2.19 -0.63 25.54
CA ALA A 525 -2.70 0.18 24.44
C ALA A 525 -1.75 0.13 23.22
N ASN A 526 -1.35 1.26 22.64
CA ASN A 526 -0.59 1.30 21.40
C ASN A 526 0.92 1.22 21.65
N GLY A 527 1.71 0.70 20.71
CA GLY A 527 3.17 0.88 20.78
C GLY A 527 3.51 2.37 20.75
N ILE A 528 3.01 3.07 19.73
CA ILE A 528 3.07 4.53 19.60
C ILE A 528 1.67 5.06 19.29
N TYR A 529 1.21 6.03 20.09
CA TYR A 529 0.03 6.84 19.83
C TYR A 529 0.47 8.28 19.54
N ALA A 530 0.14 8.81 18.35
CA ALA A 530 0.43 10.18 17.96
C ALA A 530 -0.84 10.86 17.44
N ASN A 531 -1.22 11.97 18.06
CA ASN A 531 -2.36 12.78 17.65
C ASN A 531 -1.95 14.24 17.53
N SER A 532 -1.94 14.76 16.31
CA SER A 532 -1.72 16.18 16.05
C SER A 532 -3.03 16.85 15.62
N GLY A 533 -3.25 18.07 16.07
CA GLY A 533 -4.30 18.94 15.57
C GLY A 533 -4.01 19.27 14.11
N ALA A 534 -3.43 20.45 13.85
CA ALA A 534 -3.12 20.88 12.48
C ALA A 534 -1.72 20.46 11.97
N GLY A 535 -0.80 20.10 12.87
CA GLY A 535 0.60 19.82 12.55
C GLY A 535 0.85 18.45 11.91
N ASP A 536 2.06 18.28 11.40
CA ASP A 536 2.53 17.04 10.78
C ASP A 536 2.87 15.99 11.84
N ILE A 537 2.69 14.71 11.51
CA ILE A 537 3.20 13.58 12.30
C ILE A 537 4.30 12.91 11.49
N ASP A 538 5.53 12.95 11.97
CA ASP A 538 6.66 12.24 11.39
C ASP A 538 7.21 11.21 12.40
N ILE A 539 6.89 9.93 12.18
CA ILE A 539 7.40 8.80 12.96
C ILE A 539 8.43 8.07 12.11
N GLY A 540 9.70 8.42 12.28
CA GLY A 540 10.83 7.74 11.68
C GLY A 540 11.18 8.13 10.24
N GLY A 541 10.55 9.17 9.68
CA GLY A 541 10.80 9.65 8.32
C GLY A 541 12.24 10.14 8.10
N ALA A 542 12.87 10.75 9.11
CA ALA A 542 14.28 11.14 9.05
C ALA A 542 15.21 10.03 9.54
N THR A 543 14.85 9.34 10.62
CA THR A 543 15.57 8.17 11.14
C THR A 543 14.55 7.13 11.59
N ALA A 544 14.46 6.04 10.84
CA ALA A 544 13.46 5.00 11.06
C ALA A 544 13.44 4.50 12.51
N VAL A 545 12.26 4.23 13.03
CA VAL A 545 12.10 3.62 14.36
C VAL A 545 12.42 2.11 14.29
N GLY A 546 12.71 1.51 15.45
CA GLY A 546 12.94 0.07 15.56
C GLY A 546 11.65 -0.75 15.61
N ASP A 547 11.68 -1.86 16.35
CA ASP A 547 10.49 -2.71 16.58
C ASP A 547 9.44 -1.95 17.40
N VAL A 548 8.18 -2.05 17.01
CA VAL A 548 7.06 -1.41 17.71
C VAL A 548 5.95 -2.43 17.94
N SER A 549 5.56 -2.64 19.20
CA SER A 549 4.51 -3.59 19.58
C SER A 549 3.46 -2.94 20.46
N GLY A 550 2.19 -3.08 20.10
CA GLY A 550 1.04 -2.64 20.90
C GLY A 550 0.07 -3.78 21.25
N ALA A 551 -0.71 -3.62 22.30
CA ALA A 551 -1.93 -4.40 22.52
C ALA A 551 -3.05 -3.95 21.58
N GLU A 552 -3.23 -2.65 21.41
CA GLU A 552 -4.13 -2.06 20.41
C GLU A 552 -3.40 -1.93 19.07
N ALA A 553 -2.96 -0.75 18.64
CA ALA A 553 -2.14 -0.64 17.43
C ALA A 553 -0.64 -0.72 17.73
N GLY A 554 0.16 -1.25 16.81
CA GLY A 554 1.61 -1.01 16.87
C GLY A 554 1.88 0.50 16.79
N ILE A 555 1.34 1.16 15.75
CA ILE A 555 1.35 2.61 15.61
C ILE A 555 -0.07 3.11 15.29
N TYR A 556 -0.56 4.07 16.08
CA TYR A 556 -1.75 4.86 15.80
C TYR A 556 -1.35 6.30 15.53
N ALA A 557 -1.73 6.85 14.38
CA ALA A 557 -1.43 8.24 14.01
C ALA A 557 -2.65 8.97 13.45
N ARG A 558 -2.91 10.19 13.95
CA ARG A 558 -4.02 11.02 13.50
C ARG A 558 -3.63 12.49 13.36
N SER A 559 -3.88 13.08 12.19
CA SER A 559 -3.75 14.53 11.96
C SER A 559 -5.03 15.10 11.34
N THR A 560 -5.36 16.36 11.66
CA THR A 560 -6.52 17.03 11.03
C THR A 560 -6.18 17.69 9.70
N THR A 561 -4.95 18.16 9.48
CA THR A 561 -4.53 18.81 8.22
C THR A 561 -3.10 18.52 7.80
N GLY A 562 -2.22 18.18 8.73
CA GLY A 562 -0.80 17.93 8.45
C GLY A 562 -0.55 16.58 7.81
N ASP A 563 0.65 16.43 7.29
CA ASP A 563 1.14 15.20 6.68
C ASP A 563 1.40 14.15 7.77
N ILE A 564 1.17 12.87 7.44
CA ILE A 564 1.51 11.75 8.32
C ILE A 564 2.54 10.87 7.62
N THR A 565 3.77 10.88 8.12
CA THR A 565 4.86 10.01 7.67
C THR A 565 5.17 8.99 8.75
N ILE A 566 5.21 7.70 8.37
CA ILE A 566 5.61 6.59 9.22
C ILE A 566 6.69 5.80 8.49
N ALA A 567 7.85 5.61 9.10
CA ALA A 567 8.92 4.77 8.61
C ALA A 567 9.54 3.95 9.76
N SER A 568 9.45 2.63 9.65
CA SER A 568 10.08 1.70 10.60
C SER A 568 11.05 0.77 9.89
N SER A 569 12.20 0.56 10.54
CA SER A 569 13.23 -0.43 10.16
C SER A 569 13.04 -1.77 10.86
N GLY A 570 12.14 -1.83 11.84
CA GLY A 570 11.76 -3.04 12.57
C GLY A 570 10.35 -3.50 12.24
N ASN A 571 9.89 -4.50 13.00
CA ASN A 571 8.55 -5.06 12.88
C ASN A 571 7.54 -4.19 13.62
N ILE A 572 6.40 -3.92 13.00
CA ILE A 572 5.26 -3.28 13.67
C ILE A 572 4.20 -4.34 13.93
N ALA A 573 3.81 -4.52 15.19
CA ALA A 573 2.90 -5.57 15.61
C ALA A 573 1.81 -5.08 16.56
N SER A 574 0.63 -5.68 16.41
CA SER A 574 -0.47 -5.62 17.37
C SER A 574 -0.76 -7.02 17.93
N THR A 575 -0.92 -7.12 19.25
CA THR A 575 -1.19 -8.39 19.94
C THR A 575 -2.67 -8.58 20.31
N GLY A 576 -3.48 -7.52 20.29
CA GLY A 576 -4.88 -7.57 20.66
C GLY A 576 -5.81 -8.04 19.54
N ILE A 577 -6.88 -8.71 19.94
CA ILE A 577 -7.95 -9.12 19.04
C ILE A 577 -8.72 -7.87 18.59
N ASN A 578 -8.88 -7.65 17.28
CA ASN A 578 -9.55 -6.51 16.63
C ASN A 578 -8.69 -5.31 16.21
N TYR A 579 -7.40 -5.31 16.50
CA TYR A 579 -6.55 -4.16 16.20
C TYR A 579 -5.56 -4.41 15.07
N ARG A 580 -4.88 -3.34 14.65
CA ARG A 580 -4.04 -3.29 13.45
C ARG A 580 -2.58 -3.04 13.79
N GLY A 581 -1.65 -3.50 12.96
CA GLY A 581 -0.25 -3.12 13.12
C GLY A 581 -0.06 -1.61 13.04
N VAL A 582 -0.56 -1.01 11.96
CA VAL A 582 -0.53 0.44 11.70
C VAL A 582 -1.94 0.93 11.44
N ASP A 583 -2.35 2.02 12.09
CA ASP A 583 -3.66 2.66 11.93
C ASP A 583 -3.50 4.17 11.79
N VAL A 584 -3.78 4.70 10.59
CA VAL A 584 -3.57 6.10 10.22
C VAL A 584 -4.85 6.75 9.72
N LEU A 585 -5.12 7.96 10.22
CA LEU A 585 -6.26 8.78 9.81
C LEU A 585 -5.85 10.25 9.58
N SER A 586 -5.99 10.75 8.36
CA SER A 586 -5.90 12.18 8.03
C SER A 586 -7.27 12.73 7.61
N THR A 587 -7.83 13.65 8.40
CA THR A 587 -9.15 14.24 8.14
C THR A 587 -9.11 15.55 7.32
N GLY A 588 -7.94 15.94 6.79
CA GLY A 588 -7.78 17.15 5.99
C GLY A 588 -6.79 17.00 4.84
N GLY A 589 -6.08 18.09 4.54
CA GLY A 589 -5.31 18.27 3.31
C GLY A 589 -4.02 17.46 3.17
N GLY A 590 -3.46 16.94 4.27
CA GLY A 590 -2.13 16.34 4.30
C GLY A 590 -2.02 14.96 3.63
N ASP A 591 -0.81 14.65 3.21
CA ASP A 591 -0.40 13.38 2.63
C ASP A 591 -0.21 12.31 3.71
N ILE A 592 -0.41 11.04 3.37
CA ILE A 592 -0.08 9.89 4.20
C ILE A 592 1.03 9.10 3.51
N SER A 593 2.14 8.86 4.19
CA SER A 593 3.21 7.98 3.72
C SER A 593 3.61 6.97 4.79
N ILE A 594 3.42 5.69 4.49
CA ILE A 594 3.72 4.59 5.41
C ILE A 594 4.77 3.69 4.76
N THR A 595 5.91 3.51 5.41
CA THR A 595 7.00 2.61 5.00
C THR A 595 7.32 1.65 6.14
N THR A 596 7.16 0.35 5.91
CA THR A 596 7.42 -0.66 6.95
C THR A 596 8.26 -1.83 6.42
N VAL A 597 8.88 -2.58 7.32
CA VAL A 597 9.38 -3.93 7.01
C VAL A 597 8.21 -4.89 7.08
N ASP A 598 7.89 -5.40 8.26
CA ASP A 598 6.70 -6.20 8.52
C ASP A 598 5.65 -5.37 9.26
N ALA A 599 4.37 -5.60 8.95
CA ALA A 599 3.25 -5.01 9.69
C ALA A 599 2.18 -6.07 9.96
N SER A 600 1.94 -6.36 11.23
CA SER A 600 1.04 -7.43 11.65
C SER A 600 0.03 -6.95 12.68
N GLY A 601 -1.21 -7.41 12.56
CA GLY A 601 -2.22 -7.23 13.58
C GLY A 601 -3.30 -8.28 13.47
N TYR A 602 -4.17 -8.36 14.48
CA TYR A 602 -5.25 -9.33 14.44
C TYR A 602 -6.27 -8.95 13.36
N ALA A 603 -6.81 -7.73 13.35
CA ALA A 603 -7.79 -7.29 12.35
C ALA A 603 -7.16 -6.83 11.02
N GLY A 604 -5.90 -6.44 11.02
CA GLY A 604 -5.21 -5.95 9.82
C GLY A 604 -3.74 -5.62 10.08
N GLY A 605 -2.93 -5.59 9.03
CA GLY A 605 -1.56 -5.12 9.13
C GLY A 605 -1.49 -3.60 9.07
N ILE A 606 -2.14 -3.00 8.07
CA ILE A 606 -2.13 -1.55 7.82
C ILE A 606 -3.54 -1.07 7.47
N ARG A 607 -3.98 0.00 8.14
CA ARG A 607 -5.10 0.84 7.70
C ARG A 607 -4.65 2.28 7.52
N ALA A 608 -4.97 2.86 6.38
CA ALA A 608 -4.74 4.28 6.10
C ALA A 608 -5.99 4.92 5.49
N GLU A 609 -6.47 6.00 6.09
CA GLU A 609 -7.61 6.76 5.61
C GLU A 609 -7.23 8.25 5.44
N GLY A 610 -7.29 8.76 4.21
CA GLY A 610 -6.96 10.15 3.87
C GLY A 610 -8.14 10.88 3.23
N SER A 611 -8.15 12.21 3.31
CA SER A 611 -9.25 13.03 2.77
C SER A 611 -8.85 14.23 1.91
N GLY A 612 -7.55 14.44 1.68
CA GLY A 612 -7.03 15.54 0.87
C GLY A 612 -5.85 15.15 -0.01
N GLY A 613 -4.72 14.81 0.61
CA GLY A 613 -3.44 14.55 -0.03
C GLY A 613 -3.30 13.19 -0.72
N ALA A 614 -2.07 12.85 -1.10
CA ALA A 614 -1.68 11.54 -1.59
C ALA A 614 -1.62 10.51 -0.44
N LEU A 615 -1.89 9.25 -0.73
CA LEU A 615 -1.80 8.14 0.23
C LEU A 615 -0.84 7.09 -0.32
N SER A 616 0.28 6.85 0.36
CA SER A 616 1.27 5.84 -0.03
C SER A 616 1.51 4.83 1.09
N VAL A 617 1.49 3.55 0.71
CA VAL A 617 1.84 2.42 1.59
C VAL A 617 2.93 1.61 0.90
N THR A 618 4.09 1.52 1.52
CA THR A 618 5.22 0.71 1.08
C THR A 618 5.58 -0.29 2.17
N SER A 619 5.62 -1.58 1.85
CA SER A 619 6.12 -2.61 2.77
C SER A 619 7.11 -3.52 2.06
N THR A 620 8.30 -3.66 2.65
CA THR A 620 9.38 -4.49 2.10
C THR A 620 9.31 -5.95 2.59
N GLY A 621 8.55 -6.21 3.65
CA GLY A 621 8.32 -7.53 4.22
C GLY A 621 6.86 -7.98 4.07
N THR A 622 6.39 -8.74 5.05
CA THR A 622 5.03 -9.31 5.08
C THR A 622 4.06 -8.38 5.82
N VAL A 623 2.94 -8.05 5.17
CA VAL A 623 1.79 -7.44 5.83
C VAL A 623 0.74 -8.50 6.14
N SER A 624 0.37 -8.67 7.41
CA SER A 624 -0.49 -9.78 7.83
C SER A 624 -1.69 -9.40 8.68
N ALA A 625 -2.77 -10.18 8.53
CA ALA A 625 -3.95 -10.13 9.37
C ALA A 625 -4.30 -11.54 9.89
N ASN A 626 -4.30 -11.69 11.22
CA ASN A 626 -4.52 -13.00 11.87
C ASN A 626 -6.01 -13.34 12.13
N SER A 627 -6.92 -12.40 11.90
CA SER A 627 -8.37 -12.58 12.10
C SER A 627 -9.04 -13.34 10.96
N GLY A 628 -10.10 -14.06 11.32
CA GLY A 628 -11.00 -14.70 10.37
C GLY A 628 -11.86 -13.73 9.53
N ILE A 629 -11.80 -12.42 9.78
CA ILE A 629 -12.53 -11.38 9.00
C ILE A 629 -11.67 -10.15 8.65
N GLY A 630 -10.38 -10.17 8.99
CA GLY A 630 -9.49 -9.02 8.88
C GLY A 630 -9.02 -8.73 7.45
N THR A 631 -8.65 -7.48 7.15
CA THR A 631 -8.00 -7.10 5.88
C THR A 631 -6.56 -6.73 6.17
N ALA A 632 -5.58 -7.33 5.46
CA ALA A 632 -4.17 -7.02 5.73
C ALA A 632 -3.82 -5.57 5.41
N ILE A 633 -4.25 -5.06 4.25
CA ILE A 633 -4.06 -3.65 3.87
C ILE A 633 -5.40 -3.05 3.50
N PHE A 634 -5.83 -2.05 4.26
CA PHE A 634 -6.98 -1.23 3.92
C PHE A 634 -6.54 0.20 3.65
N THR A 635 -6.83 0.72 2.46
CA THR A 635 -6.62 2.14 2.15
C THR A 635 -7.90 2.76 1.63
N ARG A 636 -8.24 3.94 2.14
CA ARG A 636 -9.30 4.78 1.57
C ARG A 636 -8.80 6.20 1.44
N ASN A 637 -8.85 6.79 0.25
CA ASN A 637 -8.56 8.20 0.10
C ASN A 637 -9.72 8.91 -0.61
N THR A 638 -10.24 9.98 0.01
CA THR A 638 -11.29 10.83 -0.56
C THR A 638 -10.75 12.12 -1.17
N GLY A 639 -9.45 12.34 -1.05
CA GLY A 639 -8.71 13.48 -1.58
C GLY A 639 -8.32 13.38 -3.05
N ALA A 640 -7.80 14.47 -3.60
CA ALA A 640 -7.41 14.56 -5.01
C ALA A 640 -6.05 13.90 -5.31
N GLY A 641 -5.26 13.59 -4.28
CA GLY A 641 -3.98 12.90 -4.43
C GLY A 641 -4.11 11.41 -4.78
N SER A 642 -3.08 10.86 -5.43
CA SER A 642 -3.05 9.45 -5.82
C SER A 642 -2.87 8.52 -4.62
N THR A 643 -3.36 7.29 -4.73
CA THR A 643 -3.15 6.22 -3.77
C THR A 643 -2.23 5.19 -4.38
N THR A 644 -1.11 4.92 -3.72
CA THR A 644 -0.12 3.93 -4.17
C THR A 644 0.13 2.93 -3.07
N ILE A 645 -0.05 1.65 -3.37
CA ILE A 645 0.29 0.53 -2.49
C ILE A 645 1.40 -0.26 -3.16
N SER A 646 2.56 -0.38 -2.54
CA SER A 646 3.71 -1.14 -3.03
C SER A 646 4.19 -2.12 -1.97
N VAL A 647 3.89 -3.40 -2.14
CA VAL A 647 4.16 -4.42 -1.11
C VAL A 647 4.86 -5.64 -1.66
N ALA A 648 5.64 -6.30 -0.80
CA ALA A 648 6.21 -7.60 -1.07
C ALA A 648 5.15 -8.69 -0.85
N ASP A 649 4.94 -9.15 0.38
CA ASP A 649 4.02 -10.24 0.69
C ASP A 649 2.81 -9.79 1.52
N VAL A 650 1.65 -10.37 1.25
CA VAL A 650 0.40 -10.12 2.00
C VAL A 650 -0.22 -11.44 2.41
N GLN A 651 -0.49 -11.61 3.71
CA GLN A 651 -1.02 -12.86 4.26
C GLN A 651 -2.22 -12.64 5.17
N VAL A 652 -3.33 -13.32 4.88
CA VAL A 652 -4.57 -13.14 5.65
C VAL A 652 -5.22 -14.47 6.00
N GLY A 653 -5.64 -14.59 7.26
CA GLY A 653 -6.34 -15.75 7.80
C GLY A 653 -7.69 -16.03 7.12
N ALA A 654 -8.65 -15.08 7.13
CA ALA A 654 -9.90 -15.26 6.36
C ALA A 654 -10.67 -13.99 5.87
N GLY A 655 -10.01 -12.83 5.68
CA GLY A 655 -10.60 -11.68 4.94
C GLY A 655 -9.87 -11.36 3.62
N SER A 656 -9.87 -10.09 3.19
CA SER A 656 -9.22 -9.64 1.93
C SER A 656 -7.73 -9.38 2.13
N GLY A 657 -6.90 -9.66 1.11
CA GLY A 657 -5.47 -9.31 1.17
C GLY A 657 -5.27 -7.79 1.15
N ILE A 658 -5.53 -7.19 -0.02
CA ILE A 658 -5.47 -5.74 -0.23
C ILE A 658 -6.89 -5.25 -0.54
N ASN A 659 -7.36 -4.24 0.18
CA ASN A 659 -8.60 -3.53 -0.09
C ASN A 659 -8.31 -2.04 -0.24
N ALA A 660 -8.38 -1.51 -1.45
CA ALA A 660 -8.04 -0.13 -1.75
C ALA A 660 -9.19 0.60 -2.44
N GLN A 661 -9.51 1.78 -1.93
CA GLN A 661 -10.56 2.63 -2.46
C GLN A 661 -10.07 4.06 -2.65
N GLN A 662 -10.33 4.62 -3.83
CA GLN A 662 -10.02 6.00 -4.18
C GLN A 662 -11.29 6.72 -4.64
N ASP A 663 -11.81 7.60 -3.79
CA ASP A 663 -13.05 8.35 -4.04
C ASP A 663 -12.79 9.69 -4.74
N GLY A 664 -11.58 10.25 -4.60
CA GLY A 664 -11.19 11.50 -5.25
C GLY A 664 -10.50 11.32 -6.60
N THR A 665 -10.04 12.41 -7.20
CA THR A 665 -9.63 12.44 -8.61
C THR A 665 -8.27 11.81 -8.92
N GLY A 666 -7.49 11.46 -7.90
CA GLY A 666 -6.17 10.86 -8.06
C GLY A 666 -6.24 9.43 -8.59
N ASP A 667 -5.08 8.92 -9.02
CA ASP A 667 -4.96 7.55 -9.52
C ASP A 667 -4.94 6.55 -8.35
N LEU A 668 -5.33 5.30 -8.62
CA LEU A 668 -5.19 4.17 -7.70
C LEU A 668 -4.20 3.17 -8.30
N THR A 669 -3.05 2.99 -7.66
CA THR A 669 -2.00 2.07 -8.10
C THR A 669 -1.71 1.03 -7.02
N VAL A 670 -1.74 -0.25 -7.38
CA VAL A 670 -1.34 -1.38 -6.52
C VAL A 670 -0.21 -2.15 -7.19
N ILE A 671 0.90 -2.33 -6.48
CA ILE A 671 2.09 -3.07 -6.88
C ILE A 671 2.36 -4.13 -5.82
N ALA A 672 2.06 -5.39 -6.12
CA ALA A 672 2.33 -6.53 -5.25
C ALA A 672 3.39 -7.42 -5.90
N THR A 673 4.63 -7.31 -5.43
CA THR A 673 5.79 -8.00 -6.02
C THR A 673 5.96 -9.45 -5.54
N GLY A 674 5.48 -9.75 -4.34
CA GLY A 674 5.39 -11.10 -3.77
C GLY A 674 3.98 -11.67 -3.84
N THR A 675 3.66 -12.58 -2.92
CA THR A 675 2.40 -13.33 -2.92
C THR A 675 1.34 -12.59 -2.09
N VAL A 676 0.16 -12.40 -2.67
CA VAL A 676 -1.03 -11.90 -1.98
C VAL A 676 -1.98 -13.06 -1.71
N THR A 677 -2.10 -13.47 -0.45
CA THR A 677 -3.01 -14.52 -0.03
C THR A 677 -4.15 -13.98 0.81
N SER A 678 -5.37 -14.42 0.49
CA SER A 678 -6.58 -14.16 1.26
C SER A 678 -7.25 -15.48 1.62
N GLY A 679 -7.80 -15.58 2.83
CA GLY A 679 -8.44 -16.80 3.31
C GLY A 679 -9.96 -16.80 3.26
N GLY A 680 -10.60 -15.67 2.94
CA GLY A 680 -12.07 -15.62 2.89
C GLY A 680 -12.72 -14.52 2.06
N ALA A 681 -11.96 -13.72 1.31
CA ALA A 681 -12.49 -12.75 0.36
C ALA A 681 -11.55 -12.63 -0.86
N SER A 682 -11.54 -11.48 -1.54
CA SER A 682 -10.64 -11.29 -2.69
C SER A 682 -9.19 -11.12 -2.26
N GLY A 683 -8.26 -11.63 -3.08
CA GLY A 683 -6.82 -11.40 -2.85
C GLY A 683 -6.50 -9.91 -2.94
N ILE A 684 -6.87 -9.31 -4.07
CA ILE A 684 -6.81 -7.85 -4.30
C ILE A 684 -8.22 -7.35 -4.64
N ASN A 685 -8.70 -6.36 -3.90
CA ASN A 685 -9.96 -5.67 -4.12
C ASN A 685 -9.69 -4.17 -4.27
N THR A 686 -9.97 -3.61 -5.45
CA THR A 686 -9.69 -2.20 -5.75
C THR A 686 -10.89 -1.51 -6.36
N VAL A 687 -11.17 -0.29 -5.91
CA VAL A 687 -12.28 0.52 -6.41
C VAL A 687 -11.83 1.96 -6.61
N GLN A 688 -11.84 2.42 -7.86
CA GLN A 688 -11.62 3.80 -8.26
C GLN A 688 -12.97 4.46 -8.56
N LEU A 689 -13.49 5.29 -7.65
CA LEU A 689 -14.75 6.03 -7.87
C LEU A 689 -14.54 7.42 -8.48
N GLY A 690 -13.33 7.97 -8.38
CA GLY A 690 -12.99 9.24 -9.01
C GLY A 690 -12.49 9.11 -10.46
N SER A 691 -12.01 10.23 -11.01
CA SER A 691 -11.65 10.34 -12.44
C SER A 691 -10.27 9.79 -12.81
N GLY A 692 -9.40 9.52 -11.84
CA GLY A 692 -8.06 8.95 -12.07
C GLY A 692 -8.09 7.53 -12.61
N ALA A 693 -6.95 7.03 -13.07
CA ALA A 693 -6.79 5.67 -13.58
C ALA A 693 -6.65 4.64 -12.44
N LEU A 694 -7.00 3.38 -12.71
CA LEU A 694 -6.76 2.25 -11.82
C LEU A 694 -5.70 1.32 -12.44
N SER A 695 -4.59 1.08 -11.75
CA SER A 695 -3.53 0.17 -12.19
C SER A 695 -3.19 -0.87 -11.10
N ILE A 696 -3.10 -2.13 -11.49
CA ILE A 696 -2.74 -3.26 -10.63
C ILE A 696 -1.61 -4.04 -11.29
N THR A 697 -0.45 -4.11 -10.64
CA THR A 697 0.64 -5.02 -10.98
C THR A 697 0.79 -6.03 -9.87
N ALA A 698 0.56 -7.32 -10.14
CA ALA A 698 0.62 -8.35 -9.12
C ALA A 698 1.42 -9.58 -9.57
N ASN A 699 2.15 -10.21 -8.66
CA ASN A 699 2.83 -11.46 -8.95
C ASN A 699 1.90 -12.66 -8.80
N ALA A 700 1.75 -13.21 -7.59
CA ALA A 700 0.83 -14.31 -7.31
C ALA A 700 -0.30 -13.84 -6.40
N VAL A 701 -1.55 -14.19 -6.73
CA VAL A 701 -2.73 -13.73 -5.98
C VAL A 701 -3.71 -14.89 -5.75
N SER A 702 -4.10 -15.13 -4.50
CA SER A 702 -5.13 -16.11 -4.16
C SER A 702 -6.31 -15.48 -3.41
N GLY A 703 -7.49 -15.54 -4.03
CA GLY A 703 -8.81 -15.26 -3.49
C GLY A 703 -9.49 -16.52 -2.92
N ALA A 704 -10.06 -16.44 -1.73
CA ALA A 704 -10.78 -17.55 -1.08
C ALA A 704 -12.17 -17.12 -0.57
N GLY A 705 -12.94 -18.04 0.04
CA GLY A 705 -14.23 -17.74 0.71
C GLY A 705 -15.32 -17.09 -0.16
N GLY A 706 -15.28 -17.28 -1.47
CA GLY A 706 -16.22 -16.68 -2.43
C GLY A 706 -15.73 -15.37 -3.08
N GLY A 707 -14.56 -14.87 -2.72
CA GLY A 707 -13.92 -13.75 -3.41
C GLY A 707 -13.19 -14.14 -4.71
N GLY A 708 -12.88 -13.14 -5.53
CA GLY A 708 -12.05 -13.31 -6.73
C GLY A 708 -10.56 -13.26 -6.42
N GLY A 709 -9.68 -13.71 -7.32
CA GLY A 709 -8.25 -13.49 -7.15
C GLY A 709 -7.95 -11.99 -7.13
N ILE A 710 -8.30 -11.32 -8.23
CA ILE A 710 -8.26 -9.86 -8.36
C ILE A 710 -9.66 -9.36 -8.71
N TYR A 711 -10.18 -8.40 -7.95
CA TYR A 711 -11.37 -7.62 -8.27
C TYR A 711 -10.97 -6.15 -8.43
N ALA A 712 -11.30 -5.59 -9.59
CA ALA A 712 -10.99 -4.21 -9.92
C ALA A 712 -12.20 -3.52 -10.55
N ALA A 713 -12.59 -2.38 -10.00
CA ALA A 713 -13.69 -1.57 -10.54
C ALA A 713 -13.28 -0.10 -10.66
N THR A 714 -13.59 0.54 -11.79
CA THR A 714 -13.27 1.96 -12.02
C THR A 714 -14.42 2.74 -12.64
N LEU A 715 -14.61 4.00 -12.23
CA LEU A 715 -15.36 5.06 -12.92
C LEU A 715 -14.45 6.02 -13.70
N GLY A 716 -13.13 5.77 -13.65
CA GLY A 716 -12.09 6.70 -14.07
C GLY A 716 -11.67 6.62 -15.55
N SER A 717 -10.43 6.99 -15.80
CA SER A 717 -9.85 7.18 -17.14
C SER A 717 -9.17 5.95 -17.75
N GLY A 718 -9.10 4.83 -17.02
CA GLY A 718 -8.50 3.56 -17.47
C GLY A 718 -8.48 2.49 -16.38
N LEU A 719 -8.35 1.23 -16.80
CA LEU A 719 -8.17 0.07 -15.92
C LEU A 719 -7.08 -0.86 -16.47
N ASP A 720 -5.92 -0.88 -15.83
CA ASP A 720 -4.80 -1.74 -16.21
C ASP A 720 -4.55 -2.82 -15.15
N ILE A 721 -4.47 -4.08 -15.58
CA ILE A 721 -4.13 -5.22 -14.73
C ILE A 721 -2.98 -5.98 -15.40
N SER A 722 -1.84 -6.06 -14.73
CA SER A 722 -0.67 -6.82 -15.16
C SER A 722 -0.32 -7.89 -14.13
N VAL A 723 -0.29 -9.15 -14.54
CA VAL A 723 0.01 -10.28 -13.64
C VAL A 723 1.20 -11.10 -14.12
N SER A 724 2.16 -11.37 -13.22
CA SER A 724 3.37 -12.14 -13.55
C SER A 724 3.36 -13.59 -13.08
N GLY A 725 2.50 -13.94 -12.12
CA GLY A 725 2.40 -15.26 -11.52
C GLY A 725 0.94 -15.76 -11.45
N ALA A 726 0.71 -16.82 -10.68
CA ALA A 726 -0.58 -17.49 -10.62
C ALA A 726 -1.65 -16.63 -9.91
N VAL A 727 -2.83 -16.52 -10.53
CA VAL A 727 -4.03 -15.92 -9.95
C VAL A 727 -5.09 -16.99 -9.77
N SER A 728 -5.58 -17.20 -8.56
CA SER A 728 -6.68 -18.13 -8.28
C SER A 728 -7.76 -17.44 -7.47
N GLY A 729 -9.01 -17.46 -7.91
CA GLY A 729 -10.15 -17.00 -7.12
C GLY A 729 -11.17 -18.10 -6.87
N ALA A 730 -11.80 -18.07 -5.69
CA ALA A 730 -12.89 -18.98 -5.35
C ALA A 730 -14.12 -18.77 -6.26
N THR A 731 -14.35 -17.55 -6.73
CA THR A 731 -15.36 -17.24 -7.77
C THR A 731 -14.70 -17.00 -9.13
N THR A 732 -14.11 -15.82 -9.33
CA THR A 732 -13.45 -15.41 -10.57
C THR A 732 -11.93 -15.32 -10.37
N GLY A 733 -11.11 -15.72 -11.34
CA GLY A 733 -9.66 -15.47 -11.27
C GLY A 733 -9.37 -13.96 -11.26
N ILE A 734 -9.71 -13.28 -12.36
CA ILE A 734 -9.61 -11.82 -12.51
C ILE A 734 -10.98 -11.25 -12.91
N GLU A 735 -11.47 -10.27 -12.15
CA GLU A 735 -12.67 -9.50 -12.47
C GLU A 735 -12.33 -8.03 -12.66
N ALA A 736 -12.56 -7.51 -13.88
CA ALA A 736 -12.32 -6.14 -14.28
C ALA A 736 -13.61 -5.45 -14.72
N ARG A 737 -14.04 -4.41 -14.00
CA ARG A 737 -15.26 -3.65 -14.30
C ARG A 737 -14.92 -2.19 -14.58
N ASN A 738 -15.14 -1.75 -15.80
CA ASN A 738 -14.91 -0.38 -16.22
C ASN A 738 -16.24 0.31 -16.55
N TYR A 739 -16.61 1.23 -15.68
CA TYR A 739 -17.79 2.09 -15.85
C TYR A 739 -17.42 3.47 -16.41
N GLY A 740 -16.12 3.76 -16.55
CA GLY A 740 -15.56 5.00 -17.03
C GLY A 740 -15.40 5.07 -18.56
N VAL A 741 -14.57 6.01 -19.02
CA VAL A 741 -14.33 6.30 -20.46
C VAL A 741 -13.02 5.70 -21.00
N GLY A 742 -12.18 5.16 -20.11
CA GLY A 742 -10.87 4.63 -20.43
C GLY A 742 -10.89 3.23 -21.02
N VAL A 743 -9.76 2.79 -21.57
CA VAL A 743 -9.56 1.38 -21.94
C VAL A 743 -9.38 0.49 -20.72
N THR A 744 -9.66 -0.80 -20.90
CA THR A 744 -9.35 -1.85 -19.91
C THR A 744 -8.34 -2.81 -20.53
N ASP A 745 -7.13 -2.88 -19.99
CA ASP A 745 -6.09 -3.81 -20.45
C ASP A 745 -5.74 -4.82 -19.35
N ILE A 746 -5.85 -6.11 -19.68
CA ILE A 746 -5.41 -7.22 -18.84
C ILE A 746 -4.23 -7.91 -19.53
N THR A 747 -3.04 -7.80 -18.95
CA THR A 747 -1.79 -8.36 -19.47
C THR A 747 -1.29 -9.49 -18.56
N LEU A 748 -1.04 -10.66 -19.15
CA LEU A 748 -0.61 -11.87 -18.46
C LEU A 748 0.82 -12.24 -18.90
N ALA A 749 1.74 -12.43 -17.96
CA ALA A 749 3.09 -12.91 -18.28
C ALA A 749 3.12 -14.42 -18.56
N SER A 750 4.25 -14.93 -19.05
CA SER A 750 4.36 -16.32 -19.51
C SER A 750 4.16 -17.40 -18.45
N SER A 751 4.41 -17.05 -17.19
CA SER A 751 4.19 -17.91 -16.03
C SER A 751 2.83 -17.74 -15.37
N ALA A 752 2.01 -16.79 -15.83
CA ALA A 752 0.73 -16.52 -15.21
C ALA A 752 -0.29 -17.59 -15.59
N THR A 753 -0.85 -18.27 -14.59
CA THR A 753 -2.04 -19.13 -14.74
C THR A 753 -3.21 -18.43 -14.05
N VAL A 754 -4.40 -18.40 -14.66
CA VAL A 754 -5.57 -17.72 -14.09
C VAL A 754 -6.70 -18.71 -13.89
N THR A 755 -7.11 -18.95 -12.65
CA THR A 755 -8.15 -19.92 -12.32
C THR A 755 -9.32 -19.26 -11.58
N GLY A 756 -10.52 -19.36 -12.13
CA GLY A 756 -11.78 -19.06 -11.45
C GLY A 756 -12.52 -20.34 -11.11
N GLN A 757 -12.65 -20.67 -9.82
CA GLN A 757 -13.21 -21.95 -9.38
C GLN A 757 -14.75 -21.97 -9.34
N GLY A 758 -15.39 -20.81 -9.30
CA GLY A 758 -16.85 -20.71 -9.19
C GLY A 758 -17.54 -20.23 -10.46
N VAL A 759 -16.86 -19.37 -11.22
CA VAL A 759 -17.39 -18.75 -12.45
C VAL A 759 -16.28 -18.66 -13.51
N GLU A 760 -15.90 -17.46 -13.97
CA GLU A 760 -14.97 -17.29 -15.08
C GLU A 760 -13.50 -17.25 -14.64
N GLY A 761 -12.58 -17.69 -15.51
CA GLY A 761 -11.15 -17.45 -15.31
C GLY A 761 -10.88 -15.94 -15.31
N ILE A 762 -11.35 -15.26 -16.36
CA ILE A 762 -11.33 -13.81 -16.48
C ILE A 762 -12.73 -13.31 -16.84
N ARG A 763 -13.24 -12.34 -16.08
CA ARG A 763 -14.46 -11.58 -16.39
C ARG A 763 -14.13 -10.11 -16.57
N ALA A 764 -14.36 -9.57 -17.76
CA ALA A 764 -14.17 -8.16 -18.04
C ALA A 764 -15.46 -7.52 -18.57
N THR A 765 -15.89 -6.40 -18.00
CA THR A 765 -17.11 -5.70 -18.43
C THR A 765 -16.90 -4.20 -18.57
N SER A 766 -17.45 -3.63 -19.64
CA SER A 766 -17.47 -2.20 -19.90
C SER A 766 -18.88 -1.71 -20.20
N THR A 767 -19.34 -0.65 -19.53
CA THR A 767 -20.67 -0.07 -19.80
C THR A 767 -20.64 1.11 -20.78
N ASN A 768 -19.46 1.49 -21.27
CA ASN A 768 -19.27 2.62 -22.17
C ASN A 768 -18.84 2.12 -23.55
N ALA A 769 -19.48 2.64 -24.60
CA ALA A 769 -19.22 2.25 -25.99
C ALA A 769 -17.82 2.65 -26.50
N ALA A 770 -17.07 3.50 -25.79
CA ALA A 770 -15.71 3.89 -26.15
C ALA A 770 -14.60 3.16 -25.37
N SER A 771 -14.98 2.37 -24.36
CA SER A 771 -14.04 1.77 -23.41
C SER A 771 -13.69 0.34 -23.83
N ASN A 772 -12.71 0.23 -24.74
CA ASN A 772 -12.23 -1.04 -25.30
C ASN A 772 -11.68 -1.97 -24.21
N ILE A 773 -11.79 -3.28 -24.42
CA ILE A 773 -11.24 -4.29 -23.51
C ILE A 773 -10.23 -5.16 -24.26
N THR A 774 -8.99 -5.21 -23.75
CA THR A 774 -7.93 -6.09 -24.23
C THR A 774 -7.57 -7.13 -23.17
N VAL A 775 -7.48 -8.40 -23.56
CA VAL A 775 -6.86 -9.47 -22.75
C VAL A 775 -5.71 -10.07 -23.55
N GLN A 776 -4.50 -10.05 -23.00
CA GLN A 776 -3.32 -10.41 -23.78
C GLN A 776 -2.17 -11.01 -22.98
N GLY A 777 -1.25 -11.65 -23.69
CA GLY A 777 0.07 -12.10 -23.19
C GLY A 777 0.19 -13.61 -23.13
N SER A 778 1.41 -14.14 -23.03
CA SER A 778 1.69 -15.58 -23.21
C SER A 778 1.39 -16.44 -21.98
N SER A 779 0.26 -16.20 -21.31
CA SER A 779 -0.11 -16.90 -20.08
C SER A 779 -0.03 -18.41 -20.21
N GLY A 780 0.21 -19.12 -19.11
CA GLY A 780 -0.17 -20.51 -18.99
C GLY A 780 -1.71 -20.68 -19.05
N ASP A 781 -2.23 -21.72 -18.39
CA ASP A 781 -3.65 -22.03 -18.47
C ASP A 781 -4.55 -20.95 -17.84
N ILE A 782 -5.55 -20.50 -18.60
CA ILE A 782 -6.70 -19.73 -18.10
C ILE A 782 -7.88 -20.68 -17.98
N VAL A 783 -8.37 -20.91 -16.76
CA VAL A 783 -9.41 -21.90 -16.48
C VAL A 783 -10.55 -21.26 -15.71
N GLY A 784 -11.76 -21.31 -16.28
CA GLY A 784 -13.00 -20.96 -15.57
C GLY A 784 -13.89 -22.17 -15.36
N ALA A 785 -14.56 -22.21 -14.21
CA ALA A 785 -15.61 -23.17 -13.93
C ALA A 785 -16.80 -23.03 -14.91
N THR A 786 -17.16 -21.80 -15.29
CA THR A 786 -18.12 -21.51 -16.37
C THR A 786 -17.36 -21.24 -17.66
N ASP A 787 -16.95 -19.99 -17.91
CA ASP A 787 -16.22 -19.61 -19.12
C ASP A 787 -14.74 -19.37 -18.82
N GLY A 788 -13.83 -19.71 -19.75
CA GLY A 788 -12.41 -19.39 -19.57
C GLY A 788 -12.21 -17.87 -19.51
N ILE A 789 -12.68 -17.15 -20.53
CA ILE A 789 -12.74 -15.69 -20.57
C ILE A 789 -14.14 -15.24 -20.99
N TYR A 790 -14.74 -14.37 -20.20
CA TYR A 790 -15.98 -13.66 -20.50
C TYR A 790 -15.72 -12.16 -20.66
N ILE A 791 -16.16 -11.58 -21.77
CA ILE A 791 -16.08 -10.13 -22.01
C ILE A 791 -17.42 -9.58 -22.48
N SER A 792 -17.88 -8.48 -21.89
CA SER A 792 -19.09 -7.77 -22.30
C SER A 792 -18.90 -6.27 -22.37
N THR A 793 -19.18 -5.65 -23.51
CA THR A 793 -19.10 -4.18 -23.70
C THR A 793 -20.41 -3.61 -24.23
N ALA A 794 -20.61 -2.30 -24.08
CA ALA A 794 -21.79 -1.57 -24.56
C ALA A 794 -21.61 -0.98 -25.98
N GLY A 795 -20.69 -1.52 -26.79
CA GLY A 795 -20.36 -1.03 -28.13
C GLY A 795 -18.87 -0.89 -28.40
N ALA A 796 -18.01 -1.12 -27.40
CA ALA A 796 -16.56 -0.97 -27.50
C ALA A 796 -15.88 -2.24 -28.02
N ASP A 797 -14.69 -2.10 -28.59
CA ASP A 797 -13.98 -3.23 -29.18
C ASP A 797 -13.47 -4.20 -28.11
N ILE A 798 -13.42 -5.49 -28.48
CA ILE A 798 -12.87 -6.58 -27.67
C ILE A 798 -11.68 -7.17 -28.41
N THR A 799 -10.52 -7.23 -27.76
CA THR A 799 -9.33 -7.92 -28.27
C THR A 799 -8.86 -8.99 -27.30
N VAL A 800 -8.69 -10.23 -27.77
CA VAL A 800 -8.10 -11.34 -27.01
C VAL A 800 -6.94 -11.92 -27.81
N GLN A 801 -5.71 -11.89 -27.28
CA GLN A 801 -4.55 -12.25 -28.09
C GLN A 801 -3.35 -12.87 -27.35
N ASN A 802 -2.59 -13.68 -28.09
CA ASN A 802 -1.27 -14.20 -27.68
C ASN A 802 -1.26 -15.08 -26.42
N LEU A 803 -2.35 -15.79 -26.12
CA LEU A 803 -2.53 -16.66 -24.95
C LEU A 803 -2.16 -18.13 -25.24
N ASP A 804 -1.68 -18.91 -24.27
CA ASP A 804 -1.36 -20.33 -24.53
C ASP A 804 -2.61 -21.22 -24.52
N SER A 805 -3.43 -21.16 -23.46
CA SER A 805 -4.60 -22.03 -23.30
C SER A 805 -5.75 -21.35 -22.54
N VAL A 806 -6.97 -21.50 -23.04
CA VAL A 806 -8.19 -21.00 -22.41
C VAL A 806 -9.23 -22.11 -22.30
N THR A 807 -9.70 -22.41 -21.09
CA THR A 807 -10.64 -23.51 -20.82
C THR A 807 -11.84 -23.04 -20.01
N GLY A 808 -13.04 -23.25 -20.53
CA GLY A 808 -14.30 -23.19 -19.79
C GLY A 808 -14.82 -24.60 -19.48
N GLN A 809 -15.01 -24.94 -18.20
CA GLN A 809 -15.41 -26.30 -17.79
C GLN A 809 -16.92 -26.56 -17.99
N ALA A 810 -17.78 -25.62 -17.60
CA ALA A 810 -19.23 -25.72 -17.76
C ALA A 810 -19.77 -24.87 -18.92
N GLY A 811 -19.00 -23.89 -19.39
CA GLY A 811 -19.34 -22.94 -20.44
C GLY A 811 -18.31 -22.93 -21.57
N SER A 812 -18.11 -21.76 -22.16
CA SER A 812 -17.28 -21.55 -23.35
C SER A 812 -15.82 -21.31 -23.01
N GLY A 813 -14.90 -21.63 -23.90
CA GLY A 813 -13.52 -21.18 -23.76
C GLY A 813 -13.46 -19.65 -23.76
N LEU A 814 -14.03 -19.04 -24.81
CA LEU A 814 -14.22 -17.59 -24.93
C LEU A 814 -15.71 -17.27 -25.12
N ASP A 815 -16.26 -16.35 -24.32
CA ASP A 815 -17.60 -15.77 -24.49
C ASP A 815 -17.49 -14.23 -24.58
N LEU A 816 -17.58 -13.68 -25.79
CA LEU A 816 -17.28 -12.29 -26.10
C LEU A 816 -18.50 -11.58 -26.69
N ARG A 817 -18.94 -10.48 -26.06
CA ARG A 817 -20.12 -9.70 -26.47
C ARG A 817 -19.81 -8.21 -26.55
N SER A 818 -19.75 -7.64 -27.76
CA SER A 818 -19.37 -6.23 -27.95
C SER A 818 -20.55 -5.27 -28.14
N ASN A 819 -21.75 -5.76 -28.46
CA ASN A 819 -22.93 -4.91 -28.74
C ASN A 819 -22.63 -3.75 -29.73
N GLY A 820 -21.87 -4.01 -30.80
CA GLY A 820 -21.69 -3.10 -31.93
C GLY A 820 -20.25 -2.76 -32.28
N GLY A 821 -19.28 -3.05 -31.42
CA GLY A 821 -17.85 -2.90 -31.68
C GLY A 821 -17.21 -4.19 -32.24
N ASP A 822 -15.95 -4.09 -32.62
CA ASP A 822 -15.21 -5.19 -33.24
C ASP A 822 -14.78 -6.24 -32.19
N ILE A 823 -14.74 -7.51 -32.59
CA ILE A 823 -14.18 -8.61 -31.80
C ILE A 823 -12.99 -9.20 -32.54
N VAL A 824 -11.80 -9.13 -31.93
CA VAL A 824 -10.55 -9.63 -32.49
C VAL A 824 -9.97 -10.72 -31.59
N ILE A 825 -9.76 -11.92 -32.14
CA ILE A 825 -9.16 -13.08 -31.46
C ILE A 825 -7.94 -13.52 -32.26
N THR A 826 -6.74 -13.45 -31.69
CA THR A 826 -5.51 -13.80 -32.43
C THR A 826 -4.48 -14.59 -31.62
N ASN A 827 -3.76 -15.52 -32.27
CA ASN A 827 -2.60 -16.21 -31.69
C ASN A 827 -2.89 -16.88 -30.34
N ILE A 828 -3.94 -17.71 -30.27
CA ILE A 828 -4.25 -18.48 -29.06
C ILE A 828 -3.92 -19.96 -29.31
N GLY A 829 -3.16 -20.59 -28.42
CA GLY A 829 -2.73 -21.98 -28.57
C GLY A 829 -3.88 -22.99 -28.55
N THR A 830 -4.57 -23.12 -27.41
CA THR A 830 -5.75 -23.98 -27.25
C THR A 830 -6.93 -23.22 -26.67
N ILE A 831 -8.12 -23.45 -27.19
CA ILE A 831 -9.38 -22.93 -26.63
C ILE A 831 -10.32 -24.11 -26.45
N ASP A 832 -10.77 -24.39 -25.22
CA ASP A 832 -11.63 -25.52 -24.92
C ASP A 832 -12.87 -25.10 -24.11
N GLY A 833 -14.06 -25.26 -24.69
CA GLY A 833 -15.34 -25.14 -23.97
C GLY A 833 -15.91 -26.53 -23.70
N GLN A 834 -15.61 -27.14 -22.56
CA GLN A 834 -15.94 -28.55 -22.32
C GLN A 834 -17.46 -28.82 -22.41
N ASN A 835 -18.29 -27.86 -21.97
CA ASN A 835 -19.75 -27.93 -22.04
C ASN A 835 -20.41 -26.76 -22.81
N GLY A 836 -19.65 -25.74 -23.20
CA GLY A 836 -20.06 -24.62 -24.04
C GLY A 836 -19.26 -24.55 -25.34
N ALA A 837 -19.27 -23.39 -26.01
CA ALA A 837 -18.55 -23.25 -27.28
C ALA A 837 -17.05 -23.16 -27.05
N GLY A 838 -16.22 -23.57 -28.00
CA GLY A 838 -14.81 -23.16 -27.95
C GLY A 838 -14.74 -21.63 -27.94
N ILE A 839 -15.36 -21.02 -28.96
CA ILE A 839 -15.52 -19.57 -29.09
C ILE A 839 -16.99 -19.22 -29.32
N ASP A 840 -17.61 -18.41 -28.46
CA ASP A 840 -18.83 -17.66 -28.73
C ASP A 840 -18.50 -16.16 -28.86
N ALA A 841 -18.57 -15.62 -30.08
CA ALA A 841 -18.31 -14.21 -30.37
C ALA A 841 -19.56 -13.55 -30.96
N ASN A 842 -20.01 -12.47 -30.32
CA ASN A 842 -21.18 -11.71 -30.73
C ASN A 842 -20.93 -10.20 -30.75
N SER A 843 -20.79 -9.62 -31.94
CA SER A 843 -20.63 -8.19 -32.16
C SER A 843 -21.95 -7.45 -32.42
N GLY A 844 -23.08 -8.15 -32.46
CA GLY A 844 -24.37 -7.59 -32.90
C GLY A 844 -25.01 -6.57 -31.94
N SER A 845 -25.55 -5.47 -32.49
CA SER A 845 -26.35 -4.47 -31.77
C SER A 845 -27.32 -3.76 -32.70
N VAL A 846 -28.41 -3.20 -32.16
CA VAL A 846 -29.41 -2.47 -32.94
C VAL A 846 -28.82 -1.24 -33.66
N THR A 847 -27.65 -0.73 -33.24
CA THR A 847 -27.07 0.53 -33.73
C THR A 847 -25.63 0.43 -34.27
N GLY A 848 -24.94 -0.71 -34.17
CA GLY A 848 -23.52 -0.86 -34.54
C GLY A 848 -23.26 -1.83 -35.69
N SER A 849 -22.07 -1.76 -36.31
CA SER A 849 -21.63 -2.60 -37.46
C SER A 849 -20.43 -3.49 -37.15
N GLY A 850 -20.17 -3.79 -35.87
CA GLY A 850 -18.97 -4.51 -35.41
C GLY A 850 -18.69 -5.80 -36.16
N SER A 851 -17.44 -5.98 -36.55
CA SER A 851 -16.89 -7.14 -37.24
C SER A 851 -16.32 -8.18 -36.27
N ILE A 852 -16.14 -9.41 -36.73
CA ILE A 852 -15.50 -10.50 -35.95
C ILE A 852 -14.32 -11.05 -36.75
N SER A 853 -13.13 -11.03 -36.16
CA SER A 853 -11.91 -11.59 -36.74
C SER A 853 -11.28 -12.61 -35.80
N ILE A 854 -11.13 -13.86 -36.26
CA ILE A 854 -10.53 -14.98 -35.52
C ILE A 854 -9.36 -15.53 -36.35
N GLN A 855 -8.12 -15.41 -35.89
CA GLN A 855 -6.93 -15.77 -36.68
C GLN A 855 -5.85 -16.45 -35.84
N GLY A 856 -5.09 -17.38 -36.42
CA GLY A 856 -3.90 -17.95 -35.77
C GLY A 856 -4.23 -18.72 -34.48
N VAL A 857 -5.42 -19.30 -34.40
CA VAL A 857 -5.86 -20.13 -33.27
C VAL A 857 -5.45 -21.57 -33.55
N GLY A 858 -4.79 -22.22 -32.58
CA GLY A 858 -4.37 -23.62 -32.67
C GLY A 858 -5.55 -24.59 -32.57
N LEU A 859 -5.66 -25.33 -31.46
CA LEU A 859 -6.76 -26.29 -31.26
C LEU A 859 -8.00 -25.60 -30.69
N VAL A 860 -9.17 -25.84 -31.28
CA VAL A 860 -10.46 -25.39 -30.74
C VAL A 860 -11.32 -26.60 -30.37
N GLY A 861 -11.39 -26.89 -29.06
CA GLY A 861 -12.19 -27.94 -28.46
C GLY A 861 -13.55 -27.44 -27.96
N GLY A 862 -14.59 -28.25 -28.17
CA GLY A 862 -15.91 -28.10 -27.56
C GLY A 862 -16.50 -29.48 -27.28
N VAL A 863 -15.83 -30.29 -26.45
CA VAL A 863 -15.79 -31.74 -26.69
C VAL A 863 -16.85 -32.57 -25.94
N THR A 864 -17.64 -32.03 -24.99
CA THR A 864 -18.57 -32.92 -24.23
C THR A 864 -19.99 -32.42 -23.98
N GLY A 865 -20.28 -31.13 -24.15
CA GLY A 865 -21.63 -30.58 -23.96
C GLY A 865 -22.61 -30.98 -25.07
N ALA A 866 -23.85 -31.35 -24.73
CA ALA A 866 -24.87 -31.83 -25.67
C ALA A 866 -25.41 -30.76 -26.68
N PHE A 867 -24.92 -29.51 -26.64
CA PHE A 867 -25.50 -28.39 -27.41
C PHE A 867 -24.49 -27.38 -27.99
N SER A 868 -23.17 -27.57 -27.88
CA SER A 868 -22.21 -26.49 -28.18
C SER A 868 -21.50 -26.58 -29.53
N ALA A 869 -21.25 -25.41 -30.12
CA ALA A 869 -20.50 -25.25 -31.36
C ALA A 869 -18.99 -25.10 -31.10
N GLY A 870 -18.11 -25.49 -32.03
CA GLY A 870 -16.68 -25.23 -31.90
C GLY A 870 -16.40 -23.72 -31.96
N ILE A 871 -16.84 -23.09 -33.04
CA ILE A 871 -16.83 -21.64 -33.22
C ILE A 871 -18.23 -21.16 -33.57
N LEU A 872 -18.70 -20.18 -32.83
CA LEU A 872 -19.97 -19.52 -33.02
C LEU A 872 -19.75 -18.00 -33.14
N ALA A 873 -19.86 -17.49 -34.36
CA ALA A 873 -19.61 -16.08 -34.69
C ALA A 873 -20.89 -15.41 -35.21
N ARG A 874 -21.35 -14.35 -34.53
CA ARG A 874 -22.57 -13.63 -34.88
C ARG A 874 -22.34 -12.12 -34.94
N ALA A 875 -22.39 -11.56 -36.14
CA ALA A 875 -22.39 -10.12 -36.38
C ALA A 875 -23.82 -9.64 -36.76
N GLN A 876 -24.81 -10.01 -35.95
CA GLN A 876 -26.23 -9.85 -36.29
C GLN A 876 -26.84 -8.49 -35.89
N VAL A 877 -27.46 -7.85 -36.89
CA VAL A 877 -28.54 -6.86 -36.75
C VAL A 877 -29.59 -7.21 -37.82
N ASN A 878 -30.80 -6.66 -37.76
CA ASN A 878 -31.85 -6.83 -38.78
C ASN A 878 -31.39 -6.56 -40.25
N ASP A 879 -30.22 -5.93 -40.45
CA ASP A 879 -29.59 -5.65 -41.76
C ASP A 879 -28.23 -6.39 -41.98
N TYR A 880 -27.76 -7.25 -41.08
CA TYR A 880 -26.47 -8.00 -41.17
C TYR A 880 -25.28 -7.13 -41.68
N ARG A 881 -24.78 -6.21 -40.86
CA ARG A 881 -23.81 -5.17 -41.32
C ARG A 881 -22.32 -5.49 -41.06
N GLY A 882 -21.99 -6.38 -40.14
CA GLY A 882 -20.60 -6.65 -39.74
C GLY A 882 -19.99 -7.86 -40.46
N ASP A 883 -18.71 -7.78 -40.80
CA ASP A 883 -17.98 -8.85 -41.49
C ASP A 883 -17.45 -9.90 -40.51
N ILE A 884 -17.33 -11.14 -40.97
CA ILE A 884 -16.76 -12.25 -40.22
C ILE A 884 -15.58 -12.83 -41.00
N ASN A 885 -14.40 -12.84 -40.39
CA ASN A 885 -13.20 -13.44 -40.94
C ASN A 885 -12.62 -14.47 -39.96
N ILE A 886 -12.71 -15.76 -40.31
CA ILE A 886 -12.18 -16.88 -39.54
C ILE A 886 -11.03 -17.51 -40.34
N GLY A 887 -9.81 -17.46 -39.82
CA GLY A 887 -8.65 -18.18 -40.35
C GLY A 887 -7.94 -17.55 -41.56
N GLY A 888 -8.18 -16.26 -41.85
CA GLY A 888 -7.62 -15.48 -42.96
C GLY A 888 -6.23 -15.88 -43.50
N VAL A 889 -5.16 -15.18 -43.11
CA VAL A 889 -3.79 -15.46 -43.59
C VAL A 889 -3.20 -16.71 -42.92
N THR A 890 -3.55 -16.91 -41.65
CA THR A 890 -3.15 -18.06 -40.84
C THR A 890 -4.37 -18.92 -40.53
N PRO A 891 -4.44 -20.16 -41.03
CA PRO A 891 -5.56 -21.04 -40.78
C PRO A 891 -5.73 -21.38 -39.30
N ILE A 892 -6.96 -21.68 -38.90
CA ILE A 892 -7.22 -22.30 -37.60
C ILE A 892 -6.85 -23.79 -37.62
N GLY A 893 -6.41 -24.34 -36.48
CA GLY A 893 -6.21 -25.77 -36.30
C GLY A 893 -7.54 -26.54 -36.21
N ALA A 894 -7.49 -27.78 -35.71
CA ALA A 894 -8.65 -28.66 -35.69
C ALA A 894 -9.79 -28.09 -34.82
N VAL A 895 -11.03 -28.25 -35.28
CA VAL A 895 -12.25 -27.85 -34.56
C VAL A 895 -13.09 -29.09 -34.32
N THR A 896 -13.34 -29.42 -33.05
CA THR A 896 -14.17 -30.57 -32.67
C THR A 896 -15.35 -30.12 -31.83
N SER A 897 -16.57 -30.51 -32.21
CA SER A 897 -17.78 -30.17 -31.44
C SER A 897 -18.85 -31.26 -31.49
N ASN A 898 -19.77 -31.22 -30.52
CA ASN A 898 -20.94 -32.12 -30.49
C ASN A 898 -22.19 -31.52 -31.12
N ASN A 899 -22.12 -30.29 -31.66
CA ASN A 899 -23.20 -29.64 -32.39
C ASN A 899 -22.69 -29.05 -33.71
N PHE A 900 -22.44 -27.75 -33.83
CA PHE A 900 -21.89 -27.12 -35.04
C PHE A 900 -20.37 -27.00 -35.01
N GLY A 901 -19.66 -27.27 -36.11
CA GLY A 901 -18.20 -27.08 -36.14
C GLY A 901 -17.87 -25.59 -36.10
N VAL A 902 -18.15 -24.91 -37.22
CA VAL A 902 -18.10 -23.46 -37.36
C VAL A 902 -19.47 -22.95 -37.82
N PHE A 903 -20.05 -22.00 -37.09
CA PHE A 903 -21.29 -21.33 -37.50
C PHE A 903 -21.10 -19.81 -37.51
N ALA A 904 -21.27 -19.20 -38.68
CA ALA A 904 -21.06 -17.78 -38.92
C ALA A 904 -22.31 -17.12 -39.52
N VAL A 905 -22.67 -15.94 -39.01
CA VAL A 905 -23.79 -15.13 -39.51
C VAL A 905 -23.38 -13.66 -39.54
N GLY A 906 -23.29 -13.06 -40.72
CA GLY A 906 -22.74 -11.71 -40.92
C GLY A 906 -23.00 -11.16 -42.32
N ARG A 907 -22.29 -10.08 -42.68
CA ARG A 907 -22.36 -9.44 -44.00
C ARG A 907 -21.53 -10.21 -45.01
N ASP A 908 -20.22 -10.00 -44.96
CA ASP A 908 -19.21 -10.81 -45.63
C ASP A 908 -18.69 -11.88 -44.68
N ILE A 909 -18.65 -13.13 -45.14
CA ILE A 909 -18.17 -14.26 -44.35
C ILE A 909 -17.00 -14.91 -45.08
N THR A 910 -15.82 -14.89 -44.46
CA THR A 910 -14.65 -15.67 -44.88
C THR A 910 -14.32 -16.70 -43.82
N ILE A 911 -14.24 -17.98 -44.21
CA ILE A 911 -13.84 -19.09 -43.34
C ILE A 911 -12.71 -19.84 -44.02
N ASN A 912 -11.54 -19.88 -43.41
CA ASN A 912 -10.35 -20.59 -43.87
C ASN A 912 -9.81 -21.48 -42.75
N ALA A 913 -10.19 -22.76 -42.76
CA ALA A 913 -9.82 -23.72 -41.74
C ALA A 913 -9.00 -24.86 -42.37
N ALA A 914 -7.71 -24.92 -42.06
CA ALA A 914 -6.83 -25.97 -42.60
C ALA A 914 -6.87 -27.26 -41.76
N GLY A 915 -7.18 -27.16 -40.47
CA GLY A 915 -7.38 -28.32 -39.60
C GLY A 915 -8.70 -29.06 -39.87
N ASP A 916 -8.81 -30.27 -39.33
CA ASP A 916 -10.03 -31.07 -39.43
C ASP A 916 -11.18 -30.42 -38.65
N ILE A 917 -12.35 -30.27 -39.27
CA ILE A 917 -13.57 -29.86 -38.60
C ILE A 917 -14.47 -31.08 -38.44
N ASN A 918 -14.69 -31.51 -37.21
CA ASN A 918 -15.56 -32.65 -36.88
C ASN A 918 -16.73 -32.17 -36.02
N SER A 919 -17.96 -32.41 -36.46
CA SER A 919 -19.16 -31.98 -35.74
C SER A 919 -20.33 -32.96 -35.87
N PHE A 920 -21.32 -32.83 -34.97
CA PHE A 920 -22.56 -33.61 -35.09
C PHE A 920 -23.50 -33.05 -36.17
N PHE A 921 -23.76 -31.74 -36.16
CA PHE A 921 -24.60 -31.00 -37.12
C PHE A 921 -23.78 -29.95 -37.86
N GLY A 922 -23.61 -30.03 -39.19
CA GLY A 922 -22.98 -28.92 -39.93
C GLY A 922 -21.50 -28.74 -39.56
N ALA A 923 -20.56 -29.20 -40.37
CA ALA A 923 -19.16 -28.87 -40.08
C ALA A 923 -18.94 -27.35 -40.26
N VAL A 924 -19.55 -26.75 -41.28
CA VAL A 924 -19.56 -25.31 -41.52
C VAL A 924 -20.96 -24.82 -41.91
N GLY A 925 -21.47 -23.81 -41.21
CA GLY A 925 -22.69 -23.08 -41.57
C GLY A 925 -22.41 -21.59 -41.74
N ALA A 926 -22.77 -21.02 -42.89
CA ALA A 926 -22.58 -19.60 -43.17
C ALA A 926 -23.87 -18.98 -43.73
N ASN A 927 -24.34 -17.91 -43.08
CA ASN A 927 -25.48 -17.10 -43.55
C ASN A 927 -25.04 -15.66 -43.77
N GLY A 928 -24.89 -15.26 -45.03
CA GLY A 928 -24.34 -13.98 -45.45
C GLY A 928 -25.35 -13.09 -46.16
N THR A 929 -25.09 -11.78 -46.18
CA THR A 929 -25.84 -10.81 -47.01
C THR A 929 -25.02 -10.17 -48.12
N GLU A 930 -23.69 -10.33 -48.13
CA GLU A 930 -22.80 -9.85 -49.19
C GLU A 930 -22.07 -11.04 -49.86
N ALA A 931 -20.85 -11.42 -49.47
CA ALA A 931 -20.17 -12.61 -50.01
C ALA A 931 -19.93 -13.71 -48.95
N ILE A 932 -19.90 -14.98 -49.39
CA ILE A 932 -19.48 -16.12 -48.58
C ILE A 932 -18.30 -16.82 -49.26
N SER A 933 -17.16 -16.89 -48.57
CA SER A 933 -15.97 -17.62 -49.00
C SER A 933 -15.56 -18.64 -47.95
N ILE A 934 -15.52 -19.92 -48.33
CA ILE A 934 -15.25 -21.05 -47.44
C ILE A 934 -14.11 -21.88 -48.03
N THR A 935 -13.00 -22.03 -47.31
CA THR A 935 -11.85 -22.88 -47.66
C THR A 935 -11.55 -23.83 -46.49
N LEU A 936 -11.55 -25.13 -46.76
CA LEU A 936 -11.50 -26.17 -45.72
C LEU A 936 -10.47 -27.26 -46.04
N GLY A 937 -9.88 -27.83 -44.98
CA GLY A 937 -9.20 -29.13 -44.97
C GLY A 937 -10.21 -30.28 -45.03
N ASN A 938 -10.22 -31.15 -44.01
CA ASN A 938 -11.29 -32.14 -43.84
C ASN A 938 -12.46 -31.55 -43.04
N ALA A 939 -13.68 -31.82 -43.48
CA ALA A 939 -14.91 -31.40 -42.81
C ALA A 939 -15.88 -32.58 -42.73
N VAL A 940 -16.13 -33.08 -41.52
CA VAL A 940 -16.99 -34.24 -41.28
C VAL A 940 -18.14 -33.87 -40.36
N SER A 941 -19.37 -34.06 -40.84
CA SER A 941 -20.61 -33.94 -40.06
C SER A 941 -21.39 -35.24 -40.08
N THR A 942 -21.91 -35.69 -38.94
CA THR A 942 -22.68 -36.93 -38.88
C THR A 942 -24.19 -36.78 -39.13
N ASN A 943 -24.76 -35.57 -39.06
CA ASN A 943 -26.22 -35.35 -39.08
C ASN A 943 -26.71 -34.39 -40.17
N PHE A 944 -25.93 -33.41 -40.63
CA PHE A 944 -26.34 -32.50 -41.73
C PHE A 944 -25.23 -32.38 -42.79
N GLY A 945 -25.17 -31.28 -43.53
CA GLY A 945 -24.10 -30.96 -44.48
C GLY A 945 -22.72 -30.89 -43.81
N ALA A 946 -21.65 -31.31 -44.48
CA ALA A 946 -20.31 -30.87 -44.10
C ALA A 946 -20.21 -29.35 -44.27
N VAL A 947 -20.71 -28.82 -45.39
CA VAL A 947 -20.80 -27.38 -45.63
C VAL A 947 -22.24 -26.99 -45.95
N ASN A 948 -22.73 -25.92 -45.32
CA ASN A 948 -24.00 -25.28 -45.63
C ASN A 948 -23.80 -23.77 -45.77
N ALA A 949 -23.74 -23.29 -47.01
CA ALA A 949 -23.62 -21.88 -47.34
C ALA A 949 -24.94 -21.35 -47.89
N GLN A 950 -25.48 -20.31 -47.25
CA GLN A 950 -26.74 -19.66 -47.65
C GLN A 950 -26.54 -18.16 -47.76
N LEU A 951 -26.76 -17.62 -48.95
CA LEU A 951 -26.62 -16.20 -49.23
C LEU A 951 -27.98 -15.56 -49.51
N SER A 952 -28.21 -14.39 -48.91
CA SER A 952 -29.47 -13.63 -49.07
C SER A 952 -29.64 -13.09 -50.50
N ALA A 953 -30.83 -12.56 -50.80
CA ALA A 953 -31.14 -11.99 -52.12
C ALA A 953 -30.29 -10.75 -52.47
N ASP A 954 -29.73 -10.08 -51.46
CA ASP A 954 -28.88 -8.89 -51.65
C ASP A 954 -27.40 -9.25 -51.85
N GLY A 955 -27.03 -10.53 -51.70
CA GLY A 955 -25.66 -10.99 -51.79
C GLY A 955 -25.08 -11.07 -53.21
N THR A 956 -23.79 -11.36 -53.25
CA THR A 956 -22.98 -11.55 -54.45
C THR A 956 -22.59 -13.02 -54.60
N ASP A 957 -21.41 -13.39 -54.13
CA ASP A 957 -20.75 -14.66 -54.47
C ASP A 957 -20.81 -15.68 -53.31
N ILE A 958 -21.01 -16.96 -53.66
CA ILE A 958 -20.66 -18.10 -52.80
C ILE A 958 -19.45 -18.79 -53.43
N SER A 959 -18.36 -18.91 -52.67
CA SER A 959 -17.16 -19.67 -53.04
C SER A 959 -16.87 -20.74 -51.98
N ILE A 960 -16.84 -22.00 -52.37
CA ILE A 960 -16.54 -23.14 -51.49
C ILE A 960 -15.36 -23.90 -52.08
N THR A 961 -14.28 -24.04 -51.32
CA THR A 961 -13.10 -24.85 -51.66
C THR A 961 -12.85 -25.90 -50.58
N SER A 962 -12.92 -27.19 -50.94
CA SER A 962 -12.55 -28.30 -50.06
C SER A 962 -11.27 -28.98 -50.56
N THR A 963 -10.20 -28.86 -49.79
CA THR A 963 -8.90 -29.49 -50.09
C THR A 963 -8.78 -30.90 -49.50
N GLY A 964 -9.61 -31.24 -48.52
CA GLY A 964 -9.76 -32.59 -47.98
C GLY A 964 -11.17 -33.15 -48.20
N LEU A 965 -11.53 -34.14 -47.39
CA LEU A 965 -12.84 -34.80 -47.43
C LEU A 965 -13.93 -33.89 -46.83
N ALA A 966 -14.98 -33.60 -47.61
CA ALA A 966 -16.22 -32.99 -47.11
C ALA A 966 -17.32 -34.07 -47.00
N SER A 967 -17.50 -34.65 -45.81
CA SER A 967 -18.44 -35.75 -45.56
C SER A 967 -19.57 -35.29 -44.64
N GLY A 968 -20.82 -35.33 -45.10
CA GLY A 968 -21.96 -34.96 -44.27
C GLY A 968 -23.02 -36.06 -44.14
N GLY A 969 -23.73 -36.08 -43.02
CA GLY A 969 -24.76 -37.07 -42.73
C GLY A 969 -25.94 -37.02 -43.72
N VAL A 970 -26.40 -35.82 -44.10
CA VAL A 970 -27.49 -35.66 -45.09
C VAL A 970 -26.92 -35.35 -46.47
N TYR A 971 -26.30 -34.18 -46.62
CA TYR A 971 -25.61 -33.71 -47.83
C TYR A 971 -24.11 -33.69 -47.58
N GLY A 972 -23.27 -33.72 -48.61
CA GLY A 972 -21.85 -33.35 -48.43
C GLY A 972 -21.72 -31.83 -48.34
N ILE A 973 -22.07 -31.15 -49.43
CA ILE A 973 -22.03 -29.69 -49.56
C ILE A 973 -23.39 -29.18 -50.03
N VAL A 974 -23.86 -28.13 -49.36
CA VAL A 974 -25.07 -27.38 -49.70
C VAL A 974 -24.69 -25.93 -49.97
N ALA A 975 -25.07 -25.42 -51.15
CA ALA A 975 -24.89 -24.02 -51.52
C ALA A 975 -26.20 -23.43 -52.06
N TYR A 976 -26.74 -22.43 -51.38
CA TYR A 976 -27.93 -21.69 -51.80
C TYR A 976 -27.58 -20.23 -52.02
N ASN A 977 -27.42 -19.81 -53.27
CA ASN A 977 -27.20 -18.41 -53.63
C ASN A 977 -28.50 -17.78 -54.16
N LEU A 978 -29.12 -16.93 -53.34
CA LEU A 978 -30.27 -16.12 -53.74
C LEU A 978 -29.87 -14.76 -54.34
N GLY A 979 -28.59 -14.38 -54.22
CA GLY A 979 -28.01 -13.13 -54.66
C GLY A 979 -27.66 -13.08 -56.14
N THR A 980 -26.94 -12.04 -56.56
CA THR A 980 -26.68 -11.73 -57.99
C THR A 980 -25.36 -12.27 -58.54
N GLY A 981 -24.38 -12.57 -57.67
CA GLY A 981 -23.03 -13.02 -58.05
C GLY A 981 -22.96 -14.51 -58.40
N ALA A 982 -21.77 -15.10 -58.42
CA ALA A 982 -21.53 -16.48 -58.81
C ALA A 982 -21.66 -17.48 -57.64
N THR A 983 -21.83 -18.75 -57.95
CA THR A 983 -21.70 -19.86 -57.00
C THR A 983 -20.61 -20.79 -57.51
N THR A 984 -19.46 -20.83 -56.84
CA THR A 984 -18.31 -21.66 -57.21
C THR A 984 -18.06 -22.69 -56.13
N ILE A 985 -17.97 -23.97 -56.51
CA ILE A 985 -17.69 -25.10 -55.62
C ILE A 985 -16.49 -25.86 -56.22
N ASN A 986 -15.35 -25.89 -55.54
CA ASN A 986 -14.15 -26.62 -55.96
C ASN A 986 -13.77 -27.64 -54.89
N VAL A 987 -13.80 -28.93 -55.21
CA VAL A 987 -13.72 -29.99 -54.21
C VAL A 987 -12.80 -31.13 -54.63
N ASN A 988 -12.12 -31.74 -53.66
CA ASN A 988 -11.45 -33.02 -53.83
C ASN A 988 -12.44 -34.16 -53.60
N ASP A 989 -12.64 -34.59 -52.36
CA ASP A 989 -13.54 -35.69 -52.01
C ASP A 989 -14.78 -35.16 -51.28
N VAL A 990 -15.97 -35.61 -51.70
CA VAL A 990 -17.25 -35.25 -51.07
C VAL A 990 -18.10 -36.50 -50.89
N ALA A 991 -18.63 -36.69 -49.69
CA ALA A 991 -19.51 -37.81 -49.37
C ALA A 991 -20.80 -37.34 -48.69
N SER A 992 -21.91 -38.04 -48.95
CA SER A 992 -23.16 -37.84 -48.20
C SER A 992 -23.77 -39.16 -47.69
N GLY A 993 -24.45 -39.11 -46.56
CA GLY A 993 -25.08 -40.28 -45.94
C GLY A 993 -26.52 -40.56 -46.37
N LEU A 994 -27.30 -39.55 -46.80
CA LEU A 994 -28.74 -39.72 -47.10
C LEU A 994 -29.20 -39.16 -48.45
N THR A 995 -28.60 -38.08 -48.96
CA THR A 995 -29.07 -37.39 -50.17
C THR A 995 -27.94 -37.12 -51.16
N ASP A 996 -27.82 -35.90 -51.69
CA ASP A 996 -26.89 -35.52 -52.73
C ASP A 996 -25.52 -35.19 -52.11
N ALA A 997 -24.40 -35.61 -52.74
CA ALA A 997 -23.08 -35.22 -52.24
C ALA A 997 -22.86 -33.71 -52.41
N ILE A 998 -23.21 -33.15 -53.56
CA ILE A 998 -23.25 -31.70 -53.79
C ILE A 998 -24.65 -31.30 -54.21
N TYR A 999 -25.26 -30.40 -53.44
CA TYR A 999 -26.54 -29.79 -53.76
C TYR A 999 -26.39 -28.27 -53.87
N ALA A 1000 -26.55 -27.72 -55.08
CA ALA A 1000 -26.37 -26.30 -55.34
C ALA A 1000 -27.57 -25.67 -56.03
N VAL A 1001 -28.05 -24.55 -55.48
CA VAL A 1001 -29.16 -23.77 -56.03
C VAL A 1001 -28.72 -22.32 -56.26
N HIS A 1002 -28.96 -21.83 -57.46
CA HIS A 1002 -28.52 -20.50 -57.90
C HIS A 1002 -29.69 -19.72 -58.54
N TYR A 1003 -29.96 -18.51 -58.04
CA TYR A 1003 -31.02 -17.63 -58.57
C TYR A 1003 -30.49 -16.39 -59.32
N GLY A 1004 -29.20 -16.10 -59.20
CA GLY A 1004 -28.55 -14.86 -59.66
C GLY A 1004 -28.18 -14.77 -61.13
N ALA A 1005 -27.45 -13.71 -61.50
CA ALA A 1005 -26.93 -13.53 -62.85
C ALA A 1005 -25.55 -14.18 -63.06
N GLY A 1006 -24.81 -14.44 -61.99
CA GLY A 1006 -23.51 -15.11 -62.04
C GLY A 1006 -23.60 -16.60 -62.40
N ALA A 1007 -22.45 -17.21 -62.68
CA ALA A 1007 -22.38 -18.63 -63.03
C ALA A 1007 -22.50 -19.54 -61.81
N LEU A 1008 -23.11 -20.72 -61.98
CA LEU A 1008 -23.04 -21.82 -61.03
C LEU A 1008 -21.98 -22.83 -61.53
N SER A 1009 -20.81 -22.85 -60.91
CA SER A 1009 -19.68 -23.72 -61.29
C SER A 1009 -19.36 -24.73 -60.20
N VAL A 1010 -19.22 -26.00 -60.57
CA VAL A 1010 -18.76 -27.10 -59.71
C VAL A 1010 -17.56 -27.76 -60.36
N THR A 1011 -16.40 -27.72 -59.71
CA THR A 1011 -15.16 -28.40 -60.12
C THR A 1011 -14.88 -29.55 -59.16
N VAL A 1012 -14.68 -30.74 -59.71
CA VAL A 1012 -14.41 -31.98 -58.96
C VAL A 1012 -13.03 -32.50 -59.31
N ASN A 1013 -12.18 -32.66 -58.30
CA ASN A 1013 -10.82 -33.15 -58.45
C ASN A 1013 -10.62 -34.59 -57.93
N GLY A 1014 -11.53 -35.08 -57.07
CA GLY A 1014 -11.48 -36.41 -56.48
C GLY A 1014 -12.80 -37.18 -56.61
N THR A 1015 -13.21 -37.87 -55.55
CA THR A 1015 -14.43 -38.69 -55.54
C THR A 1015 -15.61 -37.94 -54.93
N VAL A 1016 -16.70 -37.79 -55.68
CA VAL A 1016 -17.97 -37.24 -55.20
C VAL A 1016 -19.01 -38.34 -55.17
N GLN A 1017 -19.35 -38.84 -53.99
CA GLN A 1017 -20.29 -39.95 -53.81
C GLN A 1017 -21.47 -39.55 -52.94
N GLY A 1018 -22.67 -39.53 -53.53
CA GLY A 1018 -23.89 -39.27 -52.78
C GLY A 1018 -24.83 -40.47 -52.71
N ALA A 1019 -25.47 -40.64 -51.55
CA ALA A 1019 -26.44 -41.70 -51.31
C ALA A 1019 -27.63 -41.66 -52.28
N GLN A 1020 -28.03 -40.47 -52.76
CA GLN A 1020 -28.98 -40.30 -53.87
C GLN A 1020 -28.28 -39.94 -55.16
N ARG A 1021 -27.75 -38.71 -55.26
CA ARG A 1021 -27.01 -38.22 -56.43
C ARG A 1021 -25.59 -37.80 -56.07
N GLY A 1022 -24.66 -37.95 -57.01
CA GLY A 1022 -23.34 -37.35 -56.85
C GLY A 1022 -23.44 -35.83 -56.83
N ILE A 1023 -23.95 -35.24 -57.91
CA ILE A 1023 -24.12 -33.78 -58.03
C ILE A 1023 -25.55 -33.45 -58.47
N SER A 1024 -26.16 -32.48 -57.78
CA SER A 1024 -27.50 -31.96 -58.07
C SER A 1024 -27.44 -30.44 -58.11
N THR A 1025 -27.66 -29.88 -59.30
CA THR A 1025 -27.66 -28.43 -59.51
C THR A 1025 -29.01 -27.94 -60.01
N ARG A 1026 -29.44 -26.78 -59.49
CA ARG A 1026 -30.63 -26.08 -59.96
C ARG A 1026 -30.31 -24.60 -60.16
N ASN A 1027 -30.33 -24.17 -61.41
CA ASN A 1027 -30.12 -22.78 -61.77
C ASN A 1027 -31.42 -22.17 -62.30
N THR A 1028 -31.94 -21.16 -61.60
CA THR A 1028 -33.08 -20.36 -62.08
C THR A 1028 -32.64 -18.98 -62.60
N GLY A 1029 -31.37 -18.65 -62.41
CA GLY A 1029 -30.70 -17.43 -62.79
C GLY A 1029 -30.40 -17.30 -64.28
N LEU A 1030 -29.61 -16.28 -64.66
CA LEU A 1030 -29.18 -16.01 -66.04
C LEU A 1030 -27.78 -16.56 -66.39
N GLY A 1031 -26.96 -16.88 -65.39
CA GLY A 1031 -25.61 -17.38 -65.62
C GLY A 1031 -25.59 -18.85 -66.03
N VAL A 1032 -24.46 -19.31 -66.57
CA VAL A 1032 -24.26 -20.69 -66.98
C VAL A 1032 -24.16 -21.64 -65.78
N THR A 1033 -24.42 -22.92 -66.01
CA THR A 1033 -24.18 -24.01 -65.04
C THR A 1033 -23.07 -24.91 -65.59
N ASP A 1034 -21.89 -24.88 -64.99
CA ASP A 1034 -20.74 -25.65 -65.43
C ASP A 1034 -20.34 -26.68 -64.37
N ILE A 1035 -20.23 -27.94 -64.77
CA ILE A 1035 -19.71 -29.04 -63.94
C ILE A 1035 -18.45 -29.55 -64.64
N THR A 1036 -17.29 -29.37 -64.01
CA THR A 1036 -15.97 -29.72 -64.56
C THR A 1036 -15.30 -30.81 -63.73
N LEU A 1037 -14.83 -31.87 -64.39
CA LEU A 1037 -14.13 -33.00 -63.79
C LEU A 1037 -12.64 -32.95 -64.14
N ALA A 1038 -11.77 -33.02 -63.13
CA ALA A 1038 -10.32 -33.17 -63.33
C ALA A 1038 -9.97 -34.61 -63.73
N SER A 1039 -8.72 -34.84 -64.16
CA SER A 1039 -8.21 -36.19 -64.47
C SER A 1039 -8.39 -37.12 -63.28
N SER A 1040 -9.00 -38.30 -63.49
CA SER A 1040 -9.36 -39.31 -62.47
C SER A 1040 -10.48 -38.95 -61.48
N ALA A 1041 -11.18 -37.82 -61.68
CA ALA A 1041 -12.38 -37.51 -60.88
C ALA A 1041 -13.48 -38.56 -61.12
N THR A 1042 -14.20 -38.92 -60.05
CA THR A 1042 -15.29 -39.90 -60.09
C THR A 1042 -16.54 -39.33 -59.43
N ILE A 1043 -17.68 -39.40 -60.10
CA ILE A 1043 -18.98 -38.99 -59.56
C ILE A 1043 -19.90 -40.20 -59.46
N ILE A 1044 -20.46 -40.45 -58.27
CA ILE A 1044 -21.31 -41.61 -57.98
C ILE A 1044 -22.62 -41.15 -57.33
N GLY A 1045 -23.74 -41.50 -57.94
CA GLY A 1045 -25.08 -41.46 -57.34
C GLY A 1045 -25.58 -42.88 -57.06
N ASP A 1046 -25.69 -43.24 -55.78
CA ASP A 1046 -25.96 -44.63 -55.38
C ASP A 1046 -27.42 -45.07 -55.55
N ALA A 1047 -28.38 -44.13 -55.56
CA ALA A 1047 -29.81 -44.45 -55.69
C ALA A 1047 -30.52 -43.75 -56.85
N VAL A 1048 -29.96 -42.67 -57.40
CA VAL A 1048 -30.56 -41.90 -58.50
C VAL A 1048 -29.49 -41.54 -59.54
N GLU A 1049 -29.42 -40.29 -60.02
CA GLU A 1049 -28.50 -39.90 -61.09
C GLU A 1049 -27.07 -39.64 -60.57
N GLY A 1050 -26.05 -39.93 -61.39
CA GLY A 1050 -24.68 -39.53 -61.08
C GLY A 1050 -24.57 -38.00 -61.05
N VAL A 1051 -25.01 -37.37 -62.14
CA VAL A 1051 -25.16 -35.91 -62.24
C VAL A 1051 -26.58 -35.54 -62.66
N ARG A 1052 -27.20 -34.63 -61.91
CA ARG A 1052 -28.45 -33.98 -62.27
C ARG A 1052 -28.28 -32.47 -62.34
N ALA A 1053 -28.54 -31.86 -63.49
CA ALA A 1053 -28.54 -30.41 -63.62
C ALA A 1053 -29.81 -29.90 -64.30
N VAL A 1054 -30.46 -28.90 -63.69
CA VAL A 1054 -31.69 -28.30 -64.22
C VAL A 1054 -31.56 -26.80 -64.29
N SER A 1055 -31.85 -26.25 -65.47
CA SER A 1055 -31.92 -24.81 -65.73
C SER A 1055 -33.33 -24.42 -66.15
N THR A 1056 -33.97 -23.51 -65.41
CA THR A 1056 -35.34 -23.08 -65.74
C THR A 1056 -35.39 -21.85 -66.65
N ASN A 1057 -34.24 -21.20 -66.89
CA ASN A 1057 -34.12 -20.01 -67.71
C ASN A 1057 -33.61 -20.35 -69.12
N ALA A 1058 -34.09 -19.63 -70.13
CA ALA A 1058 -33.74 -19.88 -71.53
C ALA A 1058 -32.31 -19.41 -71.90
N ALA A 1059 -31.66 -18.60 -71.05
CA ALA A 1059 -30.30 -18.08 -71.28
C ALA A 1059 -29.18 -18.87 -70.59
N SER A 1060 -29.53 -19.84 -69.74
CA SER A 1060 -28.59 -20.44 -68.77
C SER A 1060 -28.18 -21.83 -69.22
N ASN A 1061 -27.09 -21.89 -69.99
CA ASN A 1061 -26.52 -23.12 -70.55
C ASN A 1061 -26.10 -24.10 -69.43
N ILE A 1062 -26.13 -25.39 -69.74
CA ILE A 1062 -25.60 -26.44 -68.86
C ILE A 1062 -24.43 -27.14 -69.56
N THR A 1063 -23.26 -27.12 -68.95
CA THR A 1063 -22.06 -27.83 -69.41
C THR A 1063 -21.66 -28.87 -68.38
N VAL A 1064 -21.50 -30.13 -68.80
CA VAL A 1064 -20.79 -31.17 -68.03
C VAL A 1064 -19.56 -31.57 -68.83
N GLN A 1065 -18.37 -31.33 -68.30
CA GLN A 1065 -17.13 -31.55 -69.03
C GLN A 1065 -15.99 -32.09 -68.16
N GLY A 1066 -14.96 -32.66 -68.77
CA GLY A 1066 -13.74 -33.02 -68.05
C GLY A 1066 -12.47 -32.97 -68.90
N SER A 1067 -11.32 -33.23 -68.26
CA SER A 1067 -10.11 -33.67 -68.97
C SER A 1067 -10.04 -35.20 -69.12
N SER A 1068 -10.74 -35.90 -68.22
CA SER A 1068 -10.97 -37.34 -68.08
C SER A 1068 -11.91 -37.49 -66.86
N GLY A 1069 -12.58 -38.63 -66.63
CA GLY A 1069 -13.42 -38.83 -65.45
C GLY A 1069 -14.63 -39.75 -65.66
N ASP A 1070 -15.02 -40.43 -64.58
CA ASP A 1070 -16.08 -41.44 -64.58
C ASP A 1070 -17.34 -40.91 -63.87
N ILE A 1071 -18.51 -41.10 -64.48
CA ILE A 1071 -19.81 -40.75 -63.88
C ILE A 1071 -20.69 -41.99 -63.84
N THR A 1072 -21.17 -42.34 -62.64
CA THR A 1072 -22.07 -43.47 -62.43
C THR A 1072 -23.32 -43.04 -61.67
N GLY A 1073 -24.50 -43.35 -62.20
CA GLY A 1073 -25.77 -43.24 -61.51
C GLY A 1073 -26.49 -44.58 -61.44
N ALA A 1074 -27.30 -44.75 -60.39
CA ALA A 1074 -28.19 -45.90 -60.27
C ALA A 1074 -29.35 -45.84 -61.28
N THR A 1075 -29.93 -44.67 -61.53
CA THR A 1075 -30.88 -44.46 -62.64
C THR A 1075 -30.08 -44.01 -63.87
N ASP A 1076 -29.85 -42.71 -64.00
CA ASP A 1076 -29.16 -42.13 -65.15
C ASP A 1076 -27.71 -41.79 -64.79
N GLY A 1077 -26.76 -42.03 -65.69
CA GLY A 1077 -25.39 -41.53 -65.47
C GLY A 1077 -25.39 -40.00 -65.38
N ILE A 1078 -25.96 -39.35 -66.40
CA ILE A 1078 -26.13 -37.90 -66.48
C ILE A 1078 -27.58 -37.57 -66.89
N TYR A 1079 -28.25 -36.71 -66.13
CA TYR A 1079 -29.55 -36.11 -66.47
C TYR A 1079 -29.46 -34.58 -66.53
N LEU A 1080 -29.69 -33.99 -67.70
CA LEU A 1080 -29.66 -32.52 -67.89
C LEU A 1080 -30.95 -32.01 -68.52
N SER A 1081 -31.49 -30.89 -68.01
CA SER A 1081 -32.68 -30.28 -68.60
C SER A 1081 -32.66 -28.75 -68.59
N THR A 1082 -33.02 -28.13 -69.72
CA THR A 1082 -33.12 -26.67 -69.88
C THR A 1082 -34.45 -26.23 -70.49
N ASN A 1083 -34.83 -24.97 -70.26
CA ASN A 1083 -36.00 -24.33 -70.86
C ASN A 1083 -35.64 -23.41 -72.04
N GLY A 1084 -34.73 -23.85 -72.91
CA GLY A 1084 -34.34 -23.15 -74.15
C GLY A 1084 -32.85 -22.84 -74.30
N ALA A 1085 -32.03 -23.11 -73.27
CA ALA A 1085 -30.59 -22.94 -73.29
C ALA A 1085 -29.85 -24.17 -73.84
N ASP A 1086 -28.58 -23.99 -74.20
CA ASP A 1086 -27.76 -25.07 -74.75
C ASP A 1086 -27.31 -26.06 -73.66
N ILE A 1087 -27.19 -27.33 -74.03
CA ILE A 1087 -26.66 -28.39 -73.18
C ILE A 1087 -25.42 -28.98 -73.84
N THR A 1088 -24.30 -29.05 -73.12
CA THR A 1088 -23.05 -29.68 -73.58
C THR A 1088 -22.60 -30.75 -72.60
N VAL A 1089 -22.28 -31.94 -73.11
CA VAL A 1089 -21.61 -33.03 -72.37
C VAL A 1089 -20.36 -33.43 -73.13
N GLN A 1090 -19.16 -33.28 -72.55
CA GLN A 1090 -17.94 -33.58 -73.31
C GLN A 1090 -16.72 -34.06 -72.52
N ASN A 1091 -15.82 -34.78 -73.20
CA ASN A 1091 -14.48 -35.12 -72.71
C ASN A 1091 -14.51 -35.91 -71.38
N LEU A 1092 -15.28 -36.99 -71.33
CA LEU A 1092 -15.44 -37.88 -70.16
C LEU A 1092 -14.95 -39.29 -70.49
N ASP A 1093 -14.43 -40.03 -69.49
CA ASP A 1093 -13.91 -41.39 -69.69
C ASP A 1093 -15.04 -42.41 -69.77
N SER A 1094 -15.98 -42.38 -68.83
CA SER A 1094 -17.17 -43.22 -68.87
C SER A 1094 -18.40 -42.60 -68.22
N VAL A 1095 -19.58 -42.96 -68.75
CA VAL A 1095 -20.88 -42.58 -68.18
C VAL A 1095 -21.78 -43.81 -68.10
N THR A 1096 -22.18 -44.19 -66.89
CA THR A 1096 -22.97 -45.39 -66.61
C THR A 1096 -24.27 -45.08 -65.86
N GLY A 1097 -25.42 -45.39 -66.45
CA GLY A 1097 -26.72 -45.52 -65.77
C GLY A 1097 -27.05 -46.99 -65.53
N ARG A 1098 -27.08 -47.44 -64.26
CA ARG A 1098 -27.21 -48.86 -63.91
C ARG A 1098 -28.62 -49.42 -64.08
N ALA A 1099 -29.64 -48.57 -64.10
CA ALA A 1099 -31.05 -48.96 -64.26
C ALA A 1099 -31.85 -48.03 -65.19
N GLY A 1100 -31.29 -46.87 -65.59
CA GLY A 1100 -31.87 -45.91 -66.52
C GLY A 1100 -30.93 -45.65 -67.70
N ASP A 1101 -30.79 -44.39 -68.11
CA ASP A 1101 -30.03 -44.00 -69.29
C ASP A 1101 -28.54 -43.74 -68.97
N GLY A 1102 -27.63 -43.98 -69.92
CA GLY A 1102 -26.25 -43.50 -69.77
C GLY A 1102 -26.24 -41.97 -69.68
N ILE A 1103 -26.76 -41.31 -70.71
CA ILE A 1103 -26.91 -39.86 -70.78
C ILE A 1103 -28.35 -39.51 -71.21
N ASP A 1104 -29.08 -38.73 -70.43
CA ASP A 1104 -30.38 -38.15 -70.78
C ASP A 1104 -30.32 -36.62 -70.75
N VAL A 1105 -30.48 -35.99 -71.92
CA VAL A 1105 -30.43 -34.54 -72.09
C VAL A 1105 -31.67 -34.01 -72.80
N ARG A 1106 -32.28 -32.96 -72.22
CA ARG A 1106 -33.57 -32.42 -72.66
C ARG A 1106 -33.56 -30.89 -72.72
N SER A 1107 -33.57 -30.32 -73.92
CA SER A 1107 -33.67 -28.86 -74.15
C SER A 1107 -34.98 -28.47 -74.84
N LYS A 1108 -35.55 -27.31 -74.50
CA LYS A 1108 -36.73 -26.73 -75.16
C LYS A 1108 -36.35 -25.67 -76.19
N GLY A 1109 -35.56 -26.07 -77.19
CA GLY A 1109 -35.16 -25.22 -78.33
C GLY A 1109 -33.72 -24.70 -78.34
N GLY A 1110 -32.88 -25.08 -77.36
CA GLY A 1110 -31.43 -24.84 -77.39
C GLY A 1110 -30.66 -26.01 -78.00
N ASP A 1111 -29.40 -25.79 -78.36
CA ASP A 1111 -28.54 -26.81 -78.97
C ASP A 1111 -28.12 -27.86 -77.93
N ILE A 1112 -28.04 -29.12 -78.35
CA ILE A 1112 -27.53 -30.23 -77.53
C ILE A 1112 -26.25 -30.75 -78.18
N THR A 1113 -25.13 -30.71 -77.46
CA THR A 1113 -23.84 -31.25 -77.90
C THR A 1113 -23.36 -32.34 -76.95
N ILE A 1114 -23.06 -33.53 -77.47
CA ILE A 1114 -22.40 -34.62 -76.73
C ILE A 1114 -21.14 -35.01 -77.49
N ALA A 1115 -19.95 -34.83 -76.92
CA ALA A 1115 -18.70 -35.00 -77.65
C ALA A 1115 -17.59 -35.71 -76.85
N ASN A 1116 -16.83 -36.61 -77.48
CA ASN A 1116 -15.63 -37.22 -76.88
C ASN A 1116 -15.88 -37.89 -75.51
N VAL A 1117 -16.95 -38.68 -75.40
CA VAL A 1117 -17.23 -39.49 -74.22
C VAL A 1117 -16.83 -40.93 -74.51
N GLY A 1118 -16.01 -41.54 -73.66
CA GLY A 1118 -15.49 -42.89 -73.84
C GLY A 1118 -16.57 -43.97 -73.79
N THR A 1119 -16.69 -44.72 -72.69
CA THR A 1119 -17.72 -45.78 -72.57
C THR A 1119 -19.04 -45.18 -72.11
N ILE A 1120 -20.15 -45.52 -72.78
CA ILE A 1120 -21.50 -45.12 -72.34
C ILE A 1120 -22.35 -46.36 -72.14
N SER A 1121 -22.95 -46.52 -70.96
CA SER A 1121 -23.80 -47.67 -70.65
C SER A 1121 -25.09 -47.22 -69.98
N GLY A 1122 -26.23 -47.61 -70.51
CA GLY A 1122 -27.54 -47.48 -69.86
C GLY A 1122 -28.27 -48.82 -69.87
N VAL A 1123 -29.23 -49.03 -68.97
CA VAL A 1123 -30.18 -50.14 -69.11
C VAL A 1123 -31.27 -49.76 -70.10
N ASP A 1124 -31.83 -48.55 -69.96
CA ASP A 1124 -32.86 -48.05 -70.86
C ASP A 1124 -32.24 -47.57 -72.18
N ASN A 1125 -31.52 -46.46 -72.21
CA ASN A 1125 -30.85 -45.99 -73.42
C ASN A 1125 -29.38 -45.66 -73.14
N GLY A 1126 -28.49 -45.84 -74.11
CA GLY A 1126 -27.11 -45.36 -73.99
C GLY A 1126 -27.11 -43.83 -73.93
N ILE A 1127 -27.71 -43.20 -74.93
CA ILE A 1127 -27.91 -41.74 -75.01
C ILE A 1127 -29.36 -41.43 -75.39
N ILE A 1128 -30.02 -40.55 -74.65
CA ILE A 1128 -31.20 -39.80 -75.05
C ILE A 1128 -30.85 -38.32 -75.20
N ALA A 1129 -31.12 -37.76 -76.37
CA ALA A 1129 -31.06 -36.32 -76.63
C ALA A 1129 -32.38 -35.83 -77.21
N ASN A 1130 -33.09 -34.97 -76.47
CA ASN A 1130 -34.39 -34.43 -76.88
C ASN A 1130 -34.36 -32.90 -76.95
N SER A 1131 -34.52 -32.35 -78.15
CA SER A 1131 -34.79 -30.93 -78.40
C SER A 1131 -36.26 -30.77 -78.80
N SER A 1132 -37.06 -30.10 -77.96
CA SER A 1132 -38.54 -30.01 -78.09
C SER A 1132 -39.06 -28.56 -78.19
N SER A 1133 -40.35 -28.40 -78.56
CA SER A 1133 -40.99 -27.13 -78.92
C SER A 1133 -40.80 -25.97 -77.92
N GLY A 1134 -39.87 -25.07 -78.24
CA GLY A 1134 -39.71 -23.73 -77.67
C GLY A 1134 -39.52 -22.70 -78.79
N SER A 1135 -39.22 -21.43 -78.48
CA SER A 1135 -39.01 -20.40 -79.52
C SER A 1135 -37.65 -20.47 -80.22
N GLY A 1136 -36.79 -21.43 -79.86
CA GLY A 1136 -35.43 -21.62 -80.37
C GLY A 1136 -35.31 -22.59 -81.56
N ILE A 1137 -34.08 -22.80 -82.02
CA ILE A 1137 -33.69 -23.43 -83.31
C ILE A 1137 -32.80 -24.68 -83.08
N GLY A 1138 -32.97 -25.35 -81.94
CA GLY A 1138 -31.99 -26.25 -81.31
C GLY A 1138 -31.60 -27.51 -82.10
N ALA A 1139 -30.34 -27.57 -82.54
CA ALA A 1139 -29.72 -28.73 -83.18
C ALA A 1139 -29.22 -29.76 -82.16
N ILE A 1140 -29.07 -31.01 -82.59
CA ILE A 1140 -28.46 -32.08 -81.77
C ILE A 1140 -27.18 -32.56 -82.47
N SER A 1141 -26.04 -32.48 -81.79
CA SER A 1141 -24.75 -32.98 -82.26
C SER A 1141 -24.19 -34.02 -81.29
N ILE A 1142 -23.93 -35.24 -81.77
CA ILE A 1142 -23.35 -36.34 -80.98
C ILE A 1142 -22.10 -36.84 -81.70
N GLN A 1143 -20.91 -36.62 -81.14
CA GLN A 1143 -19.62 -36.69 -81.84
C GLN A 1143 -18.56 -37.48 -81.08
N GLY A 1144 -17.82 -38.38 -81.73
CA GLY A 1144 -16.67 -39.07 -81.10
C GLY A 1144 -16.98 -39.81 -79.79
N VAL A 1145 -18.20 -40.32 -79.64
CA VAL A 1145 -18.64 -41.06 -78.45
C VAL A 1145 -18.45 -42.57 -78.62
N GLY A 1146 -18.29 -43.32 -77.51
CA GLY A 1146 -18.19 -44.79 -77.57
C GLY A 1146 -16.85 -45.30 -78.12
N LEU A 1147 -15.89 -44.43 -78.44
CA LEU A 1147 -14.63 -44.80 -79.09
C LEU A 1147 -13.78 -45.76 -78.25
N VAL A 1148 -13.87 -45.65 -76.92
CA VAL A 1148 -13.23 -46.53 -75.95
C VAL A 1148 -14.35 -47.27 -75.21
N GLY A 1149 -14.49 -48.56 -75.48
CA GLY A 1149 -15.45 -49.44 -74.80
C GLY A 1149 -16.85 -49.53 -75.45
N GLY A 1150 -17.30 -48.57 -76.27
CA GLY A 1150 -18.60 -48.65 -76.96
C GLY A 1150 -19.78 -48.01 -76.23
N ILE A 1151 -20.96 -48.10 -76.85
CA ILE A 1151 -22.25 -47.66 -76.30
C ILE A 1151 -23.12 -48.90 -76.07
N TYR A 1152 -23.62 -49.06 -74.85
CA TYR A 1152 -24.43 -50.21 -74.45
C TYR A 1152 -25.81 -49.77 -73.96
N SER A 1153 -26.86 -50.46 -74.43
CA SER A 1153 -28.21 -50.41 -73.85
C SER A 1153 -28.82 -51.80 -73.72
N TYR A 1154 -29.72 -52.03 -72.76
CA TYR A 1154 -30.40 -53.32 -72.62
C TYR A 1154 -31.78 -53.30 -73.29
N SER A 1155 -32.70 -52.44 -72.83
CA SER A 1155 -34.12 -52.46 -73.23
C SER A 1155 -34.50 -51.41 -74.28
N GLY A 1156 -33.75 -50.31 -74.38
CA GLY A 1156 -34.02 -49.19 -75.28
C GLY A 1156 -32.84 -48.87 -76.20
N ALA A 1157 -32.75 -47.61 -76.64
CA ALA A 1157 -31.90 -47.26 -77.77
C ALA A 1157 -30.42 -47.06 -77.38
N GLY A 1158 -29.49 -47.47 -78.23
CA GLY A 1158 -28.08 -47.12 -78.05
C GLY A 1158 -27.90 -45.60 -78.12
N ILE A 1159 -28.43 -44.97 -79.17
CA ILE A 1159 -28.58 -43.52 -79.29
C ILE A 1159 -30.00 -43.18 -79.75
N ARG A 1160 -30.68 -42.29 -79.03
CA ARG A 1160 -31.97 -41.70 -79.39
C ARG A 1160 -31.84 -40.19 -79.46
N ALA A 1161 -31.99 -39.61 -80.64
CA ALA A 1161 -31.95 -38.17 -80.87
C ALA A 1161 -33.27 -37.69 -81.49
N ASN A 1162 -34.00 -36.81 -80.79
CA ASN A 1162 -35.27 -36.26 -81.26
C ASN A 1162 -35.22 -34.72 -81.27
N ALA A 1163 -35.30 -34.11 -82.44
CA ALA A 1163 -35.39 -32.66 -82.64
C ALA A 1163 -36.71 -32.33 -83.36
N VAL A 1164 -37.80 -32.18 -82.59
CA VAL A 1164 -39.16 -32.12 -83.16
C VAL A 1164 -39.83 -30.75 -82.92
N SER A 1165 -40.14 -30.07 -84.04
CA SER A 1165 -41.03 -28.91 -84.26
C SER A 1165 -40.42 -27.49 -84.24
N GLY A 1166 -40.78 -26.71 -85.26
CA GLY A 1166 -40.35 -25.32 -85.52
C GLY A 1166 -39.78 -25.19 -86.94
N ALA A 1167 -40.29 -24.27 -87.76
CA ALA A 1167 -39.99 -24.18 -89.20
C ALA A 1167 -38.55 -23.74 -89.56
N ASN A 1168 -37.65 -23.61 -88.58
CA ASN A 1168 -36.25 -23.18 -88.75
C ASN A 1168 -35.35 -24.06 -87.85
N ARG A 1169 -34.22 -24.55 -88.42
CA ARG A 1169 -33.25 -25.60 -88.00
C ARG A 1169 -33.61 -26.51 -86.81
N ASN A 1170 -33.61 -27.82 -87.08
CA ASN A 1170 -33.73 -28.90 -86.09
C ASN A 1170 -32.85 -30.06 -86.61
N ASP A 1171 -31.58 -29.75 -86.89
CA ASP A 1171 -30.68 -30.66 -87.57
C ASP A 1171 -30.04 -31.59 -86.53
N ILE A 1172 -29.97 -32.88 -86.87
CA ILE A 1172 -29.36 -33.93 -86.04
C ILE A 1172 -28.10 -34.39 -86.77
N ASP A 1173 -26.97 -34.32 -86.08
CA ASP A 1173 -25.67 -34.78 -86.58
C ASP A 1173 -25.05 -35.75 -85.59
N ILE A 1174 -25.09 -37.03 -85.93
CA ILE A 1174 -24.55 -38.13 -85.13
C ILE A 1174 -23.30 -38.65 -85.87
N GLY A 1175 -22.11 -38.41 -85.35
CA GLY A 1175 -20.81 -38.75 -85.95
C GLY A 1175 -20.17 -37.58 -86.73
N GLY A 1176 -18.88 -37.63 -87.04
CA GLY A 1176 -18.15 -36.48 -87.59
C GLY A 1176 -16.64 -36.72 -87.57
N VAL A 1177 -15.80 -35.70 -87.34
CA VAL A 1177 -14.32 -35.69 -87.47
C VAL A 1177 -13.64 -36.98 -86.94
N THR A 1178 -14.25 -37.62 -85.93
CA THR A 1178 -14.02 -39.00 -85.52
C THR A 1178 -15.35 -39.78 -85.42
N PRO A 1179 -15.48 -40.96 -86.06
CA PRO A 1179 -16.71 -41.77 -86.01
C PRO A 1179 -17.06 -42.28 -84.60
N ILE A 1180 -18.31 -42.70 -84.40
CA ILE A 1180 -18.77 -43.36 -83.16
C ILE A 1180 -18.28 -44.82 -83.11
N GLY A 1181 -17.95 -45.29 -81.90
CA GLY A 1181 -17.54 -46.68 -81.65
C GLY A 1181 -18.69 -47.69 -81.78
N ALA A 1182 -18.48 -48.93 -81.33
CA ALA A 1182 -19.50 -49.98 -81.44
C ALA A 1182 -20.73 -49.64 -80.57
N ILE A 1183 -21.92 -49.88 -81.10
CA ILE A 1183 -23.21 -49.72 -80.42
C ILE A 1183 -23.83 -51.11 -80.25
N THR A 1184 -24.10 -51.53 -79.03
CA THR A 1184 -24.70 -52.83 -78.73
C THR A 1184 -25.96 -52.65 -77.90
N THR A 1185 -27.08 -53.16 -78.41
CA THR A 1185 -28.38 -53.15 -77.72
C THR A 1185 -28.97 -54.56 -77.70
N VAL A 1186 -29.68 -54.93 -76.63
CA VAL A 1186 -30.27 -56.28 -76.49
C VAL A 1186 -31.68 -56.33 -77.09
N ASP A 1187 -32.58 -55.46 -76.65
CA ASP A 1187 -34.01 -55.46 -77.00
C ASP A 1187 -34.52 -54.13 -77.62
N GLY A 1188 -33.62 -53.17 -77.93
CA GLY A 1188 -33.98 -51.83 -78.44
C GLY A 1188 -33.30 -51.40 -79.75
N ASP A 1189 -33.50 -50.14 -80.15
CA ASP A 1189 -32.93 -49.57 -81.39
C ASP A 1189 -31.42 -49.30 -81.25
N GLY A 1190 -30.60 -49.52 -82.28
CA GLY A 1190 -29.18 -49.16 -82.25
C GLY A 1190 -29.02 -47.64 -82.25
N VAL A 1191 -29.49 -46.99 -83.32
CA VAL A 1191 -29.57 -45.53 -83.42
C VAL A 1191 -30.96 -45.14 -83.91
N SER A 1192 -31.59 -44.18 -83.25
CA SER A 1192 -32.92 -43.66 -83.58
C SER A 1192 -32.86 -42.13 -83.67
N ALA A 1193 -33.09 -41.57 -84.86
CA ALA A 1193 -33.00 -40.12 -85.10
C ALA A 1193 -34.26 -39.56 -85.77
N LEU A 1194 -34.84 -38.51 -85.17
CA LEU A 1194 -36.05 -37.85 -85.67
C LEU A 1194 -35.81 -36.32 -85.77
N GLY A 1195 -35.62 -35.78 -86.97
CA GLY A 1195 -35.23 -34.38 -87.13
C GLY A 1195 -35.57 -33.75 -88.50
N ARG A 1196 -35.04 -32.54 -88.74
CA ARG A 1196 -35.12 -31.87 -90.04
C ARG A 1196 -34.07 -32.44 -90.99
N ASN A 1197 -32.81 -32.03 -90.89
CA ASN A 1197 -31.73 -32.75 -91.56
C ASN A 1197 -31.16 -33.80 -90.60
N VAL A 1198 -30.93 -35.02 -91.07
CA VAL A 1198 -30.41 -36.11 -90.23
C VAL A 1198 -29.14 -36.67 -90.87
N THR A 1199 -28.01 -36.48 -90.20
CA THR A 1199 -26.74 -37.12 -90.55
C THR A 1199 -26.41 -38.15 -89.50
N ILE A 1200 -26.13 -39.39 -89.91
CA ILE A 1200 -25.66 -40.47 -89.04
C ILE A 1200 -24.39 -41.05 -89.65
N ASN A 1201 -23.29 -41.08 -88.90
CA ASN A 1201 -22.01 -41.65 -89.29
C ASN A 1201 -21.45 -42.52 -88.16
N VAL A 1202 -21.72 -43.82 -88.24
CA VAL A 1202 -21.32 -44.82 -87.24
C VAL A 1202 -20.41 -45.85 -87.92
N ALA A 1203 -19.10 -45.72 -87.74
CA ALA A 1203 -18.14 -46.65 -88.34
C ALA A 1203 -17.98 -47.97 -87.56
N GLY A 1204 -18.31 -47.97 -86.26
CA GLY A 1204 -18.33 -49.18 -85.43
C GLY A 1204 -19.49 -50.13 -85.75
N ASP A 1205 -19.45 -51.33 -85.19
CA ASP A 1205 -20.53 -52.32 -85.32
C ASP A 1205 -21.77 -51.84 -84.56
N VAL A 1206 -22.93 -51.86 -85.22
CA VAL A 1206 -24.25 -51.64 -84.60
C VAL A 1206 -24.95 -53.00 -84.49
N ASN A 1207 -25.01 -53.56 -83.28
CA ASN A 1207 -25.69 -54.83 -83.00
C ASN A 1207 -26.92 -54.53 -82.15
N ALA A 1208 -28.12 -54.68 -82.70
CA ALA A 1208 -29.34 -54.20 -82.03
C ALA A 1208 -30.60 -55.01 -82.38
N TYR A 1209 -31.71 -54.78 -81.66
CA TYR A 1209 -33.00 -55.37 -82.00
C TYR A 1209 -33.58 -54.73 -83.28
N PHE A 1210 -33.55 -53.39 -83.37
CA PHE A 1210 -33.66 -52.60 -84.60
C PHE A 1210 -32.33 -51.90 -84.86
N GLY A 1211 -31.79 -51.90 -86.08
CA GLY A 1211 -30.45 -51.34 -86.34
C GLY A 1211 -30.40 -49.81 -86.26
N VAL A 1212 -30.36 -49.15 -87.42
CA VAL A 1212 -30.40 -47.68 -87.53
C VAL A 1212 -31.76 -47.25 -88.06
N PHE A 1213 -32.44 -46.37 -87.33
CA PHE A 1213 -33.72 -45.77 -87.69
C PHE A 1213 -33.56 -44.25 -87.82
N ALA A 1214 -33.98 -43.69 -88.94
CA ALA A 1214 -33.99 -42.25 -89.16
C ALA A 1214 -35.29 -41.81 -89.86
N SER A 1215 -35.96 -40.79 -89.32
CA SER A 1215 -37.02 -40.07 -90.01
C SER A 1215 -36.67 -38.60 -90.11
N SER A 1216 -36.79 -38.05 -91.32
CA SER A 1216 -36.35 -36.70 -91.65
C SER A 1216 -37.43 -35.91 -92.38
N THR A 1217 -37.62 -34.65 -92.00
CA THR A 1217 -38.45 -33.68 -92.76
C THR A 1217 -37.62 -32.82 -93.72
N GLY A 1218 -36.33 -33.14 -93.87
CA GLY A 1218 -35.30 -32.51 -94.71
C GLY A 1218 -34.48 -33.60 -95.42
N SER A 1219 -33.17 -33.35 -95.62
CA SER A 1219 -32.27 -34.37 -96.20
C SER A 1219 -31.73 -35.33 -95.13
N ALA A 1220 -31.49 -36.59 -95.52
CA ALA A 1220 -30.91 -37.61 -94.65
C ALA A 1220 -29.63 -38.22 -95.27
N SER A 1221 -28.57 -38.35 -94.48
CA SER A 1221 -27.28 -38.94 -94.90
C SER A 1221 -26.80 -39.94 -93.86
N ILE A 1222 -26.82 -41.22 -94.20
CA ILE A 1222 -26.55 -42.33 -93.29
C ILE A 1222 -25.32 -43.12 -93.75
N THR A 1223 -24.22 -43.05 -93.02
CA THR A 1223 -23.01 -43.83 -93.20
C THR A 1223 -22.85 -44.82 -92.05
N VAL A 1224 -22.75 -46.11 -92.34
CA VAL A 1224 -22.66 -47.16 -91.32
C VAL A 1224 -21.56 -48.19 -91.61
N GLY A 1225 -21.01 -48.79 -90.55
CA GLY A 1225 -20.13 -49.96 -90.56
C GLY A 1225 -20.89 -51.27 -90.75
N ASN A 1226 -20.64 -52.27 -89.88
CA ASN A 1226 -21.51 -53.44 -89.82
C ASN A 1226 -22.77 -53.12 -89.02
N VAL A 1227 -23.95 -53.50 -89.53
CA VAL A 1227 -25.22 -53.33 -88.82
C VAL A 1227 -25.97 -54.66 -88.80
N THR A 1228 -26.17 -55.21 -87.61
CA THR A 1228 -26.91 -56.45 -87.39
C THR A 1228 -28.18 -56.16 -86.59
N SER A 1229 -29.35 -56.42 -87.19
CA SER A 1229 -30.65 -56.34 -86.55
C SER A 1229 -31.27 -57.74 -86.40
N THR A 1230 -31.68 -58.09 -85.18
CA THR A 1230 -32.24 -59.42 -84.87
C THR A 1230 -33.75 -59.54 -85.13
N TYR A 1231 -34.49 -58.43 -85.29
CA TYR A 1231 -35.95 -58.44 -85.49
C TYR A 1231 -36.43 -57.88 -86.84
N ALA A 1232 -36.12 -56.62 -87.18
CA ALA A 1232 -36.69 -55.94 -88.35
C ALA A 1232 -35.62 -55.34 -89.28
N GLY A 1233 -35.77 -54.07 -89.72
CA GLY A 1233 -34.83 -53.41 -90.64
C GLY A 1233 -33.48 -53.10 -89.98
N ALA A 1234 -32.38 -53.49 -90.61
CA ALA A 1234 -31.05 -53.12 -90.12
C ALA A 1234 -30.72 -51.65 -90.39
N VAL A 1235 -31.12 -51.08 -91.53
CA VAL A 1235 -31.13 -49.64 -91.74
C VAL A 1235 -32.51 -49.24 -92.27
N PHE A 1236 -33.23 -48.39 -91.56
CA PHE A 1236 -34.55 -47.88 -91.90
C PHE A 1236 -34.52 -46.36 -91.97
N VAL A 1237 -34.73 -45.78 -93.14
CA VAL A 1237 -34.66 -44.33 -93.36
C VAL A 1237 -35.87 -43.86 -94.15
N ARG A 1238 -36.52 -42.79 -93.69
CA ARG A 1238 -37.62 -42.14 -94.41
C ARG A 1238 -37.43 -40.61 -94.45
N THR A 1239 -37.66 -40.00 -95.61
CA THR A 1239 -37.91 -38.55 -95.70
C THR A 1239 -39.40 -38.26 -95.95
N GLU A 1240 -39.93 -37.17 -95.38
CA GLU A 1240 -41.37 -36.89 -95.37
C GLU A 1240 -41.84 -35.74 -96.30
N THR A 1241 -40.93 -34.96 -96.89
CA THR A 1241 -41.22 -33.71 -97.62
C THR A 1241 -40.65 -33.66 -99.05
N ALA A 1242 -41.27 -32.87 -99.94
CA ALA A 1242 -40.86 -32.69 -101.34
C ALA A 1242 -39.58 -31.84 -101.49
N GLY A 1243 -38.48 -32.43 -101.99
CA GLY A 1243 -37.27 -31.70 -102.43
C GLY A 1243 -35.97 -32.05 -101.70
N THR A 1244 -35.88 -33.23 -101.09
CA THR A 1244 -34.81 -33.62 -100.17
C THR A 1244 -34.03 -34.84 -100.66
N ASP A 1245 -32.73 -34.86 -100.35
CA ASP A 1245 -31.84 -35.96 -100.71
C ASP A 1245 -31.77 -37.00 -99.58
N LEU A 1246 -31.78 -38.28 -99.94
CA LEU A 1246 -31.54 -39.40 -99.03
C LEU A 1246 -30.31 -40.17 -99.54
N SER A 1247 -29.26 -40.24 -98.74
CA SER A 1247 -28.10 -41.08 -99.01
C SER A 1247 -27.87 -42.11 -97.90
N ILE A 1248 -27.58 -43.34 -98.30
CA ILE A 1248 -27.11 -44.41 -97.43
C ILE A 1248 -25.77 -44.87 -98.00
N THR A 1249 -24.80 -45.14 -97.13
CA THR A 1249 -23.49 -45.68 -97.50
C THR A 1249 -23.08 -46.70 -96.45
N SER A 1250 -22.87 -47.95 -96.86
CA SER A 1250 -22.35 -48.99 -95.99
C SER A 1250 -20.89 -49.28 -96.28
N THR A 1251 -20.08 -49.35 -95.23
CA THR A 1251 -18.69 -49.83 -95.32
C THR A 1251 -18.54 -51.28 -94.80
N GLY A 1252 -19.59 -51.83 -94.19
CA GLY A 1252 -19.64 -53.19 -93.66
C GLY A 1252 -20.89 -53.97 -94.09
N GLN A 1253 -21.14 -55.11 -93.43
CA GLN A 1253 -22.30 -55.96 -93.67
C GLN A 1253 -23.55 -55.39 -93.01
N ILE A 1254 -24.65 -55.28 -93.77
CA ILE A 1254 -25.97 -54.91 -93.25
C ILE A 1254 -26.86 -56.16 -93.26
N ILE A 1255 -27.20 -56.66 -92.08
CA ILE A 1255 -27.96 -57.90 -91.87
C ILE A 1255 -29.19 -57.56 -91.03
N GLY A 1256 -30.38 -57.56 -91.63
CA GLY A 1256 -31.64 -57.32 -90.92
C GLY A 1256 -32.57 -58.54 -90.95
N GLY A 1257 -33.46 -58.63 -89.96
CA GLY A 1257 -34.44 -59.71 -89.85
C GLY A 1257 -35.49 -59.69 -90.97
N TRP A 1258 -36.02 -58.52 -91.34
CA TRP A 1258 -37.01 -58.36 -92.43
C TRP A 1258 -36.42 -57.69 -93.68
N TYR A 1259 -35.62 -56.64 -93.51
CA TYR A 1259 -34.95 -55.90 -94.58
C TYR A 1259 -33.52 -55.57 -94.14
N GLY A 1260 -32.53 -55.71 -95.03
CA GLY A 1260 -31.19 -55.16 -94.78
C GLY A 1260 -31.26 -53.64 -94.74
N VAL A 1261 -31.64 -53.02 -95.86
CA VAL A 1261 -31.88 -51.58 -95.97
C VAL A 1261 -33.32 -51.35 -96.42
N TYR A 1262 -34.05 -50.49 -95.72
CA TYR A 1262 -35.33 -49.91 -96.13
C TYR A 1262 -35.15 -48.40 -96.22
N ALA A 1263 -35.29 -47.85 -97.42
CA ALA A 1263 -35.17 -46.42 -97.67
C ALA A 1263 -36.41 -45.93 -98.43
N GLU A 1264 -37.05 -44.89 -97.91
CA GLU A 1264 -38.20 -44.26 -98.56
C GLU A 1264 -37.97 -42.75 -98.65
N ASN A 1265 -37.64 -42.26 -99.85
CA ASN A 1265 -37.60 -40.83 -100.13
C ASN A 1265 -38.97 -40.39 -100.68
N LYS A 1266 -39.78 -39.69 -99.87
CA LYS A 1266 -41.05 -39.09 -100.36
C LYS A 1266 -40.83 -37.75 -101.08
N GLY A 1267 -39.58 -37.30 -101.14
CA GLY A 1267 -39.15 -36.06 -101.77
C GLY A 1267 -38.90 -36.14 -103.27
N SER A 1268 -38.59 -34.99 -103.89
CA SER A 1268 -38.15 -34.89 -105.29
C SER A 1268 -36.63 -34.82 -105.48
N GLY A 1269 -35.84 -35.04 -104.42
CA GLY A 1269 -34.37 -35.09 -104.47
C GLY A 1269 -33.83 -36.51 -104.73
N ASP A 1270 -32.51 -36.66 -104.70
CA ASP A 1270 -31.85 -37.92 -105.06
C ASP A 1270 -31.96 -38.98 -103.94
N LEU A 1271 -32.18 -40.24 -104.33
CA LEU A 1271 -32.06 -41.40 -103.46
C LEU A 1271 -30.81 -42.20 -103.86
N SER A 1272 -29.79 -42.21 -103.00
CA SER A 1272 -28.56 -42.98 -103.16
C SER A 1272 -28.46 -44.02 -102.04
N ILE A 1273 -28.20 -45.28 -102.39
CA ILE A 1273 -27.99 -46.38 -101.42
C ILE A 1273 -26.70 -47.11 -101.77
#